data_AF-A0A973KXX6-F1
#
_entry.id   AF-A0A973KXX6-F1
#
_cell.length_a   1.000
_cell.length_b   1.000
_cell.length_c   1.000
_cell.angle_alpha   90.00
_cell.angle_beta   90.00
_cell.angle_gamma   90.00
#
_symmetry.space_group_name_H-M   'P 1'
#
loop_
_entity.id
_entity.type
_entity.pdbx_description
1 polymer ?
#
loop_
_entity_poly.entity_id
_entity_poly.type
_entity_poly.pdbx_seq_one_letter_code
_entity_poly.pdbx_strand_id
1 'polypeptide(L)'
;SPAPSAKAKTEAEPKTGTTDAAAQADRAAALREIGAADLPESCSGALDPGTVYHCASAPQDGAAYTLTVTEDQDLLAYGLVSGFGTIASLTGPDGQSVTCSSYGSYQHRCPGVAAGTYTLTVSDQWGGVTPEFSVSYQLPLSTADCTAVTEADTALGSPRGFTGTLAAGSVGDCYTLPSAAGDTVQFQASVYSEYISVYDADGTVVCTQDRSCALTGTAPYRALVWADSGNELDYTFTAARLSDPQGCAAVQVQPYGSVPAAGTSPCRTLHIPADGSYLVGASGADGVISGALYAADGTEVPCDTGYDYMAQGCPLSAGDYIWETDAGGIPAAGFAVALHRVGQTDGCTAGRDDTYASGQALAAVSAPGQEFCWTLPTATGSGLYLANAGSGHSLTLAVYDAGGTRQCETAYSFSVCKLTGTAPFRLILAAQGTADFRVTVQRTGSTAGCTAWPRTAYGDHPAGAHVALTATAQTACLALPAGDHSTGEVFDFTDTGNQLNASFRVYDAKGDAVCTSSGSSLTPCALAAGVSYAAVLVGTGTVDTYDVARHDVSGGASCAAPASTAMGGASTGYTLSSALDERCLRVTAAAGDKMWFAVRTPGAARNTGAELLVFDGTGRVLCWQHGASCRATGSASYLVLVAADYGGAPIAAHVDTWRVGTAAGWAPQCTAHALTPDTFTPRSGILTEDAPAYCAVMPVTSGLRFNVYGVDSETSYPATPWFDMFSADTSRWAGTAIDYSYQCTGQNIGTFAYQCLSLGDATQAVLILSPGSTAAPLEFSMQGVCQSGCANRPPNPVLSSLDTSTGPSGTLNQLVVHGTHLTFDTQVELTRNGAVVGTSPGRVVAMNSSATSLTVLLNTNGVDPGTYDVSVVSYGSPGSWDGGTLHGAYTVTAASTPARSTFVPLSPTRFLDTRNGTGAPKARVGAGGVVKLKVAGAHGVPATGVSAVVMNVTAVNPTANGFVTVYPDGAAVPQASNVNFRAGQTIPNLVTVPVAANGTVDLRNAYGAVDLVADVTGYYTSSGSGSSLQAMSPTRFLDTRNGTGAPKARVGAGGVVKLKVAGAHGVPATGVSAVVMNVTAVNPTANGFVTVYPDGAAVPQASNLNFTAGETIPNLVIVPVAANGTVDLRNAFGTVDLVADVTGYYTASGAAFSASGPVRLLDTRSGLGARAGTVGPGGVVSIPVAGVAGVPSQAGGLTAVVLNVTVTAPSTSGYLTVHAHGRPLPGASNLNFTQGETISNLVVVPVVDGRITFANHFGTVHVVADLSGYFTSPTA
;
A
#
# COMPACT_ATOMS: atom_id res chain seq x y z
N SER A 1 -7.90 2.67 17.15
CA SER A 1 -8.80 1.82 17.94
C SER A 1 -8.78 0.40 17.43
N PRO A 2 -8.36 -0.59 18.22
CA PRO A 2 -8.93 -1.93 18.16
C PRO A 2 -10.04 -2.05 19.21
N ALA A 3 -11.14 -2.67 18.82
CA ALA A 3 -12.35 -2.86 19.61
C ALA A 3 -12.11 -3.70 20.90
N PRO A 4 -12.96 -3.56 21.93
CA PRO A 4 -12.82 -4.30 23.17
C PRO A 4 -13.02 -5.81 22.94
N SER A 5 -12.08 -6.58 23.49
CA SER A 5 -12.14 -8.03 23.63
C SER A 5 -13.44 -8.43 24.31
N ALA A 6 -14.35 -9.03 23.55
CA ALA A 6 -15.41 -9.84 24.11
C ALA A 6 -14.76 -10.94 24.95
N LYS A 7 -15.11 -11.01 26.24
CA LYS A 7 -14.76 -12.12 27.12
C LYS A 7 -15.24 -13.41 26.46
N ALA A 8 -14.31 -14.20 25.92
CA ALA A 8 -14.60 -15.56 25.52
C ALA A 8 -14.90 -16.33 26.81
N LYS A 9 -16.15 -16.74 26.97
CA LYS A 9 -16.46 -17.90 27.82
C LYS A 9 -15.66 -19.06 27.24
N THR A 10 -14.72 -19.59 28.01
CA THR A 10 -14.13 -20.91 27.78
C THR A 10 -15.20 -21.96 28.09
N GLU A 11 -16.08 -22.15 27.12
CA GLU A 11 -16.81 -23.40 26.94
C GLU A 11 -16.23 -23.96 25.65
N ALA A 12 -15.19 -24.80 25.79
CA ALA A 12 -14.59 -25.48 24.66
C ALA A 12 -15.55 -26.59 24.21
N GLU A 13 -16.60 -26.22 23.47
CA GLU A 13 -17.18 -27.17 22.52
C GLU A 13 -16.07 -27.58 21.53
N PRO A 14 -16.02 -28.85 21.08
CA PRO A 14 -15.10 -29.24 20.03
C PRO A 14 -15.37 -28.35 18.81
N LYS A 15 -14.33 -27.67 18.33
CA LYS A 15 -14.40 -26.83 17.13
C LYS A 15 -14.95 -27.64 15.96
N THR A 16 -16.23 -27.49 15.69
CA THR A 16 -16.83 -27.86 14.40
C THR A 16 -16.49 -26.74 13.41
N GLY A 17 -15.24 -26.72 12.94
CA GLY A 17 -14.81 -25.73 11.95
C GLY A 17 -13.32 -25.44 11.90
N THR A 18 -12.46 -26.43 11.76
CA THR A 18 -11.16 -26.23 11.10
C THR A 18 -11.40 -26.19 9.59
N THR A 19 -10.87 -25.20 8.89
CA THR A 19 -10.86 -25.19 7.41
C THR A 19 -10.28 -26.51 6.92
N ASP A 20 -10.94 -27.19 5.97
CA ASP A 20 -10.54 -28.53 5.47
C ASP A 20 -9.02 -28.64 5.25
N ALA A 21 -8.37 -27.58 4.72
CA ALA A 21 -6.94 -27.48 4.44
C ALA A 21 -5.99 -27.77 5.62
N ALA A 22 -6.31 -27.31 6.85
CA ALA A 22 -5.43 -27.49 8.01
C ALA A 22 -5.47 -28.95 8.50
N ALA A 23 -6.67 -29.54 8.57
CA ALA A 23 -6.84 -30.94 8.90
C ALA A 23 -6.21 -31.89 7.85
N GLN A 24 -6.13 -31.48 6.57
CA GLN A 24 -5.38 -32.25 5.55
C GLN A 24 -3.88 -32.21 5.81
N ALA A 25 -3.35 -31.05 6.23
CA ALA A 25 -1.93 -30.88 6.49
C ALA A 25 -1.46 -31.73 7.69
N ASP A 26 -2.24 -31.77 8.76
CA ASP A 26 -1.96 -32.58 9.96
C ASP A 26 -2.02 -34.08 9.64
N ARG A 27 -3.03 -34.55 8.88
CA ARG A 27 -3.11 -35.94 8.40
C ARG A 27 -1.90 -36.33 7.56
N ALA A 28 -1.47 -35.44 6.66
CA ALA A 28 -0.29 -35.68 5.84
C ALA A 28 1.00 -35.67 6.67
N ALA A 29 1.07 -34.93 7.78
CA ALA A 29 2.20 -34.94 8.71
C ALA A 29 2.28 -36.25 9.50
N ALA A 30 1.16 -36.66 10.10
CA ALA A 30 1.08 -37.90 10.86
C ALA A 30 1.43 -39.12 9.99
N LEU A 31 0.92 -39.20 8.75
CA LEU A 31 1.27 -40.28 7.82
C LEU A 31 2.75 -40.29 7.44
N ARG A 32 3.41 -39.12 7.33
CA ARG A 32 4.86 -39.06 7.10
C ARG A 32 5.67 -39.59 8.30
N GLU A 33 5.24 -39.27 9.51
CA GLU A 33 5.89 -39.79 10.74
C GLU A 33 5.68 -41.30 10.87
N ILE A 34 4.45 -41.78 10.65
CA ILE A 34 4.11 -43.21 10.63
C ILE A 34 4.93 -43.96 9.58
N GLY A 35 5.01 -43.46 8.34
CA GLY A 35 5.79 -44.08 7.27
C GLY A 35 7.32 -44.03 7.51
N ALA A 36 7.80 -43.15 8.39
CA ALA A 36 9.21 -43.07 8.80
C ALA A 36 9.52 -43.89 10.05
N ALA A 37 8.51 -44.30 10.82
CA ALA A 37 8.66 -45.06 12.04
C ALA A 37 8.84 -46.57 11.76
N ASP A 38 9.60 -47.27 12.60
CA ASP A 38 9.81 -48.72 12.53
C ASP A 38 8.62 -49.47 13.14
N LEU A 39 7.44 -49.30 12.54
CA LEU A 39 6.17 -49.89 12.99
C LEU A 39 5.93 -51.26 12.34
N PRO A 40 5.22 -52.18 13.02
CA PRO A 40 4.78 -53.43 12.40
C PRO A 40 3.91 -53.17 11.17
N GLU A 41 4.38 -53.59 9.99
CA GLU A 41 3.62 -53.48 8.74
C GLU A 41 2.59 -54.61 8.63
N SER A 42 1.31 -54.27 8.62
CA SER A 42 0.22 -55.23 8.47
C SER A 42 -1.05 -54.60 7.90
N CYS A 43 -1.59 -55.18 6.83
CA CYS A 43 -2.87 -54.80 6.23
C CYS A 43 -4.00 -55.81 6.53
N SER A 44 -3.78 -56.79 7.41
CA SER A 44 -4.80 -57.76 7.86
C SER A 44 -4.31 -58.61 9.04
N GLY A 45 -5.23 -59.25 9.77
CA GLY A 45 -4.88 -60.21 10.84
C GLY A 45 -5.12 -59.64 12.25
N ALA A 46 -4.60 -60.32 13.27
CA ALA A 46 -4.82 -59.92 14.66
C ALA A 46 -3.98 -58.68 15.03
N LEU A 47 -4.60 -57.72 15.72
CA LEU A 47 -3.89 -56.59 16.33
C LEU A 47 -3.63 -56.88 17.81
N ASP A 48 -2.54 -56.32 18.33
CA ASP A 48 -2.24 -56.31 19.76
C ASP A 48 -2.71 -54.98 20.40
N PRO A 49 -3.34 -55.01 21.59
CA PRO A 49 -3.70 -53.79 22.31
C PRO A 49 -2.50 -52.87 22.55
N GLY A 50 -2.69 -51.56 22.40
CA GLY A 50 -1.66 -50.52 22.61
C GLY A 50 -0.60 -50.43 21.52
N THR A 51 -0.60 -51.32 20.52
CA THR A 51 0.39 -51.32 19.44
C THR A 51 -0.17 -50.62 18.19
N VAL A 52 0.64 -49.76 17.56
CA VAL A 52 0.30 -49.09 16.30
C VAL A 52 0.81 -49.92 15.13
N TYR A 53 -0.08 -50.30 14.23
CA TYR A 53 0.24 -51.03 13.01
C TYR A 53 0.12 -50.13 11.79
N HIS A 54 1.05 -50.26 10.83
CA HIS A 54 1.07 -49.48 9.60
C HIS A 54 0.65 -50.34 8.40
N CYS A 55 -0.22 -49.81 7.54
CA CYS A 55 -0.57 -50.43 6.25
C CYS A 55 -0.22 -49.48 5.11
N ALA A 56 0.91 -49.76 4.43
CA ALA A 56 1.43 -48.94 3.34
C ALA A 56 0.53 -48.97 2.08
N SER A 57 -0.15 -50.09 1.81
CA SER A 57 -1.10 -50.21 0.71
C SER A 57 -2.16 -51.28 0.97
N ALA A 58 -3.41 -50.88 1.20
CA ALA A 58 -4.48 -51.84 1.46
C ALA A 58 -5.05 -52.47 0.16
N PRO A 59 -5.56 -53.72 0.24
CA PRO A 59 -6.25 -54.38 -0.87
C PRO A 59 -7.48 -53.59 -1.37
N GLN A 60 -7.87 -53.78 -2.63
CA GLN A 60 -9.09 -53.16 -3.19
C GLN A 60 -10.36 -53.54 -2.42
N ASP A 61 -10.41 -54.76 -1.87
CA ASP A 61 -11.56 -55.25 -1.10
C ASP A 61 -11.53 -54.80 0.39
N GLY A 62 -10.58 -53.94 0.77
CA GLY A 62 -10.37 -53.46 2.13
C GLY A 62 -9.40 -54.32 2.96
N ALA A 63 -8.97 -53.77 4.09
CA ALA A 63 -8.15 -54.44 5.11
C ALA A 63 -9.03 -54.93 6.25
N ALA A 64 -8.81 -56.15 6.75
CA ALA A 64 -9.60 -56.74 7.82
C ALA A 64 -8.71 -57.21 8.98
N TYR A 65 -8.99 -56.67 10.16
CA TYR A 65 -8.25 -56.93 11.38
C TYR A 65 -9.11 -57.61 12.43
N THR A 66 -8.47 -58.40 13.29
CA THR A 66 -9.12 -59.09 14.40
C THR A 66 -8.70 -58.44 15.72
N LEU A 67 -9.68 -57.98 16.51
CA LEU A 67 -9.49 -57.39 17.82
C LEU A 67 -10.02 -58.38 18.87
N THR A 68 -9.22 -58.72 19.87
CA THR A 68 -9.65 -59.61 20.96
C THR A 68 -10.03 -58.79 22.18
N VAL A 69 -11.28 -58.94 22.64
CA VAL A 69 -11.79 -58.40 23.91
C VAL A 69 -11.84 -59.55 24.92
N THR A 70 -11.18 -59.37 26.06
CA THR A 70 -10.93 -60.45 27.03
C THR A 70 -12.01 -60.59 28.09
N GLU A 71 -12.72 -59.51 28.43
CA GLU A 71 -13.75 -59.49 29.48
C GLU A 71 -15.08 -58.92 28.97
N ASP A 72 -16.18 -59.27 29.64
CA ASP A 72 -17.49 -58.70 29.35
C ASP A 72 -17.60 -57.27 29.90
N GLN A 73 -18.31 -56.40 29.19
CA GLN A 73 -18.56 -54.99 29.56
C GLN A 73 -17.32 -54.09 29.52
N ASP A 74 -16.46 -54.27 28.52
CA ASP A 74 -15.27 -53.43 28.33
C ASP A 74 -15.54 -52.22 27.42
N LEU A 75 -14.57 -51.29 27.36
CA LEU A 75 -14.53 -50.17 26.42
C LEU A 75 -13.52 -50.47 25.32
N LEU A 76 -13.98 -50.70 24.10
CA LEU A 76 -13.09 -50.83 22.95
C LEU A 76 -12.86 -49.46 22.32
N ALA A 77 -11.62 -48.95 22.43
CA ALA A 77 -11.19 -47.73 21.77
C ALA A 77 -10.23 -48.07 20.62
N TYR A 78 -10.43 -47.50 19.44
CA TYR A 78 -9.51 -47.66 18.31
C TYR A 78 -9.24 -46.35 17.58
N GLY A 79 -8.05 -46.21 17.01
CA GLY A 79 -7.60 -45.09 16.19
C GLY A 79 -7.38 -45.49 14.74
N LEU A 80 -7.72 -44.62 13.80
CA LEU A 80 -7.50 -44.80 12.35
C LEU A 80 -6.96 -43.51 11.71
N VAL A 81 -5.64 -43.41 11.52
CA VAL A 81 -5.02 -42.25 10.83
C VAL A 81 -4.86 -42.57 9.35
N SER A 82 -5.50 -41.77 8.48
CA SER A 82 -5.54 -42.02 7.03
C SER A 82 -5.74 -40.73 6.21
N GLY A 83 -5.53 -40.84 4.89
CA GLY A 83 -5.91 -39.82 3.92
C GLY A 83 -7.44 -39.66 3.77
N PHE A 84 -7.89 -38.70 2.95
CA PHE A 84 -9.32 -38.50 2.71
C PHE A 84 -9.94 -39.70 1.97
N GLY A 85 -11.10 -40.15 2.45
CA GLY A 85 -11.89 -41.19 1.78
C GLY A 85 -11.89 -42.56 2.46
N THR A 86 -11.17 -42.75 3.57
CA THR A 86 -11.14 -44.03 4.30
C THR A 86 -12.21 -44.11 5.39
N ILE A 87 -12.90 -45.25 5.47
CA ILE A 87 -13.88 -45.57 6.52
C ILE A 87 -13.51 -46.87 7.23
N ALA A 88 -13.90 -46.99 8.51
CA ALA A 88 -13.81 -48.22 9.29
C ALA A 88 -15.19 -48.68 9.77
N SER A 89 -15.38 -49.99 9.77
CA SER A 89 -16.57 -50.66 10.31
C SER A 89 -16.15 -51.78 11.25
N LEU A 90 -16.80 -51.87 12.40
CA LEU A 90 -16.52 -52.87 13.42
C LEU A 90 -17.66 -53.88 13.48
N THR A 91 -17.36 -55.17 13.38
CA THR A 91 -18.32 -56.26 13.46
C THR A 91 -18.03 -57.11 14.70
N GLY A 92 -19.07 -57.40 15.48
CA GLY A 92 -19.00 -58.16 16.72
C GLY A 92 -18.82 -59.67 16.50
N PRO A 93 -18.57 -60.44 17.58
CA PRO A 93 -18.43 -61.89 17.54
C PRO A 93 -19.69 -62.63 17.04
N ASP A 94 -20.85 -61.98 17.16
CA ASP A 94 -22.16 -62.45 16.68
C ASP A 94 -22.42 -62.11 15.20
N GLY A 95 -21.46 -61.46 14.53
CA GLY A 95 -21.57 -61.01 13.14
C GLY A 95 -22.40 -59.74 12.95
N GLN A 96 -22.83 -59.07 14.03
CA GLN A 96 -23.57 -57.80 13.95
C GLN A 96 -22.63 -56.60 13.94
N SER A 97 -23.03 -55.53 13.26
CA SER A 97 -22.29 -54.26 13.27
C SER A 97 -22.33 -53.63 14.66
N VAL A 98 -21.17 -53.20 15.17
CA VAL A 98 -21.03 -52.53 16.46
C VAL A 98 -21.07 -51.03 16.24
N THR A 99 -21.95 -50.34 16.95
CA THR A 99 -22.04 -48.88 16.88
C THR A 99 -20.98 -48.25 17.77
N CYS A 100 -20.08 -47.47 17.18
CA CYS A 100 -19.03 -46.73 17.89
C CYS A 100 -19.21 -45.23 17.67
N SER A 101 -18.86 -44.43 18.69
CA SER A 101 -18.87 -42.96 18.61
C SER A 101 -17.46 -42.43 18.36
N SER A 102 -17.32 -41.42 17.51
CA SER A 102 -16.05 -40.68 17.38
C SER A 102 -15.91 -39.69 18.53
N TYR A 103 -14.69 -39.53 19.05
CA TYR A 103 -14.39 -38.56 20.11
C TYR A 103 -13.14 -37.72 19.86
N GLY A 104 -12.45 -37.98 18.75
CA GLY A 104 -11.46 -37.12 18.13
C GLY A 104 -11.57 -37.24 16.61
N SER A 105 -10.63 -36.66 15.89
CA SER A 105 -10.57 -36.62 14.43
C SER A 105 -10.30 -38.00 13.80
N TYR A 106 -9.78 -38.96 14.56
CA TYR A 106 -9.50 -40.33 14.11
C TYR A 106 -9.71 -41.41 15.20
N GLN A 107 -10.13 -41.04 16.41
CA GLN A 107 -10.43 -41.99 17.47
C GLN A 107 -11.91 -42.31 17.58
N HIS A 108 -12.19 -43.59 17.82
CA HIS A 108 -13.52 -44.15 17.98
C HIS A 108 -13.59 -44.98 19.26
N ARG A 109 -14.74 -44.95 19.93
CA ARG A 109 -15.02 -45.72 21.15
C ARG A 109 -16.33 -46.47 21.08
N CYS A 110 -16.31 -47.70 21.56
CA CYS A 110 -17.42 -48.65 21.57
C CYS A 110 -17.59 -49.17 23.01
N PRO A 111 -18.46 -48.55 23.83
CA PRO A 111 -18.66 -48.96 25.22
C PRO A 111 -19.49 -50.25 25.33
N GLY A 112 -19.30 -51.00 26.42
CA GLY A 112 -20.11 -52.16 26.78
C GLY A 112 -19.93 -53.38 25.87
N VAL A 113 -18.75 -53.53 25.26
CA VAL A 113 -18.47 -54.70 24.40
C VAL A 113 -18.36 -55.98 25.23
N ALA A 114 -18.82 -57.10 24.66
CA ALA A 114 -18.76 -58.41 25.32
C ALA A 114 -17.42 -59.09 25.03
N ALA A 115 -17.04 -60.06 25.86
CA ALA A 115 -15.84 -60.86 25.62
C ALA A 115 -15.97 -61.60 24.29
N GLY A 116 -14.94 -61.51 23.45
CA GLY A 116 -14.98 -62.15 22.14
C GLY A 116 -14.05 -61.53 21.11
N THR A 117 -14.16 -62.05 19.89
CA THR A 117 -13.33 -61.65 18.76
C THR A 117 -14.12 -60.75 17.82
N TYR A 118 -13.66 -59.51 17.67
CA TYR A 118 -14.26 -58.49 16.82
C TYR A 118 -13.47 -58.36 15.52
N THR A 119 -14.15 -57.99 14.44
CA THR A 119 -13.52 -57.73 13.13
C THR A 119 -13.62 -56.26 12.77
N LEU A 120 -12.48 -55.58 12.66
CA LEU A 120 -12.38 -54.20 12.19
C LEU A 120 -12.02 -54.20 10.70
N THR A 121 -12.92 -53.70 9.86
CA THR A 121 -12.73 -53.63 8.41
C THR A 121 -12.53 -52.18 7.99
N VAL A 122 -11.40 -51.90 7.32
CA VAL A 122 -11.00 -50.59 6.81
C VAL A 122 -11.09 -50.59 5.28
N SER A 123 -11.83 -49.65 4.70
CA SER A 123 -12.07 -49.59 3.25
C SER A 123 -12.19 -48.15 2.73
N ASP A 124 -12.13 -48.00 1.41
CA ASP A 124 -12.40 -46.74 0.73
C ASP A 124 -13.91 -46.50 0.60
N GLN A 125 -14.35 -45.31 0.98
CA GLN A 125 -15.76 -44.91 1.02
C GLN A 125 -16.39 -44.81 -0.38
N TRP A 126 -15.59 -44.77 -1.44
CA TRP A 126 -16.02 -44.65 -2.83
C TRP A 126 -15.70 -45.88 -3.69
N GLY A 127 -15.22 -46.97 -3.08
CA GLY A 127 -14.89 -48.23 -3.77
C GLY A 127 -13.57 -48.19 -4.55
N GLY A 128 -12.66 -47.28 -4.21
CA GLY A 128 -11.29 -47.20 -4.74
C GLY A 128 -10.26 -47.99 -3.92
N VAL A 129 -8.98 -47.86 -4.28
CA VAL A 129 -7.87 -48.41 -3.46
C VAL A 129 -7.75 -47.55 -2.20
N THR A 130 -7.77 -48.18 -1.03
CA THR A 130 -7.63 -47.46 0.24
C THR A 130 -6.20 -46.90 0.35
N PRO A 131 -6.01 -45.60 0.63
CA PRO A 131 -4.68 -45.00 0.79
C PRO A 131 -3.95 -45.58 2.01
N GLU A 132 -2.66 -45.25 2.15
CA GLU A 132 -1.83 -45.56 3.33
C GLU A 132 -2.53 -45.11 4.63
N PHE A 133 -2.52 -45.98 5.66
CA PHE A 133 -3.12 -45.70 6.97
C PHE A 133 -2.42 -46.43 8.12
N SER A 134 -2.66 -45.97 9.36
CA SER A 134 -2.35 -46.72 10.58
C SER A 134 -3.59 -47.09 11.37
N VAL A 135 -3.49 -48.16 12.15
CA VAL A 135 -4.54 -48.63 13.06
C VAL A 135 -3.94 -49.00 14.41
N SER A 136 -4.63 -48.64 15.49
CA SER A 136 -4.29 -49.04 16.86
C SER A 136 -5.58 -49.21 17.67
N TYR A 137 -5.54 -50.02 18.73
CA TYR A 137 -6.69 -50.16 19.63
C TYR A 137 -6.26 -50.42 21.07
N GLN A 138 -7.16 -50.16 22.02
CA GLN A 138 -6.94 -50.37 23.45
C GLN A 138 -8.26 -50.74 24.15
N LEU A 139 -8.11 -51.34 25.32
CA LEU A 139 -9.20 -51.86 26.16
C LEU A 139 -9.07 -51.32 27.59
N PRO A 140 -9.45 -50.06 27.85
CA PRO A 140 -9.10 -49.37 29.09
C PRO A 140 -9.74 -49.93 30.38
N LEU A 141 -10.83 -50.71 30.30
CA LEU A 141 -11.50 -51.22 31.50
C LEU A 141 -10.99 -52.59 31.92
N SER A 142 -10.69 -53.49 30.97
CA SER A 142 -10.25 -54.88 31.28
C SER A 142 -8.74 -55.11 31.25
N THR A 143 -7.94 -54.19 30.70
CA THR A 143 -6.47 -54.38 30.67
C THR A 143 -5.83 -54.09 32.03
N ALA A 144 -4.99 -55.02 32.50
CA ALA A 144 -4.15 -54.83 33.67
C ALA A 144 -2.97 -53.86 33.42
N ASP A 145 -2.80 -53.40 32.18
CA ASP A 145 -1.66 -52.61 31.70
C ASP A 145 -1.85 -51.09 31.87
N CYS A 146 -3.00 -50.63 32.38
CA CYS A 146 -3.17 -49.22 32.74
C CYS A 146 -2.22 -48.83 33.88
N THR A 147 -1.50 -47.72 33.72
CA THR A 147 -0.55 -47.23 34.73
C THR A 147 -1.29 -46.80 36.01
N ALA A 148 -0.89 -47.32 37.17
CA ALA A 148 -1.57 -47.01 38.42
C ALA A 148 -1.15 -45.66 39.02
N VAL A 149 -2.14 -44.79 39.27
CA VAL A 149 -1.99 -43.58 40.11
C VAL A 149 -2.27 -43.98 41.56
N THR A 150 -1.39 -43.63 42.49
CA THR A 150 -1.56 -43.92 43.93
C THR A 150 -2.12 -42.71 44.68
N GLU A 151 -2.70 -42.90 45.88
CA GLU A 151 -3.22 -41.79 46.68
C GLU A 151 -2.16 -40.73 47.02
N ALA A 152 -0.89 -41.10 47.14
CA ALA A 152 0.19 -40.14 47.37
C ALA A 152 0.49 -39.28 46.13
N ASP A 153 0.22 -39.82 44.93
CA ASP A 153 0.44 -39.12 43.67
C ASP A 153 -0.60 -38.02 43.44
N THR A 154 -1.74 -38.05 44.17
CA THR A 154 -2.87 -37.12 44.01
C THR A 154 -2.87 -35.94 45.00
N ALA A 155 -1.83 -35.76 45.81
CA ALA A 155 -1.76 -34.65 46.78
C ALA A 155 -1.72 -33.28 46.08
N LEU A 156 -2.73 -32.42 46.32
CA LEU A 156 -2.90 -31.15 45.62
C LEU A 156 -1.70 -30.20 45.75
N GLY A 157 -1.03 -30.16 46.90
CA GLY A 157 0.14 -29.32 47.12
C GLY A 157 1.43 -29.80 46.46
N SER A 158 1.47 -31.04 45.95
CA SER A 158 2.63 -31.64 45.29
C SER A 158 2.23 -32.85 44.44
N PRO A 159 1.40 -32.68 43.38
CA PRO A 159 0.93 -33.80 42.59
C PRO A 159 2.08 -34.40 41.77
N ARG A 160 2.06 -35.72 41.57
CA ARG A 160 3.08 -36.37 40.74
C ARG A 160 2.74 -36.20 39.25
N GLY A 161 3.71 -35.73 38.47
CA GLY A 161 3.66 -35.79 37.01
C GLY A 161 4.01 -37.17 36.48
N PHE A 162 3.12 -37.73 35.67
CA PHE A 162 3.33 -38.95 34.88
C PHE A 162 3.72 -38.54 33.47
N THR A 163 4.94 -38.89 33.05
CA THR A 163 5.46 -38.55 31.72
C THR A 163 5.33 -39.74 30.78
N GLY A 164 4.88 -39.49 29.55
CA GLY A 164 4.80 -40.51 28.49
C GLY A 164 4.98 -39.90 27.10
N THR A 165 5.07 -40.78 26.10
CA THR A 165 5.15 -40.40 24.68
C THR A 165 4.07 -41.16 23.92
N LEU A 166 3.08 -40.44 23.40
CA LEU A 166 2.10 -41.02 22.48
C LEU A 166 2.75 -41.20 21.13
N ALA A 167 2.93 -42.44 20.68
CA ALA A 167 3.43 -42.71 19.32
C ALA A 167 2.47 -42.15 18.25
N ALA A 168 3.00 -41.75 17.10
CA ALA A 168 2.17 -41.33 15.96
C ALA A 168 1.17 -42.44 15.58
N GLY A 169 -0.12 -42.10 15.50
CA GLY A 169 -1.20 -43.06 15.26
C GLY A 169 -1.69 -43.85 16.50
N SER A 170 -1.20 -43.54 17.70
CA SER A 170 -1.69 -44.14 18.95
C SER A 170 -3.13 -43.69 19.27
N VAL A 171 -3.90 -44.61 19.87
CA VAL A 171 -5.25 -44.34 20.38
C VAL A 171 -5.22 -43.67 21.77
N GLY A 172 -4.11 -43.78 22.51
CA GLY A 172 -3.91 -43.16 23.82
C GLY A 172 -3.19 -44.06 24.83
N ASP A 173 -2.87 -43.50 26.00
CA ASP A 173 -2.31 -44.19 27.16
C ASP A 173 -3.32 -44.24 28.33
N CYS A 174 -3.41 -45.36 29.03
CA CYS A 174 -4.40 -45.59 30.09
C CYS A 174 -3.81 -45.47 31.50
N TYR A 175 -4.55 -44.84 32.41
CA TYR A 175 -4.22 -44.67 33.83
C TYR A 175 -5.37 -45.08 34.74
N THR A 176 -5.07 -45.73 35.88
CA THR A 176 -6.07 -46.05 36.92
C THR A 176 -6.07 -45.00 38.01
N LEU A 177 -7.26 -44.53 38.41
CA LEU A 177 -7.41 -43.46 39.41
C LEU A 177 -7.81 -44.03 40.78
N PRO A 178 -7.14 -43.66 41.88
CA PRO A 178 -7.44 -44.12 43.24
C PRO A 178 -8.51 -43.22 43.86
N SER A 179 -9.64 -43.02 43.18
CA SER A 179 -10.68 -42.08 43.60
C SER A 179 -12.04 -42.76 43.77
N ALA A 180 -12.83 -42.26 44.72
CA ALA A 180 -14.18 -42.73 44.98
C ALA A 180 -15.22 -41.90 44.21
N ALA A 181 -16.42 -42.45 44.05
CA ALA A 181 -17.55 -41.69 43.50
C ALA A 181 -17.85 -40.47 44.40
N GLY A 182 -17.96 -39.29 43.79
CA GLY A 182 -18.12 -38.01 44.48
C GLY A 182 -16.81 -37.24 44.73
N ASP A 183 -15.65 -37.84 44.50
CA ASP A 183 -14.38 -37.08 44.51
C ASP A 183 -14.34 -36.10 43.34
N THR A 184 -13.79 -34.91 43.57
CA THR A 184 -13.46 -33.98 42.48
C THR A 184 -11.95 -34.03 42.27
N VAL A 185 -11.53 -34.38 41.06
CA VAL A 185 -10.11 -34.51 40.68
C VAL A 185 -9.76 -33.46 39.64
N GLN A 186 -8.67 -32.74 39.85
CA GLN A 186 -8.08 -31.84 38.87
C GLN A 186 -7.11 -32.60 37.98
N PHE A 187 -7.23 -32.39 36.67
CA PHE A 187 -6.30 -32.90 35.69
C PHE A 187 -5.53 -31.76 35.04
N GLN A 188 -4.20 -31.90 34.91
CA GLN A 188 -3.37 -30.95 34.18
C GLN A 188 -2.65 -31.65 33.04
N ALA A 189 -2.76 -31.03 31.87
CA ALA A 189 -2.03 -31.37 30.66
C ALA A 189 -0.82 -30.43 30.52
N SER A 190 0.30 -30.97 30.06
CA SER A 190 1.56 -30.26 29.86
C SER A 190 1.64 -29.45 28.58
N VAL A 191 0.84 -29.83 27.59
CA VAL A 191 0.83 -29.25 26.24
C VAL A 191 -0.60 -29.15 25.72
N TYR A 192 -0.88 -28.15 24.88
CA TYR A 192 -2.24 -27.88 24.41
C TYR A 192 -2.85 -29.02 23.57
N SER A 193 -2.02 -29.85 22.93
CA SER A 193 -2.42 -30.97 22.08
C SER A 193 -2.70 -32.28 22.83
N GLU A 194 -2.59 -32.27 24.16
CA GLU A 194 -2.87 -33.38 25.07
C GLU A 194 -4.33 -33.30 25.57
N TYR A 195 -5.08 -34.40 25.41
CA TYR A 195 -6.49 -34.53 25.79
C TYR A 195 -6.65 -35.66 26.81
N ILE A 196 -7.55 -35.49 27.78
CA ILE A 196 -7.79 -36.44 28.86
C ILE A 196 -9.28 -36.75 28.92
N SER A 197 -9.62 -38.04 28.84
CA SER A 197 -10.99 -38.55 28.97
C SER A 197 -11.06 -39.50 30.17
N VAL A 198 -12.01 -39.27 31.07
CA VAL A 198 -12.20 -40.15 32.25
C VAL A 198 -13.45 -41.00 32.08
N TYR A 199 -13.33 -42.27 32.41
CA TYR A 199 -14.37 -43.29 32.30
C TYR A 199 -14.65 -43.91 33.66
N ASP A 200 -15.93 -44.22 33.91
CA ASP A 200 -16.36 -45.04 35.04
C ASP A 200 -16.19 -46.54 34.75
N ALA A 201 -16.54 -47.39 35.72
CA ALA A 201 -16.39 -48.84 35.61
C ALA A 201 -17.26 -49.46 34.50
N ASP A 202 -18.33 -48.77 34.07
CA ASP A 202 -19.24 -49.20 33.02
C ASP A 202 -18.82 -48.66 31.63
N GLY A 203 -17.72 -47.91 31.54
CA GLY A 203 -17.21 -47.32 30.31
C GLY A 203 -17.92 -46.04 29.88
N THR A 204 -18.73 -45.45 30.76
CA THR A 204 -19.37 -44.16 30.52
C THR A 204 -18.36 -43.05 30.71
N VAL A 205 -18.36 -42.08 29.79
CA VAL A 205 -17.52 -40.88 29.92
C VAL A 205 -18.03 -40.05 31.08
N VAL A 206 -17.20 -39.86 32.09
CA VAL A 206 -17.48 -39.00 33.25
C VAL A 206 -17.20 -37.54 32.90
N CYS A 207 -16.04 -37.28 32.29
CA CYS A 207 -15.64 -35.95 31.83
C CYS A 207 -14.63 -36.08 30.69
N THR A 208 -14.49 -35.03 29.88
CA THR A 208 -13.48 -34.95 28.83
C THR A 208 -12.97 -33.52 28.78
N GLN A 209 -11.67 -33.35 28.97
CA GLN A 209 -10.99 -32.04 28.92
C GLN A 209 -11.45 -30.99 29.96
N ASP A 210 -12.16 -31.42 31.01
CA ASP A 210 -12.48 -30.56 32.15
C ASP A 210 -11.27 -30.44 33.08
N ARG A 211 -10.90 -29.20 33.43
CA ARG A 211 -9.81 -28.94 34.39
C ARG A 211 -10.09 -29.59 35.75
N SER A 212 -11.33 -29.52 36.22
CA SER A 212 -11.81 -30.22 37.41
C SER A 212 -12.95 -31.15 37.04
N CYS A 213 -12.82 -32.42 37.40
CA CYS A 213 -13.78 -33.46 37.07
C CYS A 213 -14.41 -34.01 38.35
N ALA A 214 -15.70 -33.76 38.54
CA ALA A 214 -16.49 -34.41 39.58
C ALA A 214 -16.78 -35.85 39.16
N LEU A 215 -16.22 -36.82 39.88
CA LEU A 215 -16.30 -38.22 39.52
C LEU A 215 -17.69 -38.78 39.85
N THR A 216 -18.56 -38.84 38.84
CA THR A 216 -19.89 -39.45 38.91
C THR A 216 -19.87 -40.91 38.46
N GLY A 217 -20.92 -41.69 38.71
CA GLY A 217 -20.99 -43.10 38.27
C GLY A 217 -20.35 -44.08 39.24
N THR A 218 -19.83 -45.18 38.72
CA THR A 218 -19.32 -46.32 39.50
C THR A 218 -17.79 -46.41 39.44
N ALA A 219 -17.12 -46.49 40.59
CA ALA A 219 -15.69 -46.78 40.66
C ALA A 219 -15.42 -48.26 40.31
N PRO A 220 -14.23 -48.63 39.78
CA PRO A 220 -13.02 -47.82 39.64
C PRO A 220 -13.00 -46.96 38.36
N TYR A 221 -12.37 -45.78 38.44
CA TYR A 221 -12.23 -44.85 37.31
C TYR A 221 -10.94 -45.08 36.51
N ARG A 222 -11.00 -44.76 35.22
CA ARG A 222 -9.87 -44.85 34.27
C ARG A 222 -9.72 -43.55 33.49
N ALA A 223 -8.51 -43.02 33.38
CA ALA A 223 -8.21 -41.87 32.53
C ALA A 223 -7.45 -42.33 31.27
N LEU A 224 -7.88 -41.87 30.11
CA LEU A 224 -7.22 -42.08 28.83
C LEU A 224 -6.61 -40.75 28.37
N VAL A 225 -5.28 -40.72 28.18
CA VAL A 225 -4.55 -39.57 27.65
C VAL A 225 -4.31 -39.78 26.15
N TRP A 226 -4.73 -38.83 25.32
CA TRP A 226 -4.70 -38.97 23.85
C TRP A 226 -4.44 -37.61 23.17
N ALA A 227 -4.14 -37.60 21.87
CA ALA A 227 -3.92 -36.39 21.06
C ALA A 227 -4.85 -36.38 19.85
N ASP A 228 -5.22 -35.22 19.30
CA ASP A 228 -6.15 -35.11 18.15
C ASP A 228 -5.48 -34.99 16.77
N SER A 229 -4.15 -34.88 16.71
CA SER A 229 -3.41 -34.56 15.46
C SER A 229 -2.80 -35.75 14.71
N GLY A 230 -2.63 -36.88 15.40
CA GLY A 230 -2.13 -38.15 14.87
C GLY A 230 -0.62 -38.28 14.97
N ASN A 231 0.07 -37.18 15.30
CA ASN A 231 1.52 -37.11 15.41
C ASN A 231 2.02 -37.63 16.76
N GLU A 232 3.33 -37.87 16.85
CA GLU A 232 3.98 -38.18 18.12
C GLU A 232 3.85 -37.01 19.12
N LEU A 233 3.57 -37.31 20.39
CA LEU A 233 3.43 -36.29 21.44
C LEU A 233 4.03 -36.74 22.77
N ASP A 234 5.08 -36.05 23.20
CA ASP A 234 5.56 -36.09 24.59
C ASP A 234 4.60 -35.31 25.49
N TYR A 235 4.20 -35.94 26.60
CA TYR A 235 3.24 -35.34 27.54
C TYR A 235 3.64 -35.59 29.01
N THR A 236 3.13 -34.72 29.89
CA THR A 236 3.11 -34.90 31.35
C THR A 236 1.69 -34.70 31.86
N PHE A 237 1.16 -35.75 32.47
CA PHE A 237 -0.18 -35.84 33.03
C PHE A 237 -0.12 -35.78 34.56
N THR A 238 -0.98 -35.00 35.21
CA THR A 238 -1.20 -35.05 36.67
C THR A 238 -2.66 -35.26 37.00
N ALA A 239 -2.96 -35.98 38.09
CA ALA A 239 -4.30 -36.12 38.66
C ALA A 239 -4.26 -35.76 40.15
N ALA A 240 -4.78 -34.60 40.54
CA ALA A 240 -4.74 -34.10 41.91
C ALA A 240 -6.14 -34.07 42.53
N ARG A 241 -6.31 -34.52 43.79
CA ARG A 241 -7.63 -34.56 44.43
C ARG A 241 -7.97 -33.20 45.05
N LEU A 242 -9.07 -32.60 44.59
CA LEU A 242 -9.56 -31.30 45.03
C LEU A 242 -10.54 -31.40 46.21
N SER A 243 -11.31 -32.50 46.28
CA SER A 243 -12.24 -32.81 47.39
C SER A 243 -11.55 -33.16 48.72
N ASP A 244 -10.24 -33.43 48.70
CA ASP A 244 -9.39 -33.63 49.88
C ASP A 244 -8.02 -32.95 49.65
N PRO A 245 -7.96 -31.60 49.78
CA PRO A 245 -6.84 -30.78 49.32
C PRO A 245 -5.65 -30.88 50.30
N GLN A 246 -4.85 -31.94 50.17
CA GLN A 246 -3.65 -32.15 50.97
C GLN A 246 -2.48 -31.28 50.48
N GLY A 247 -1.76 -30.63 51.40
CA GLY A 247 -0.52 -29.90 51.10
C GLY A 247 -0.66 -28.41 50.71
N CYS A 248 -1.84 -27.81 50.88
CA CYS A 248 -2.08 -26.38 50.63
C CYS A 248 -1.80 -25.52 51.87
N ALA A 249 -1.11 -24.40 51.70
CA ALA A 249 -0.82 -23.47 52.80
C ALA A 249 -2.01 -22.53 53.07
N ALA A 250 -2.30 -22.26 54.35
CA ALA A 250 -3.40 -21.38 54.75
C ALA A 250 -3.07 -19.87 54.56
N VAL A 251 -4.04 -19.10 54.06
CA VAL A 251 -3.97 -17.65 53.85
C VAL A 251 -5.15 -16.98 54.59
N GLN A 252 -4.82 -16.00 55.43
CA GLN A 252 -5.79 -15.21 56.18
C GLN A 252 -6.04 -13.86 55.50
N VAL A 253 -7.17 -13.20 55.82
CA VAL A 253 -7.44 -11.83 55.38
C VAL A 253 -6.40 -10.88 55.97
N GLN A 254 -5.78 -10.07 55.10
CA GLN A 254 -4.63 -9.23 55.42
C GLN A 254 -5.02 -7.73 55.47
N PRO A 255 -4.37 -6.90 56.32
CA PRO A 255 -4.42 -5.44 56.17
C PRO A 255 -3.67 -5.00 54.90
N TYR A 256 -4.12 -3.92 54.27
CA TYR A 256 -3.41 -3.34 53.11
C TYR A 256 -1.99 -2.90 53.51
N GLY A 257 -1.04 -3.04 52.59
CA GLY A 257 0.38 -2.76 52.77
C GLY A 257 1.20 -3.89 53.37
N SER A 258 0.56 -4.95 53.89
CA SER A 258 1.25 -6.18 54.30
C SER A 258 1.60 -7.06 53.10
N VAL A 259 2.60 -7.92 53.28
CA VAL A 259 3.12 -8.81 52.23
C VAL A 259 2.77 -10.26 52.61
N PRO A 260 2.01 -10.99 51.78
CA PRO A 260 1.75 -12.40 52.03
C PRO A 260 3.01 -13.26 51.82
N ALA A 261 3.08 -14.40 52.52
CA ALA A 261 4.21 -15.33 52.36
C ALA A 261 4.15 -16.02 50.98
N ALA A 262 5.27 -15.95 50.25
CA ALA A 262 5.41 -16.66 48.98
C ALA A 262 5.68 -18.17 49.20
N GLY A 263 5.17 -19.01 48.30
CA GLY A 263 5.40 -20.46 48.32
C GLY A 263 5.27 -21.09 46.93
N THR A 264 5.88 -22.26 46.75
CA THR A 264 5.92 -22.99 45.47
C THR A 264 4.82 -24.04 45.33
N SER A 265 4.00 -24.26 46.36
CA SER A 265 2.82 -25.12 46.27
C SER A 265 1.82 -24.51 45.29
N PRO A 266 1.20 -25.29 44.38
CA PRO A 266 0.20 -24.81 43.42
C PRO A 266 -1.08 -24.30 44.06
N CYS A 267 -1.33 -24.61 45.34
CA CYS A 267 -2.59 -24.32 46.00
C CYS A 267 -2.44 -23.54 47.33
N ARG A 268 -3.51 -22.85 47.73
CA ARG A 268 -3.67 -22.15 49.02
C ARG A 268 -5.06 -22.43 49.60
N THR A 269 -5.16 -22.52 50.92
CA THR A 269 -6.44 -22.55 51.63
C THR A 269 -6.77 -21.15 52.14
N LEU A 270 -7.77 -20.49 51.55
CA LEU A 270 -8.21 -19.15 51.93
C LEU A 270 -9.25 -19.24 53.06
N HIS A 271 -8.96 -18.58 54.18
CA HIS A 271 -9.90 -18.52 55.31
C HIS A 271 -10.76 -17.25 55.24
N ILE A 272 -12.08 -17.43 55.04
CA ILE A 272 -13.04 -16.34 54.95
C ILE A 272 -13.79 -16.21 56.29
N PRO A 273 -13.55 -15.14 57.07
CA PRO A 273 -14.06 -15.04 58.44
C PRO A 273 -15.54 -14.62 58.53
N ALA A 274 -16.08 -14.01 57.47
CA ALA A 274 -17.44 -13.51 57.42
C ALA A 274 -17.92 -13.32 55.97
N ASP A 275 -19.23 -13.37 55.76
CA ASP A 275 -19.84 -13.08 54.47
C ASP A 275 -19.44 -11.68 53.95
N GLY A 276 -19.10 -11.59 52.67
CA GLY A 276 -18.72 -10.33 52.05
C GLY A 276 -18.10 -10.47 50.68
N SER A 277 -17.65 -9.34 50.13
CA SER A 277 -16.93 -9.29 48.87
C SER A 277 -15.43 -9.16 49.13
N TYR A 278 -14.63 -10.02 48.48
CA TYR A 278 -13.20 -10.15 48.69
C TYR A 278 -12.42 -10.01 47.38
N LEU A 279 -11.23 -9.42 47.45
CA LEU A 279 -10.23 -9.42 46.39
C LEU A 279 -9.26 -10.56 46.65
N VAL A 280 -9.07 -11.40 45.64
CA VAL A 280 -8.16 -12.56 45.68
C VAL A 280 -7.21 -12.44 44.50
N GLY A 281 -6.01 -11.93 44.76
CA GLY A 281 -4.99 -11.73 43.73
C GLY A 281 -3.74 -12.54 44.03
N ALA A 282 -3.16 -13.18 43.02
CA ALA A 282 -1.92 -13.93 43.16
C ALA A 282 -0.80 -13.33 42.30
N SER A 283 0.39 -13.17 42.86
CA SER A 283 1.56 -12.67 42.12
C SER A 283 2.87 -13.24 42.64
N GLY A 284 3.81 -13.43 41.70
CA GLY A 284 5.18 -13.85 41.93
C GLY A 284 6.18 -12.75 41.55
N ALA A 285 7.48 -13.08 41.58
CA ALA A 285 8.53 -12.15 41.18
C ALA A 285 8.43 -11.71 39.70
N ASP A 286 7.89 -12.60 38.86
CA ASP A 286 7.88 -12.45 37.40
C ASP A 286 6.52 -11.96 36.85
N GLY A 287 5.48 -11.82 37.69
CA GLY A 287 4.16 -11.37 37.24
C GLY A 287 2.97 -11.88 38.06
N VAL A 288 1.77 -11.64 37.53
CA VAL A 288 0.49 -12.16 38.05
C VAL A 288 0.41 -13.67 37.81
N ILE A 289 -0.10 -14.41 38.79
CA ILE A 289 -0.39 -15.84 38.66
C ILE A 289 -1.90 -16.00 38.53
N SER A 290 -2.36 -16.64 37.45
CA SER A 290 -3.77 -16.96 37.28
C SER A 290 -4.13 -18.23 38.02
N GLY A 291 -5.36 -18.29 38.53
CA GLY A 291 -5.88 -19.44 39.25
C GLY A 291 -7.41 -19.49 39.26
N ALA A 292 -7.94 -20.56 39.83
CA ALA A 292 -9.36 -20.75 40.10
C ALA A 292 -9.59 -20.92 41.61
N LEU A 293 -10.78 -20.56 42.06
CA LEU A 293 -11.20 -20.67 43.46
C LEU A 293 -12.26 -21.77 43.57
N TYR A 294 -12.15 -22.62 44.57
CA TYR A 294 -13.04 -23.77 44.79
C TYR A 294 -13.56 -23.77 46.22
N ALA A 295 -14.81 -24.18 46.40
CA ALA A 295 -15.37 -24.47 47.71
C ALA A 295 -14.80 -25.80 48.25
N ALA A 296 -14.99 -26.06 49.55
CA ALA A 296 -14.49 -27.27 50.20
C ALA A 296 -15.05 -28.60 49.62
N ASP A 297 -16.16 -28.55 48.87
CA ASP A 297 -16.73 -29.70 48.17
C ASP A 297 -16.17 -29.89 46.74
N GLY A 298 -15.21 -29.07 46.33
CA GLY A 298 -14.60 -29.09 45.00
C GLY A 298 -15.34 -28.28 43.94
N THR A 299 -16.45 -27.62 44.28
CA THR A 299 -17.20 -26.78 43.33
C THR A 299 -16.44 -25.49 43.02
N GLU A 300 -16.23 -25.19 41.73
CA GLU A 300 -15.62 -23.91 41.32
C GLU A 300 -16.52 -22.73 41.68
N VAL A 301 -15.93 -21.74 42.36
CA VAL A 301 -16.56 -20.48 42.69
C VAL A 301 -16.26 -19.50 41.54
N PRO A 302 -17.28 -18.94 40.88
CA PRO A 302 -17.11 -18.10 39.70
C PRO A 302 -16.59 -16.71 40.09
N CYS A 303 -15.30 -16.63 40.40
CA CYS A 303 -14.60 -15.43 40.78
C CYS A 303 -13.35 -15.23 39.93
N ASP A 304 -13.13 -13.98 39.50
CA ASP A 304 -11.92 -13.62 38.78
C ASP A 304 -10.76 -13.48 39.79
N THR A 305 -9.76 -14.35 39.66
CA THR A 305 -8.55 -14.32 40.51
C THR A 305 -7.26 -14.12 39.72
N GLY A 306 -7.40 -13.83 38.41
CA GLY A 306 -6.30 -13.58 37.48
C GLY A 306 -6.02 -12.09 37.30
N TYR A 307 -5.72 -11.66 36.07
CA TYR A 307 -5.34 -10.26 35.77
C TYR A 307 -6.40 -9.21 36.16
N ASP A 308 -7.67 -9.58 36.15
CA ASP A 308 -8.82 -8.70 36.39
C ASP A 308 -9.40 -8.91 37.81
N TYR A 309 -8.66 -9.45 38.77
CA TYR A 309 -9.20 -9.75 40.12
C TYR A 309 -9.68 -8.50 40.89
N MET A 310 -9.15 -7.32 40.57
CA MET A 310 -9.64 -6.05 41.12
C MET A 310 -10.93 -5.57 40.43
N ALA A 311 -11.31 -6.20 39.31
CA ALA A 311 -12.50 -5.82 38.56
C ALA A 311 -13.78 -6.23 39.23
N GLN A 312 -13.78 -7.36 39.92
CA GLN A 312 -14.98 -7.91 40.52
C GLN A 312 -14.62 -8.47 41.88
N GLY A 313 -15.09 -7.80 42.93
CA GLY A 313 -15.00 -8.36 44.27
C GLY A 313 -15.78 -9.67 44.32
N CYS A 314 -15.12 -10.74 44.76
CA CYS A 314 -15.65 -12.09 44.84
C CYS A 314 -16.59 -12.22 46.05
N PRO A 315 -17.90 -12.44 45.85
CA PRO A 315 -18.83 -12.65 46.97
C PRO A 315 -18.59 -14.05 47.57
N LEU A 316 -18.11 -14.07 48.82
CA LEU A 316 -17.79 -15.29 49.55
C LEU A 316 -18.54 -15.32 50.88
N SER A 317 -18.99 -16.52 51.26
CA SER A 317 -19.56 -16.79 52.58
C SER A 317 -18.44 -17.15 53.58
N ALA A 318 -18.73 -17.07 54.88
CA ALA A 318 -17.78 -17.54 55.88
C ALA A 318 -17.45 -19.03 55.70
N GLY A 319 -16.17 -19.37 55.63
CA GLY A 319 -15.69 -20.75 55.38
C GLY A 319 -14.29 -20.79 54.79
N ASP A 320 -13.81 -22.02 54.54
CA ASP A 320 -12.52 -22.26 53.86
C ASP A 320 -12.74 -22.55 52.38
N TYR A 321 -11.90 -21.94 51.54
CA TYR A 321 -11.89 -22.12 50.10
C TYR A 321 -10.49 -22.53 49.63
N ILE A 322 -10.40 -23.24 48.52
CA ILE A 322 -9.13 -23.66 47.92
C ILE A 322 -8.88 -22.81 46.68
N TRP A 323 -7.80 -22.04 46.69
CA TRP A 323 -7.31 -21.36 45.50
C TRP A 323 -6.21 -22.21 44.87
N GLU A 324 -6.25 -22.38 43.56
CA GLU A 324 -5.31 -23.22 42.82
C GLU A 324 -4.88 -22.56 41.51
N THR A 325 -3.58 -22.61 41.22
CA THR A 325 -2.98 -22.05 40.00
C THR A 325 -3.43 -22.74 38.72
N ASP A 326 -3.42 -21.98 37.62
CA ASP A 326 -3.56 -22.50 36.25
C ASP A 326 -2.33 -23.34 35.84
N ALA A 327 -2.53 -24.25 34.88
CA ALA A 327 -1.46 -25.12 34.38
C ALA A 327 -0.37 -24.27 33.71
N GLY A 328 0.85 -24.38 34.23
CA GLY A 328 2.05 -23.72 33.70
C GLY A 328 2.62 -22.62 34.61
N GLY A 329 3.87 -22.81 35.04
CA GLY A 329 4.76 -21.69 35.38
C GLY A 329 4.71 -21.14 36.82
N ILE A 330 4.55 -22.00 37.84
CA ILE A 330 4.88 -21.58 39.22
C ILE A 330 6.35 -21.11 39.24
N PRO A 331 6.64 -19.84 39.59
CA PRO A 331 8.01 -19.36 39.62
C PRO A 331 8.85 -20.18 40.59
N ALA A 332 10.14 -20.36 40.29
CA ALA A 332 11.06 -21.05 41.22
C ALA A 332 11.13 -20.35 42.60
N ALA A 333 10.89 -19.04 42.63
CA ALA A 333 10.80 -18.24 43.86
C ALA A 333 9.44 -18.34 44.58
N GLY A 334 8.45 -19.03 43.99
CA GLY A 334 7.07 -19.11 44.47
C GLY A 334 6.24 -17.86 44.17
N PHE A 335 4.99 -17.89 44.65
CA PHE A 335 4.04 -16.78 44.55
C PHE A 335 3.28 -16.59 45.87
N ALA A 336 2.74 -15.39 46.06
CA ALA A 336 1.93 -15.02 47.21
C ALA A 336 0.48 -14.72 46.78
N VAL A 337 -0.48 -15.00 47.66
CA VAL A 337 -1.91 -14.68 47.43
C VAL A 337 -2.33 -13.58 48.40
N ALA A 338 -2.67 -12.41 47.85
CA ALA A 338 -3.27 -11.29 48.54
C ALA A 338 -4.76 -11.56 48.72
N LEU A 339 -5.23 -11.42 49.97
CA LEU A 339 -6.62 -11.64 50.36
C LEU A 339 -7.11 -10.45 51.16
N HIS A 340 -7.97 -9.63 50.56
CA HIS A 340 -8.50 -8.41 51.17
C HIS A 340 -10.02 -8.36 51.06
N ARG A 341 -10.69 -7.81 52.08
CA ARG A 341 -12.12 -7.50 51.98
C ARG A 341 -12.30 -6.15 51.31
N VAL A 342 -13.14 -6.05 50.27
CA VAL A 342 -13.27 -4.86 49.41
C VAL A 342 -13.61 -3.58 50.22
N GLY A 343 -14.32 -3.71 51.34
CA GLY A 343 -14.71 -2.60 52.22
C GLY A 343 -13.82 -2.35 53.45
N GLN A 344 -12.72 -3.07 53.66
CA GLN A 344 -11.89 -2.90 54.88
C GLN A 344 -11.01 -1.64 54.82
N THR A 345 -10.80 -1.00 55.97
CA THR A 345 -9.95 0.20 56.08
C THR A 345 -8.56 -0.09 56.65
N ASP A 346 -8.32 -1.32 57.10
CA ASP A 346 -7.09 -1.67 57.81
C ASP A 346 -5.90 -1.57 56.85
N GLY A 347 -4.95 -0.71 57.19
CA GLY A 347 -3.80 -0.37 56.35
C GLY A 347 -4.03 0.76 55.34
N CYS A 348 -5.25 1.31 55.20
CA CYS A 348 -5.50 2.44 54.32
C CYS A 348 -4.88 3.74 54.87
N THR A 349 -4.24 4.52 54.00
CA THR A 349 -3.65 5.83 54.34
C THR A 349 -4.38 6.98 53.65
N ALA A 350 -4.11 8.23 54.02
CA ALA A 350 -4.74 9.40 53.37
C ALA A 350 -4.12 9.65 51.98
N GLY A 351 -4.96 9.69 50.95
CA GLY A 351 -4.60 10.03 49.58
C GLY A 351 -4.77 11.51 49.25
N ARG A 352 -4.54 11.87 47.99
CA ARG A 352 -4.71 13.21 47.42
C ARG A 352 -5.42 13.14 46.06
N ASP A 353 -6.01 14.24 45.63
CA ASP A 353 -6.71 14.35 44.34
C ASP A 353 -6.38 15.63 43.53
N ASP A 354 -5.23 16.24 43.86
CA ASP A 354 -4.74 17.52 43.34
C ASP A 354 -3.29 17.42 42.85
N THR A 355 -2.92 16.27 42.26
CA THR A 355 -1.54 15.93 41.87
C THR A 355 -0.78 17.04 41.16
N TYR A 356 -1.40 17.79 40.24
CA TYR A 356 -0.66 18.83 39.50
C TYR A 356 -0.25 20.02 40.37
N ALA A 357 -0.95 20.27 41.48
CA ALA A 357 -0.58 21.28 42.47
C ALA A 357 0.32 20.71 43.58
N SER A 358 0.12 19.45 43.98
CA SER A 358 0.74 18.86 45.17
C SER A 358 1.88 17.87 44.90
N GLY A 359 2.11 17.50 43.64
CA GLY A 359 3.06 16.48 43.19
C GLY A 359 2.46 15.06 43.18
N GLN A 360 3.06 14.16 42.40
CA GLN A 360 2.63 12.75 42.31
C GLN A 360 2.88 11.99 43.60
N ALA A 361 1.96 11.08 43.93
CA ALA A 361 2.15 10.14 45.02
C ALA A 361 3.05 8.97 44.59
N LEU A 362 3.82 8.42 45.53
CA LEU A 362 4.70 7.27 45.29
C LEU A 362 4.07 6.02 45.90
N ALA A 363 3.97 4.95 45.11
CA ALA A 363 3.64 3.60 45.55
C ALA A 363 4.89 2.71 45.36
N ALA A 364 5.59 2.42 46.46
CA ALA A 364 6.81 1.62 46.46
C ALA A 364 6.48 0.16 46.77
N VAL A 365 6.36 -0.67 45.73
CA VAL A 365 6.02 -2.09 45.86
C VAL A 365 7.31 -2.86 46.16
N SER A 366 7.46 -3.28 47.41
CA SER A 366 8.70 -3.89 47.92
C SER A 366 8.72 -5.42 47.85
N ALA A 367 7.57 -6.05 47.61
CA ALA A 367 7.44 -7.49 47.43
C ALA A 367 6.25 -7.85 46.54
N PRO A 368 6.28 -9.00 45.84
CA PRO A 368 5.12 -9.53 45.12
C PRO A 368 3.90 -9.69 46.04
N GLY A 369 2.72 -9.33 45.53
CA GLY A 369 1.45 -9.42 46.27
C GLY A 369 1.22 -8.29 47.26
N GLN A 370 2.06 -7.26 47.30
CA GLN A 370 1.84 -6.09 48.15
C GLN A 370 0.82 -5.13 47.50
N GLU A 371 -0.33 -4.94 48.15
CA GLU A 371 -1.37 -4.00 47.71
C GLU A 371 -1.50 -2.80 48.66
N PHE A 372 -1.74 -1.61 48.13
CA PHE A 372 -1.92 -0.39 48.91
C PHE A 372 -3.34 0.14 48.83
N CYS A 373 -3.78 0.84 49.88
CA CYS A 373 -5.07 1.52 49.92
C CYS A 373 -4.90 3.00 50.31
N TRP A 374 -5.44 3.91 49.49
CA TRP A 374 -5.50 5.35 49.74
C TRP A 374 -6.94 5.85 49.84
N THR A 375 -7.29 6.53 50.93
CA THR A 375 -8.59 7.19 51.10
C THR A 375 -8.56 8.56 50.44
N LEU A 376 -9.42 8.79 49.45
CA LEU A 376 -9.42 10.02 48.65
C LEU A 376 -10.33 11.10 49.29
N PRO A 377 -9.94 12.39 49.24
CA PRO A 377 -10.76 13.50 49.75
C PRO A 377 -11.90 13.89 48.80
N THR A 378 -12.08 13.17 47.70
CA THR A 378 -12.98 13.52 46.60
C THR A 378 -14.45 13.31 46.97
N ALA A 379 -15.30 14.28 46.60
CA ALA A 379 -16.74 14.20 46.83
C ALA A 379 -17.47 13.39 45.74
N THR A 380 -18.59 12.77 46.12
CA THR A 380 -19.53 12.12 45.18
C THR A 380 -19.96 13.09 44.08
N GLY A 381 -20.04 12.60 42.84
CA GLY A 381 -20.38 13.37 41.64
C GLY A 381 -19.19 13.97 40.90
N SER A 382 -17.96 13.75 41.40
CA SER A 382 -16.73 14.25 40.76
C SER A 382 -16.11 13.22 39.80
N GLY A 383 -15.39 13.69 38.79
CA GLY A 383 -14.49 12.87 37.99
C GLY A 383 -13.05 12.90 38.54
N LEU A 384 -12.31 11.80 38.36
CA LEU A 384 -10.87 11.70 38.63
C LEU A 384 -10.10 11.20 37.41
N TYR A 385 -9.00 11.88 37.06
CA TYR A 385 -7.92 11.35 36.25
C TYR A 385 -7.05 10.44 37.10
N LEU A 386 -6.79 9.23 36.59
CA LEU A 386 -5.85 8.28 37.14
C LEU A 386 -4.79 8.02 36.08
N ALA A 387 -3.53 8.25 36.41
CA ALA A 387 -2.41 7.88 35.56
C ALA A 387 -1.27 7.34 36.40
N ASN A 388 -0.42 6.51 35.82
CA ASN A 388 0.78 6.01 36.48
C ASN A 388 1.99 6.01 35.54
N ALA A 389 3.17 6.03 36.15
CA ALA A 389 4.44 5.87 35.46
C ALA A 389 5.35 4.93 36.27
N GLY A 390 5.90 3.92 35.60
CA GLY A 390 6.81 2.92 36.14
C GLY A 390 7.47 2.11 35.02
N SER A 391 8.61 1.47 35.28
CA SER A 391 9.35 0.66 34.31
C SER A 391 9.17 -0.83 34.58
N GLY A 392 8.88 -1.63 33.53
CA GLY A 392 8.99 -3.09 33.56
C GLY A 392 7.79 -3.87 34.11
N HIS A 393 6.88 -3.24 34.85
CA HIS A 393 5.68 -3.87 35.42
C HIS A 393 4.46 -2.96 35.29
N SER A 394 3.25 -3.54 35.21
CA SER A 394 2.00 -2.76 35.26
C SER A 394 1.52 -2.57 36.70
N LEU A 395 0.81 -1.46 36.92
CA LEU A 395 0.13 -1.15 38.18
C LEU A 395 -1.36 -0.97 37.88
N THR A 396 -2.18 -1.80 38.49
CA THR A 396 -3.64 -1.70 38.46
C THR A 396 -4.11 -0.73 39.54
N LEU A 397 -5.03 0.16 39.14
CA LEU A 397 -5.64 1.19 39.98
C LEU A 397 -7.15 0.97 39.98
N ALA A 398 -7.74 0.70 41.14
CA ALA A 398 -9.18 0.51 41.28
C ALA A 398 -9.76 1.44 42.35
N VAL A 399 -10.84 2.16 42.04
CA VAL A 399 -11.51 3.04 43.00
C VAL A 399 -12.81 2.41 43.45
N TYR A 400 -13.00 2.31 44.76
CA TYR A 400 -14.22 1.81 45.40
C TYR A 400 -14.86 2.91 46.24
N ASP A 401 -16.18 2.84 46.40
CA ASP A 401 -16.90 3.69 47.34
C ASP A 401 -16.84 3.14 48.78
N ALA A 402 -17.42 3.88 49.73
CA ALA A 402 -17.43 3.49 51.14
C ALA A 402 -18.13 2.16 51.42
N GLY A 403 -19.05 1.73 50.54
CA GLY A 403 -19.76 0.45 50.61
C GLY A 403 -19.01 -0.71 49.96
N GLY A 404 -17.85 -0.47 49.34
CA GLY A 404 -17.09 -1.46 48.59
C GLY A 404 -17.60 -1.67 47.17
N THR A 405 -18.40 -0.76 46.62
CA THR A 405 -18.81 -0.82 45.21
C THR A 405 -17.77 -0.16 44.33
N ARG A 406 -17.23 -0.91 43.35
CA ARG A 406 -16.24 -0.40 42.39
C ARG A 406 -16.85 0.73 41.55
N GLN A 407 -16.13 1.85 41.49
CA GLN A 407 -16.45 3.01 40.66
C GLN A 407 -15.75 2.95 39.30
N CYS A 408 -14.49 2.51 39.28
CA CYS A 408 -13.69 2.33 38.07
C CYS A 408 -12.45 1.48 38.36
N GLU A 409 -11.77 1.06 37.30
CA GLU A 409 -10.50 0.36 37.34
C GLU A 409 -9.71 0.62 36.05
N THR A 410 -8.38 0.60 36.15
CA THR A 410 -7.49 0.67 35.00
C THR A 410 -6.18 -0.06 35.28
N ALA A 411 -5.69 -0.80 34.28
CA ALA A 411 -4.30 -1.26 34.20
C ALA A 411 -3.48 -0.48 33.15
N TYR A 412 -4.13 0.47 32.46
CA TYR A 412 -3.50 1.33 31.46
C TYR A 412 -2.90 2.59 32.11
N SER A 413 -1.97 3.22 31.40
CA SER A 413 -1.26 4.43 31.83
C SER A 413 -2.16 5.63 32.13
N PHE A 414 -3.40 5.66 31.60
CA PHE A 414 -4.35 6.73 31.84
C PHE A 414 -5.81 6.26 31.75
N SER A 415 -6.63 6.64 32.74
CA SER A 415 -8.08 6.46 32.75
C SER A 415 -8.82 7.58 33.48
N VAL A 416 -10.14 7.64 33.28
CA VAL A 416 -11.05 8.55 33.98
C VAL A 416 -12.07 7.77 34.79
N CYS A 417 -12.14 8.09 36.08
CA CYS A 417 -13.07 7.53 37.03
C CYS A 417 -14.23 8.48 37.26
N LYS A 418 -15.47 8.01 37.09
CA LYS A 418 -16.68 8.74 37.50
C LYS A 418 -17.13 8.26 38.86
N LEU A 419 -17.19 9.15 39.84
CA LEU A 419 -17.51 8.78 41.22
C LEU A 419 -18.99 9.01 41.50
N THR A 420 -19.82 7.98 41.37
CA THR A 420 -21.27 8.06 41.60
C THR A 420 -21.71 7.49 42.95
N GLY A 421 -20.87 6.66 43.57
CA GLY A 421 -21.10 6.02 44.87
C GLY A 421 -20.92 6.95 46.07
N THR A 422 -20.90 6.35 47.27
CA THR A 422 -20.86 7.11 48.53
C THR A 422 -19.42 7.35 49.01
N ALA A 423 -19.04 8.61 49.25
CA ALA A 423 -17.75 8.95 49.86
C ALA A 423 -17.64 8.46 51.33
N PRO A 424 -16.43 8.21 51.88
CA PRO A 424 -15.12 8.39 51.25
C PRO A 424 -14.79 7.29 50.24
N PHE A 425 -14.17 7.68 49.12
CA PHE A 425 -13.68 6.75 48.11
C PHE A 425 -12.29 6.23 48.48
N ARG A 426 -11.97 5.01 48.02
CA ARG A 426 -10.68 4.35 48.26
C ARG A 426 -10.07 3.92 46.95
N LEU A 427 -8.84 4.34 46.71
CA LEU A 427 -8.01 3.87 45.61
C LEU A 427 -7.16 2.71 46.10
N ILE A 428 -7.35 1.54 45.51
CA ILE A 428 -6.51 0.36 45.74
C ILE A 428 -5.52 0.27 44.59
N LEU A 429 -4.26 -0.01 44.94
CA LEU A 429 -3.13 -0.09 44.01
C LEU A 429 -2.49 -1.47 44.13
N ALA A 430 -2.39 -2.19 43.02
CA ALA A 430 -1.76 -3.51 42.96
C ALA A 430 -0.80 -3.59 41.77
N ALA A 431 0.38 -4.14 41.98
CA ALA A 431 1.39 -4.29 40.93
C ALA A 431 1.75 -5.76 40.70
N GLN A 432 2.21 -6.05 39.48
CA GLN A 432 2.60 -7.40 39.08
C GLN A 432 4.00 -7.82 39.56
N GLY A 433 4.77 -6.88 40.15
CA GLY A 433 6.15 -7.10 40.58
C GLY A 433 6.66 -5.94 41.41
N THR A 434 7.91 -6.04 41.89
CA THR A 434 8.52 -5.02 42.75
C THR A 434 8.99 -3.82 41.94
N ALA A 435 8.37 -2.66 42.12
CA ALA A 435 8.77 -1.42 41.48
C ALA A 435 8.23 -0.20 42.24
N ASP A 436 8.86 0.95 41.98
CA ASP A 436 8.36 2.25 42.41
C ASP A 436 7.49 2.85 41.32
N PHE A 437 6.22 3.07 41.63
CA PHE A 437 5.26 3.69 40.73
C PHE A 437 4.92 5.10 41.19
N ARG A 438 4.93 6.05 40.26
CA ARG A 438 4.35 7.37 40.48
C ARG A 438 2.93 7.39 39.99
N VAL A 439 2.02 7.83 40.85
CA VAL A 439 0.58 7.81 40.60
C VAL A 439 0.06 9.24 40.60
N THR A 440 -0.61 9.59 39.50
CA THR A 440 -1.35 10.82 39.32
C THR A 440 -2.82 10.55 39.63
N VAL A 441 -3.33 11.26 40.64
CA VAL A 441 -4.76 11.34 40.98
C VAL A 441 -5.15 12.81 40.94
N GLN A 442 -5.99 13.20 39.98
CA GLN A 442 -6.39 14.60 39.77
C GLN A 442 -7.89 14.72 39.52
N ARG A 443 -8.59 15.63 40.19
CA ARG A 443 -9.99 15.97 39.84
C ARG A 443 -10.11 16.57 38.44
N THR A 444 -11.03 16.05 37.63
CA THR A 444 -11.20 16.49 36.23
C THR A 444 -11.61 17.94 36.07
N GLY A 445 -12.37 18.48 37.04
CA GLY A 445 -12.78 19.88 37.05
C GLY A 445 -11.77 20.87 37.66
N SER A 446 -10.59 20.41 38.07
CA SER A 446 -9.60 21.25 38.76
C SER A 446 -8.45 21.65 37.83
N THR A 447 -8.27 22.96 37.63
CA THR A 447 -7.14 23.54 36.89
C THR A 447 -5.97 23.94 37.79
N ALA A 448 -6.04 23.65 39.09
CA ALA A 448 -4.98 23.98 40.03
C ALA A 448 -3.68 23.25 39.68
N GLY A 449 -2.58 24.01 39.54
CA GLY A 449 -1.26 23.49 39.16
C GLY A 449 -1.07 23.24 37.66
N CYS A 450 -2.09 23.48 36.82
CA CYS A 450 -1.99 23.31 35.37
C CYS A 450 -1.31 24.51 34.70
N THR A 451 -0.59 24.25 33.60
CA THR A 451 0.07 25.27 32.79
C THR A 451 -0.96 26.16 32.11
N ALA A 452 -0.81 27.49 32.16
CA ALA A 452 -1.69 28.41 31.46
C ALA A 452 -1.57 28.23 29.93
N TRP A 453 -2.70 28.15 29.23
CA TRP A 453 -2.71 27.84 27.79
C TRP A 453 -3.47 28.89 26.98
N PRO A 454 -2.78 29.93 26.48
CA PRO A 454 -3.40 30.97 25.66
C PRO A 454 -3.77 30.42 24.27
N ARG A 455 -4.75 31.08 23.61
CA ARG A 455 -5.07 30.79 22.20
C ARG A 455 -3.94 31.24 21.28
N THR A 456 -3.74 30.51 20.20
CA THR A 456 -2.75 30.79 19.15
C THR A 456 -3.42 31.22 17.85
N ALA A 457 -2.69 32.01 17.05
CA ALA A 457 -3.08 32.33 15.69
C ALA A 457 -2.68 31.20 14.73
N TYR A 458 -3.45 30.96 13.67
CA TYR A 458 -3.05 30.03 12.61
C TYR A 458 -1.78 30.51 11.89
N GLY A 459 -0.90 29.59 11.51
CA GLY A 459 0.38 29.93 10.87
C GLY A 459 1.41 28.82 10.92
N ASP A 460 2.67 29.21 10.76
CA ASP A 460 3.82 28.30 10.86
C ASP A 460 4.12 28.02 12.33
N HIS A 461 3.98 26.77 12.74
CA HIS A 461 4.27 26.25 14.07
C HIS A 461 3.72 27.10 15.25
N PRO A 462 2.39 27.24 15.38
CA PRO A 462 1.76 28.14 16.33
C PRO A 462 1.66 27.52 17.74
N ALA A 463 2.75 27.53 18.51
CA ALA A 463 2.77 27.05 19.89
C ALA A 463 2.28 28.11 20.90
N GLY A 464 1.32 27.73 21.76
CA GLY A 464 0.75 28.60 22.80
C GLY A 464 1.31 28.32 24.19
N ALA A 465 1.77 27.09 24.40
CA ALA A 465 2.47 26.66 25.61
C ALA A 465 3.43 25.50 25.27
N HIS A 466 4.31 25.21 26.23
CA HIS A 466 5.25 24.09 26.17
C HIS A 466 5.05 23.22 27.41
N VAL A 467 4.95 21.91 27.23
CA VAL A 467 4.79 20.95 28.34
C VAL A 467 5.74 19.77 28.17
N ALA A 468 6.36 19.32 29.27
CA ALA A 468 7.27 18.19 29.25
C ALA A 468 6.60 16.93 29.78
N LEU A 469 6.74 15.82 29.04
CA LEU A 469 6.46 14.48 29.55
C LEU A 469 7.79 13.82 29.91
N THR A 470 7.85 13.25 31.11
CA THR A 470 9.08 12.64 31.65
C THR A 470 8.86 11.16 31.94
N ALA A 471 9.94 10.41 32.17
CA ALA A 471 9.86 9.00 32.55
C ALA A 471 8.99 8.78 33.80
N THR A 472 8.88 9.81 34.64
CA THR A 472 8.12 9.81 35.89
C THR A 472 6.76 10.49 35.80
N ALA A 473 6.51 11.29 34.78
CA ALA A 473 5.25 12.03 34.59
C ALA A 473 4.85 11.98 33.11
N GLN A 474 4.06 10.96 32.76
CA GLN A 474 3.53 10.73 31.41
C GLN A 474 2.23 11.49 31.12
N THR A 475 1.89 12.47 31.96
CA THR A 475 0.76 13.37 31.76
C THR A 475 1.14 14.80 32.10
N ALA A 476 0.66 15.76 31.30
CA ALA A 476 0.80 17.19 31.58
C ALA A 476 -0.57 17.89 31.50
N CYS A 477 -0.81 18.84 32.41
CA CYS A 477 -2.09 19.56 32.49
C CYS A 477 -1.99 20.98 31.95
N LEU A 478 -2.99 21.39 31.19
CA LEU A 478 -3.18 22.72 30.62
C LEU A 478 -4.52 23.30 31.11
N ALA A 479 -4.51 24.54 31.58
CA ALA A 479 -5.68 25.23 32.10
C ALA A 479 -6.41 26.01 31.00
N LEU A 480 -7.71 25.76 30.86
CA LEU A 480 -8.65 26.56 30.07
C LEU A 480 -9.63 27.29 31.01
N PRO A 481 -9.39 28.57 31.32
CA PRO A 481 -10.30 29.35 32.16
C PRO A 481 -11.66 29.58 31.48
N ALA A 482 -12.74 29.54 32.27
CA ALA A 482 -14.12 29.74 31.82
C ALA A 482 -14.39 30.97 30.93
N GLY A 483 -13.60 32.05 31.11
CA GLY A 483 -13.74 33.29 30.35
C GLY A 483 -12.84 33.40 29.13
N ASP A 484 -11.98 32.41 28.88
CA ASP A 484 -10.89 32.51 27.91
C ASP A 484 -10.97 31.46 26.79
N HIS A 485 -12.08 30.72 26.65
CA HIS A 485 -12.33 29.80 25.54
C HIS A 485 -13.62 30.08 24.77
N SER A 486 -13.66 29.68 23.50
CA SER A 486 -14.90 29.72 22.70
C SER A 486 -15.70 28.42 22.88
N THR A 487 -16.88 28.34 22.28
CA THR A 487 -17.72 27.12 22.32
C THR A 487 -17.23 26.01 21.40
N GLY A 488 -16.30 26.33 20.48
CA GLY A 488 -15.72 25.40 19.53
C GLY A 488 -14.25 25.71 19.35
N GLU A 489 -13.39 24.83 19.85
CA GLU A 489 -11.94 24.97 19.74
C GLU A 489 -11.32 23.71 19.12
N VAL A 490 -10.12 23.86 18.56
CA VAL A 490 -9.29 22.75 18.13
C VAL A 490 -7.95 22.84 18.84
N PHE A 491 -7.51 21.71 19.35
CA PHE A 491 -6.20 21.58 19.99
C PHE A 491 -5.28 20.75 19.12
N ASP A 492 -3.99 21.09 19.11
CA ASP A 492 -2.97 20.35 18.40
C ASP A 492 -1.68 20.29 19.21
N PHE A 493 -0.81 19.34 18.90
CA PHE A 493 0.48 19.19 19.56
C PHE A 493 1.53 18.57 18.65
N THR A 494 2.79 18.86 18.93
CA THR A 494 3.91 18.09 18.39
C THR A 494 5.07 18.09 19.38
N ASP A 495 5.91 17.05 19.36
CA ASP A 495 7.14 17.05 20.15
C ASP A 495 8.28 17.84 19.47
N THR A 496 9.43 17.98 20.14
CA THR A 496 10.59 18.70 19.56
C THR A 496 11.18 18.02 18.32
N GLY A 497 10.90 16.73 18.12
CA GLY A 497 11.25 15.95 16.93
C GLY A 497 10.17 16.00 15.84
N ASN A 498 9.13 16.82 16.00
CA ASN A 498 8.00 16.96 15.12
C ASN A 498 7.22 15.65 14.91
N GLN A 499 7.05 14.87 15.98
CA GLN A 499 6.32 13.60 16.02
C GLN A 499 4.98 13.72 16.77
N LEU A 500 4.05 12.82 16.45
CA LEU A 500 2.70 12.74 17.02
C LEU A 500 2.57 11.49 17.92
N ASN A 501 3.25 11.50 19.07
CA ASN A 501 3.37 10.35 19.99
C ASN A 501 2.70 10.57 21.37
N ALA A 502 1.69 11.44 21.42
CA ALA A 502 0.88 11.72 22.60
C ALA A 502 -0.62 11.77 22.23
N SER A 503 -1.47 12.15 23.18
CA SER A 503 -2.91 12.32 22.95
C SER A 503 -3.47 13.40 23.88
N PHE A 504 -4.42 14.18 23.39
CA PHE A 504 -5.17 15.12 24.23
C PHE A 504 -6.45 14.49 24.76
N ARG A 505 -6.78 14.79 26.02
CA ARG A 505 -8.08 14.46 26.59
C ARG A 505 -8.62 15.59 27.45
N VAL A 506 -9.90 15.89 27.25
CA VAL A 506 -10.64 16.88 28.04
C VAL A 506 -11.93 16.24 28.55
N TYR A 507 -12.18 16.41 29.85
CA TYR A 507 -13.38 15.92 30.51
C TYR A 507 -14.01 17.03 31.34
N ASP A 508 -15.30 16.93 31.59
CA ASP A 508 -15.98 17.84 32.50
C ASP A 508 -15.71 17.48 33.97
N ALA A 509 -16.24 18.28 34.90
CA ALA A 509 -16.04 18.07 36.34
C ALA A 509 -16.62 16.75 36.89
N LYS A 510 -17.53 16.10 36.16
CA LYS A 510 -18.12 14.79 36.52
C LYS A 510 -17.33 13.62 35.94
N GLY A 511 -16.40 13.89 35.02
CA GLY A 511 -15.62 12.89 34.30
C GLY A 511 -16.28 12.43 33.00
N ASP A 512 -17.24 13.18 32.45
CA ASP A 512 -17.77 12.95 31.09
C ASP A 512 -16.78 13.46 30.05
N ALA A 513 -16.51 12.66 29.01
CA ALA A 513 -15.58 13.03 27.95
C ALA A 513 -16.17 14.18 27.12
N VAL A 514 -15.40 15.26 26.98
CA VAL A 514 -15.76 16.43 26.15
C VAL A 514 -15.14 16.29 24.77
N CYS A 515 -13.86 15.95 24.72
CA CYS A 515 -13.14 15.64 23.48
C CYS A 515 -11.86 14.86 23.78
N THR A 516 -11.45 14.02 22.84
CA THR A 516 -10.23 13.21 22.91
C THR A 516 -9.61 13.09 21.52
N SER A 517 -8.29 13.21 21.41
CA SER A 517 -7.58 12.95 20.14
C SER A 517 -7.73 11.48 19.74
N SER A 518 -7.96 11.21 18.45
CA SER A 518 -8.09 9.84 17.93
C SER A 518 -7.34 9.65 16.62
N GLY A 519 -6.11 9.11 16.69
CA GLY A 519 -5.30 8.79 15.50
C GLY A 519 -4.74 10.00 14.74
N SER A 520 -4.93 11.20 15.27
CA SER A 520 -4.43 12.49 14.80
C SER A 520 -4.17 13.35 16.04
N SER A 521 -3.27 14.34 15.92
CA SER A 521 -2.99 15.30 16.99
C SER A 521 -4.09 16.36 17.11
N LEU A 522 -4.80 16.65 16.02
CA LEU A 522 -5.94 17.55 16.02
C LEU A 522 -7.09 17.01 16.86
N THR A 523 -7.57 17.84 17.79
CA THR A 523 -8.63 17.50 18.73
C THR A 523 -9.71 18.58 18.74
N PRO A 524 -10.76 18.44 17.92
CA PRO A 524 -11.93 19.32 17.98
C PRO A 524 -12.71 19.14 19.28
N CYS A 525 -13.06 20.25 19.92
CA CYS A 525 -13.68 20.29 21.23
C CYS A 525 -14.88 21.24 21.27
N ALA A 526 -16.05 20.69 21.62
CA ALA A 526 -17.26 21.47 21.89
C ALA A 526 -17.33 21.82 23.38
N LEU A 527 -16.88 23.02 23.75
CA LEU A 527 -16.76 23.46 25.14
C LEU A 527 -18.02 24.22 25.60
N ALA A 528 -18.46 24.00 26.84
CA ALA A 528 -19.58 24.73 27.41
C ALA A 528 -19.13 26.12 27.90
N ALA A 529 -19.85 27.17 27.50
CA ALA A 529 -19.53 28.54 27.90
C ALA A 529 -19.54 28.71 29.43
N GLY A 530 -18.53 29.41 29.97
CA GLY A 530 -18.45 29.70 31.41
C GLY A 530 -17.96 28.54 32.28
N VAL A 531 -17.51 27.44 31.70
CA VAL A 531 -16.97 26.27 32.41
C VAL A 531 -15.45 26.24 32.27
N SER A 532 -14.71 26.05 33.36
CA SER A 532 -13.25 25.86 33.25
C SER A 532 -12.94 24.40 32.96
N TYR A 533 -11.95 24.14 32.12
CA TYR A 533 -11.51 22.80 31.76
C TYR A 533 -10.01 22.61 32.03
N ALA A 534 -9.65 21.39 32.42
CA ALA A 534 -8.27 20.93 32.42
C ALA A 534 -8.07 20.02 31.21
N ALA A 535 -7.28 20.46 30.24
CA ALA A 535 -6.85 19.61 29.14
C ALA A 535 -5.60 18.83 29.56
N VAL A 536 -5.60 17.53 29.35
CA VAL A 536 -4.48 16.67 29.72
C VAL A 536 -3.84 16.11 28.46
N LEU A 537 -2.55 16.40 28.28
CA LEU A 537 -1.71 15.72 27.30
C LEU A 537 -1.22 14.42 27.94
N VAL A 538 -1.44 13.29 27.27
CA VAL A 538 -1.13 11.94 27.75
C VAL A 538 -0.13 11.29 26.79
N GLY A 539 1.05 10.96 27.30
CA GLY A 539 2.13 10.34 26.52
C GLY A 539 1.94 8.85 26.28
N THR A 540 2.75 8.32 25.36
CA THR A 540 2.83 6.89 25.04
C THR A 540 4.00 6.17 25.74
N GLY A 541 4.68 6.83 26.68
CA GLY A 541 5.91 6.36 27.33
C GLY A 541 7.17 7.14 26.92
N THR A 542 7.09 7.93 25.86
CA THR A 542 8.20 8.76 25.38
C THR A 542 8.48 9.93 26.33
N VAL A 543 9.75 10.29 26.47
CA VAL A 543 10.21 11.46 27.21
C VAL A 543 10.54 12.55 26.20
N ASP A 544 9.75 13.61 26.19
CA ASP A 544 9.96 14.75 25.29
C ASP A 544 9.29 16.02 25.83
N THR A 545 9.57 17.15 25.19
CA THR A 545 8.85 18.40 25.34
C THR A 545 7.91 18.57 24.15
N TYR A 546 6.69 19.00 24.44
CA TYR A 546 5.62 19.17 23.47
C TYR A 546 5.23 20.63 23.36
N ASP A 547 5.13 21.07 22.12
CA ASP A 547 4.56 22.35 21.72
C ASP A 547 3.07 22.12 21.49
N VAL A 548 2.22 22.92 22.15
CA VAL A 548 0.78 22.72 22.13
C VAL A 548 0.06 23.97 21.60
N ALA A 549 -0.80 23.77 20.61
CA ALA A 549 -1.55 24.81 19.92
C ALA A 549 -3.05 24.74 20.25
N ARG A 550 -3.70 25.90 20.25
CA ARG A 550 -5.12 26.02 20.60
C ARG A 550 -5.77 27.11 19.77
N HIS A 551 -6.75 26.73 18.96
CA HIS A 551 -7.39 27.61 18.00
C HIS A 551 -8.91 27.70 18.18
N ASP A 552 -9.47 28.88 17.95
CA ASP A 552 -10.92 29.09 17.86
C ASP A 552 -11.43 28.66 16.48
N VAL A 553 -12.42 27.78 16.43
CA VAL A 553 -13.09 27.34 15.18
C VAL A 553 -14.55 27.80 15.10
N SER A 554 -14.98 28.65 16.03
CA SER A 554 -16.32 29.24 16.04
C SER A 554 -16.42 30.47 15.11
N GLY A 555 -17.58 31.13 15.10
CA GLY A 555 -17.79 32.38 14.35
C GLY A 555 -16.79 33.51 14.67
N GLY A 556 -16.13 33.47 15.82
CA GLY A 556 -15.08 34.42 16.24
C GLY A 556 -13.71 34.22 15.59
N ALA A 557 -13.48 33.08 14.93
CA ALA A 557 -12.17 32.74 14.36
C ALA A 557 -11.70 33.72 13.26
N SER A 558 -10.40 34.05 13.26
CA SER A 558 -9.78 34.87 12.22
C SER A 558 -9.11 33.98 11.17
N CYS A 559 -9.69 33.92 9.97
CA CYS A 559 -9.27 33.02 8.90
C CYS A 559 -9.19 33.75 7.56
N ALA A 560 -8.31 33.28 6.67
CA ALA A 560 -8.15 33.86 5.33
C ALA A 560 -9.33 33.50 4.42
N ALA A 561 -9.51 34.26 3.33
CA ALA A 561 -10.44 33.88 2.27
C ALA A 561 -9.78 32.87 1.32
N PRO A 562 -10.53 31.91 0.74
CA PRO A 562 -9.98 31.01 -0.27
C PRO A 562 -9.65 31.76 -1.56
N ALA A 563 -8.76 31.20 -2.38
CA ALA A 563 -8.43 31.73 -3.71
C ALA A 563 -9.67 31.81 -4.63
N SER A 564 -10.56 30.81 -4.56
CA SER A 564 -11.81 30.78 -5.31
C SER A 564 -12.87 29.89 -4.66
N THR A 565 -14.14 30.29 -4.78
CA THR A 565 -15.29 29.42 -4.48
C THR A 565 -16.05 28.95 -5.72
N ALA A 566 -15.62 29.36 -6.91
CA ALA A 566 -16.21 28.92 -8.16
C ALA A 566 -15.93 27.42 -8.37
N MET A 567 -16.89 26.68 -8.93
CA MET A 567 -16.69 25.26 -9.24
C MET A 567 -15.52 25.07 -10.21
N GLY A 568 -14.51 24.31 -9.78
CA GLY A 568 -13.27 24.08 -10.54
C GLY A 568 -12.38 25.32 -10.69
N GLY A 569 -12.56 26.36 -9.86
CA GLY A 569 -11.64 27.50 -9.80
C GLY A 569 -10.39 27.21 -8.97
N ALA A 570 -9.44 28.15 -9.02
CA ALA A 570 -8.09 28.01 -8.45
C ALA A 570 -8.06 27.50 -7.00
N SER A 571 -7.17 26.53 -6.75
CA SER A 571 -6.87 26.00 -5.42
C SER A 571 -6.09 27.01 -4.58
N THR A 572 -6.30 26.97 -3.26
CA THR A 572 -5.45 27.72 -2.32
C THR A 572 -4.24 26.87 -1.94
N GLY A 573 -3.04 27.28 -2.37
CA GLY A 573 -1.81 26.53 -2.14
C GLY A 573 -1.11 26.88 -0.82
N TYR A 574 -0.59 25.86 -0.14
CA TYR A 574 0.22 25.96 1.07
C TYR A 574 1.42 25.03 1.01
N THR A 575 2.48 25.39 1.74
CA THR A 575 3.59 24.48 2.06
C THR A 575 3.59 24.29 3.56
N LEU A 576 3.41 23.05 4.01
CA LEU A 576 3.40 22.68 5.43
C LEU A 576 4.71 21.95 5.75
N SER A 577 5.49 22.52 6.65
CA SER A 577 6.88 22.14 6.97
C SER A 577 7.06 21.54 8.36
N SER A 578 6.05 21.63 9.22
CA SER A 578 5.97 21.06 10.56
C SER A 578 4.61 20.41 10.79
N ALA A 579 4.53 19.44 11.71
CA ALA A 579 3.29 18.79 12.13
C ALA A 579 2.29 19.78 12.76
N LEU A 580 2.79 20.88 13.34
CA LEU A 580 1.95 21.93 13.92
C LEU A 580 1.57 23.02 12.89
N ASP A 581 1.99 22.92 11.63
CA ASP A 581 1.62 23.92 10.62
C ASP A 581 0.14 23.82 10.27
N GLU A 582 -0.62 24.85 10.63
CA GLU A 582 -2.06 24.92 10.44
C GLU A 582 -2.49 26.13 9.60
N ARG A 583 -3.53 25.98 8.79
CA ARG A 583 -4.11 27.01 7.94
C ARG A 583 -5.62 27.04 8.07
N CYS A 584 -6.18 28.23 8.24
CA CYS A 584 -7.62 28.41 8.31
C CYS A 584 -8.17 29.24 7.14
N LEU A 585 -9.21 28.72 6.49
CA LEU A 585 -10.01 29.40 5.48
C LEU A 585 -11.44 29.62 5.96
N ARG A 586 -12.01 30.80 5.68
CA ARG A 586 -13.43 31.09 5.90
C ARG A 586 -14.15 31.21 4.57
N VAL A 587 -15.20 30.41 4.41
CA VAL A 587 -15.99 30.32 3.18
C VAL A 587 -17.42 30.75 3.45
N THR A 588 -17.86 31.83 2.79
CA THR A 588 -19.24 32.33 2.88
C THR A 588 -20.13 31.65 1.84
N ALA A 589 -21.31 31.23 2.27
CA ALA A 589 -22.28 30.52 1.46
C ALA A 589 -23.72 30.91 1.86
N ALA A 590 -24.71 30.46 1.09
CA ALA A 590 -26.10 30.41 1.55
C ALA A 590 -26.41 29.02 2.14
N ALA A 591 -27.41 28.94 3.04
CA ALA A 591 -27.78 27.66 3.67
C ALA A 591 -28.22 26.57 2.66
N GLY A 592 -28.70 26.95 1.47
CA GLY A 592 -29.05 26.02 0.39
C GLY A 592 -27.91 25.71 -0.59
N ASP A 593 -26.71 26.25 -0.37
CA ASP A 593 -25.55 25.99 -1.22
C ASP A 593 -24.94 24.63 -0.92
N LYS A 594 -24.56 23.94 -2.00
CA LYS A 594 -23.90 22.64 -2.00
C LYS A 594 -22.40 22.86 -2.11
N MET A 595 -21.73 22.87 -0.96
CA MET A 595 -20.30 23.11 -0.86
C MET A 595 -19.51 21.80 -0.93
N TRP A 596 -18.35 21.86 -1.57
CA TRP A 596 -17.37 20.79 -1.67
C TRP A 596 -16.00 21.34 -1.25
N PHE A 597 -15.33 20.62 -0.36
CA PHE A 597 -14.05 20.97 0.20
C PHE A 597 -13.10 19.78 0.05
N ALA A 598 -11.88 20.01 -0.42
CA ALA A 598 -10.86 18.97 -0.43
C ALA A 598 -9.48 19.56 -0.19
N VAL A 599 -8.57 18.73 0.30
CA VAL A 599 -7.14 19.01 0.30
C VAL A 599 -6.43 17.95 -0.55
N ARG A 600 -5.75 18.40 -1.60
CA ARG A 600 -4.91 17.56 -2.46
C ARG A 600 -3.46 17.72 -2.03
N THR A 601 -2.75 16.61 -1.89
CA THR A 601 -1.33 16.58 -1.50
C THR A 601 -0.53 15.70 -2.46
N PRO A 602 -0.22 16.22 -3.67
CA PRO A 602 0.48 15.43 -4.69
C PRO A 602 1.81 14.87 -4.17
N GLY A 603 2.01 13.56 -4.32
CA GLY A 603 3.23 12.86 -3.90
C GLY A 603 3.28 12.42 -2.43
N ALA A 604 2.30 12.80 -1.59
CA ALA A 604 2.19 12.27 -0.23
C ALA A 604 1.49 10.89 -0.24
N ALA A 605 1.92 9.97 0.61
CA ALA A 605 1.21 8.70 0.79
C ALA A 605 -0.14 8.94 1.49
N ARG A 606 -1.10 8.01 1.32
CA ARG A 606 -2.37 8.04 2.06
C ARG A 606 -2.05 8.07 3.56
N ASN A 607 -2.42 9.14 4.26
CA ASN A 607 -2.17 9.40 5.68
C ASN A 607 -0.75 9.90 6.04
N THR A 608 -0.07 10.60 5.13
CA THR A 608 1.18 11.35 5.42
C THR A 608 1.18 12.75 4.78
N GLY A 609 -0.03 13.19 4.39
CA GLY A 609 -0.27 14.44 3.66
C GLY A 609 -0.80 15.52 4.59
N ALA A 610 -1.91 16.14 4.22
CA ALA A 610 -2.58 17.15 5.02
C ALA A 610 -3.99 16.67 5.39
N GLU A 611 -4.41 17.00 6.60
CA GLU A 611 -5.76 16.79 7.09
C GLU A 611 -6.67 17.97 6.70
N LEU A 612 -7.94 17.66 6.47
CA LEU A 612 -9.00 18.65 6.23
C LEU A 612 -10.11 18.49 7.26
N LEU A 613 -10.39 19.54 8.02
CA LEU A 613 -11.52 19.63 8.93
C LEU A 613 -12.41 20.79 8.51
N VAL A 614 -13.72 20.55 8.42
CA VAL A 614 -14.68 21.61 8.10
C VAL A 614 -15.68 21.76 9.24
N PHE A 615 -15.88 22.99 9.68
CA PHE A 615 -16.80 23.38 10.73
C PHE A 615 -17.91 24.27 10.16
N ASP A 616 -19.12 24.20 10.73
CA ASP A 616 -20.12 25.24 10.51
C ASP A 616 -19.83 26.52 11.31
N GLY A 617 -20.64 27.56 11.13
CA GLY A 617 -20.44 28.85 11.81
C GLY A 617 -20.52 28.80 13.34
N THR A 618 -20.97 27.68 13.93
CA THR A 618 -21.04 27.49 15.39
C THR A 618 -19.80 26.79 15.95
N GLY A 619 -18.91 26.30 15.09
CA GLY A 619 -17.76 25.48 15.48
C GLY A 619 -18.07 23.98 15.58
N ARG A 620 -19.21 23.52 15.05
CA ARG A 620 -19.53 22.09 14.99
C ARG A 620 -18.84 21.45 13.78
N VAL A 621 -18.13 20.35 14.02
CA VAL A 621 -17.48 19.54 12.98
C VAL A 621 -18.55 18.99 12.02
N LEU A 622 -18.37 19.23 10.73
CA LEU A 622 -19.19 18.66 9.65
C LEU A 622 -18.52 17.44 9.02
N CYS A 623 -17.19 17.45 8.98
CA CYS A 623 -16.37 16.39 8.41
C CYS A 623 -14.91 16.56 8.84
N TRP A 624 -14.20 15.45 8.81
CA TRP A 624 -12.77 15.35 9.10
C TRP A 624 -12.20 14.20 8.29
N GLN A 625 -11.25 14.45 7.39
CA GLN A 625 -10.74 13.45 6.44
C GLN A 625 -9.27 13.68 6.06
N HIS A 626 -8.59 12.61 5.64
CA HIS A 626 -7.28 12.66 4.96
C HIS A 626 -7.49 12.44 3.46
N GLY A 627 -7.22 13.46 2.65
CA GLY A 627 -7.21 13.34 1.17
C GLY A 627 -8.56 12.97 0.50
N ALA A 628 -9.65 12.87 1.25
CA ALA A 628 -11.01 12.69 0.71
C ALA A 628 -11.79 14.01 0.77
N SER A 629 -12.75 14.17 -0.14
CA SER A 629 -13.57 15.38 -0.17
C SER A 629 -14.61 15.40 0.94
N CYS A 630 -14.81 16.58 1.52
CA CYS A 630 -15.90 16.89 2.41
C CYS A 630 -16.99 17.69 1.69
N ARG A 631 -18.25 17.27 1.83
CA ARG A 631 -19.41 17.99 1.31
C ARG A 631 -20.21 18.58 2.45
N ALA A 632 -20.69 19.81 2.27
CA ALA A 632 -21.48 20.50 3.29
C ALA A 632 -22.63 21.33 2.68
N THR A 633 -23.69 21.51 3.45
CA THR A 633 -24.84 22.38 3.17
C THR A 633 -25.47 22.80 4.51
N GLY A 634 -26.33 23.81 4.53
CA GLY A 634 -27.11 24.20 5.71
C GLY A 634 -26.52 25.34 6.55
N SER A 635 -25.27 25.76 6.29
CA SER A 635 -24.64 26.90 6.97
C SER A 635 -24.38 28.06 6.02
N ALA A 636 -24.43 29.29 6.55
CA ALA A 636 -24.03 30.50 5.82
C ALA A 636 -22.51 30.79 5.87
N SER A 637 -21.80 30.09 6.76
CA SER A 637 -20.35 30.22 6.94
C SER A 637 -19.75 28.86 7.25
N TYR A 638 -18.66 28.53 6.57
CA TYR A 638 -17.85 27.34 6.86
C TYR A 638 -16.44 27.79 7.20
N LEU A 639 -15.85 27.11 8.17
CA LEU A 639 -14.44 27.25 8.51
C LEU A 639 -13.75 25.97 8.07
N VAL A 640 -12.69 26.10 7.27
CA VAL A 640 -11.92 24.99 6.71
C VAL A 640 -10.53 25.06 7.29
N LEU A 641 -10.21 24.12 8.16
CA LEU A 641 -8.90 23.95 8.77
C LEU A 641 -8.11 22.91 7.97
N VAL A 642 -6.86 23.24 7.69
CA VAL A 642 -5.89 22.36 7.03
C VAL A 642 -4.65 22.27 7.90
N ALA A 643 -4.30 21.06 8.30
CA ALA A 643 -3.16 20.79 9.17
C ALA A 643 -2.24 19.72 8.57
N ALA A 644 -0.99 19.71 9.02
CA ALA A 644 0.01 18.80 8.52
C ALA A 644 -0.03 17.46 9.26
N ASP A 645 -0.08 16.36 8.50
CA ASP A 645 0.19 15.01 9.01
C ASP A 645 1.64 14.65 8.66
N TYR A 646 2.58 15.43 9.22
CA TYR A 646 3.94 15.56 8.71
C TYR A 646 4.79 14.29 8.90
N GLY A 647 5.16 13.65 7.78
CA GLY A 647 6.00 12.45 7.75
C GLY A 647 7.51 12.69 7.57
N GLY A 648 8.04 13.87 7.90
CA GLY A 648 9.48 14.16 7.78
C GLY A 648 9.90 14.99 6.55
N ALA A 649 8.95 15.41 5.69
CA ALA A 649 9.21 16.22 4.52
C ALA A 649 8.12 17.29 4.31
N PRO A 650 8.46 18.47 3.75
CA PRO A 650 7.46 19.49 3.46
C PRO A 650 6.34 18.97 2.54
N ILE A 651 5.09 19.24 2.92
CA ILE A 651 3.90 18.84 2.19
C ILE A 651 3.39 20.03 1.38
N ALA A 652 3.29 19.85 0.06
CA ALA A 652 2.56 20.78 -0.81
C ALA A 652 1.05 20.45 -0.73
N ALA A 653 0.27 21.34 -0.13
CA ALA A 653 -1.17 21.18 0.07
C ALA A 653 -1.95 22.16 -0.82
N HIS A 654 -2.93 21.64 -1.55
CA HIS A 654 -3.78 22.40 -2.46
C HIS A 654 -5.23 22.26 -2.01
N VAL A 655 -5.82 23.36 -1.53
CA VAL A 655 -7.13 23.35 -0.89
C VAL A 655 -8.18 23.88 -1.85
N ASP A 656 -9.16 23.04 -2.15
CA ASP A 656 -10.26 23.33 -3.04
C ASP A 656 -11.53 23.61 -2.25
N THR A 657 -12.22 24.71 -2.56
CA THR A 657 -13.41 25.17 -1.79
C THR A 657 -14.58 25.51 -2.71
N TRP A 658 -15.08 24.55 -3.48
CA TRP A 658 -16.02 24.78 -4.57
C TRP A 658 -17.49 24.86 -4.12
N ARG A 659 -18.24 25.76 -4.76
CA ARG A 659 -19.69 25.76 -4.75
C ARG A 659 -20.22 24.99 -5.97
N VAL A 660 -20.65 23.74 -5.75
CA VAL A 660 -21.07 22.83 -6.83
C VAL A 660 -22.50 23.15 -7.31
N GLY A 661 -23.33 23.68 -6.42
CA GLY A 661 -24.70 24.07 -6.76
C GLY A 661 -25.32 24.95 -5.68
N THR A 662 -26.47 25.51 -6.02
CA THR A 662 -27.31 26.32 -5.12
C THR A 662 -28.68 25.67 -4.98
N ALA A 663 -29.59 26.33 -4.25
CA ALA A 663 -31.01 25.97 -4.28
C ALA A 663 -31.65 26.15 -5.67
N ALA A 664 -31.08 27.00 -6.54
CA ALA A 664 -31.60 27.27 -7.87
C ALA A 664 -31.11 26.26 -8.94
N GLY A 665 -30.13 25.41 -8.62
CA GLY A 665 -29.57 24.42 -9.55
C GLY A 665 -28.04 24.33 -9.50
N TRP A 666 -27.49 23.60 -10.45
CA TRP A 666 -26.05 23.34 -10.58
C TRP A 666 -25.24 24.58 -10.98
N ALA A 667 -23.95 24.58 -10.64
CA ALA A 667 -23.03 25.64 -10.98
C ALA A 667 -22.96 25.85 -12.52
N PRO A 668 -22.87 27.11 -13.01
CA PRO A 668 -22.80 27.42 -14.44
C PRO A 668 -21.68 26.70 -15.20
N GLN A 669 -20.55 26.46 -14.54
CA GLN A 669 -19.41 25.74 -15.08
C GLN A 669 -19.78 24.31 -15.48
N CYS A 670 -20.64 23.66 -14.70
CA CYS A 670 -21.05 22.27 -14.97
C CYS A 670 -22.19 22.21 -15.98
N THR A 671 -23.11 23.18 -15.96
CA THR A 671 -24.20 23.25 -16.95
C THR A 671 -23.69 23.62 -18.34
N ALA A 672 -22.58 24.37 -18.44
CA ALA A 672 -21.88 24.65 -19.70
C ALA A 672 -21.30 23.39 -20.37
N HIS A 673 -21.10 22.31 -19.61
CA HIS A 673 -20.55 21.03 -20.06
C HIS A 673 -21.57 19.90 -19.98
N ALA A 674 -22.83 20.17 -20.35
CA ALA A 674 -23.87 19.15 -20.35
C ALA A 674 -23.46 17.88 -21.13
N LEU A 675 -23.70 16.72 -20.53
CA LEU A 675 -23.48 15.40 -21.10
C LEU A 675 -24.81 14.65 -21.18
N THR A 676 -24.89 13.64 -22.04
CA THR A 676 -25.99 12.66 -22.01
C THR A 676 -25.43 11.25 -21.91
N PRO A 677 -26.13 10.31 -21.25
CA PRO A 677 -25.67 8.92 -21.16
C PRO A 677 -25.49 8.25 -22.53
N ASP A 678 -26.32 8.62 -23.51
CA ASP A 678 -26.32 8.03 -24.86
C ASP A 678 -25.20 8.57 -25.77
N THR A 679 -24.76 9.81 -25.54
CA THR A 679 -23.83 10.52 -26.43
C THR A 679 -22.67 11.13 -25.65
N PHE A 680 -22.22 10.46 -24.59
CA PHE A 680 -21.02 10.86 -23.85
C PHE A 680 -19.77 10.67 -24.72
N THR A 681 -19.66 11.55 -25.71
CA THR A 681 -18.59 11.67 -26.68
C THR A 681 -17.27 11.96 -25.99
N PRO A 682 -16.13 11.57 -26.59
CA PRO A 682 -14.82 11.82 -26.02
C PRO A 682 -14.64 13.29 -25.62
N ARG A 683 -14.22 13.51 -24.37
CA ARG A 683 -13.89 14.82 -23.80
C ARG A 683 -12.43 14.81 -23.39
N SER A 684 -11.73 15.90 -23.65
CA SER A 684 -10.34 16.06 -23.25
C SER A 684 -10.11 17.43 -22.61
N GLY A 685 -9.19 17.50 -21.66
CA GLY A 685 -8.88 18.73 -20.94
C GLY A 685 -7.53 18.66 -20.24
N ILE A 686 -7.17 19.75 -19.57
CA ILE A 686 -6.03 19.82 -18.65
C ILE A 686 -6.57 20.32 -17.33
N LEU A 687 -6.33 19.57 -16.26
CA LEU A 687 -6.56 20.02 -14.89
C LEU A 687 -5.29 20.72 -14.42
N THR A 688 -5.41 21.96 -13.96
CA THR A 688 -4.28 22.77 -13.45
C THR A 688 -4.61 23.24 -12.04
N GLU A 689 -3.65 23.79 -11.31
CA GLU A 689 -3.95 24.38 -9.99
C GLU A 689 -4.88 25.61 -10.08
N ASP A 690 -4.94 26.28 -11.24
CA ASP A 690 -5.90 27.37 -11.52
C ASP A 690 -7.28 26.87 -11.98
N ALA A 691 -7.34 25.64 -12.50
CA ALA A 691 -8.55 24.96 -12.97
C ALA A 691 -8.53 23.46 -12.60
N PRO A 692 -8.64 23.12 -11.30
CA PRO A 692 -8.40 21.78 -10.77
C PRO A 692 -9.58 20.81 -10.92
N ALA A 693 -10.62 21.16 -11.67
CA ALA A 693 -11.70 20.21 -11.95
C ALA A 693 -12.35 20.43 -13.31
N TYR A 694 -12.77 19.33 -13.90
CA TYR A 694 -13.77 19.32 -14.95
C TYR A 694 -15.10 18.88 -14.34
N CYS A 695 -16.19 19.60 -14.63
CA CYS A 695 -17.51 19.20 -14.16
C CYS A 695 -18.55 19.27 -15.27
N ALA A 696 -19.56 18.41 -15.17
CA ALA A 696 -20.61 18.27 -16.18
C ALA A 696 -21.94 17.88 -15.53
N VAL A 697 -23.05 18.44 -16.03
CA VAL A 697 -24.40 17.99 -15.64
C VAL A 697 -24.90 16.93 -16.63
N MET A 698 -25.49 15.86 -16.11
CA MET A 698 -26.02 14.75 -16.91
C MET A 698 -27.45 14.40 -16.47
N PRO A 699 -28.39 14.13 -17.40
CA PRO A 699 -29.68 13.55 -17.06
C PRO A 699 -29.48 12.10 -16.59
N VAL A 700 -30.16 11.73 -15.51
CA VAL A 700 -30.08 10.37 -14.94
C VAL A 700 -31.48 9.81 -14.70
N THR A 701 -31.57 8.49 -14.71
CA THR A 701 -32.78 7.71 -14.38
C THR A 701 -32.41 6.63 -13.38
N SER A 702 -33.38 6.09 -12.65
CA SER A 702 -33.15 4.94 -11.78
C SER A 702 -32.79 3.71 -12.63
N GLY A 703 -31.70 3.03 -12.28
CA GLY A 703 -31.16 1.88 -13.01
C GLY A 703 -30.16 2.24 -14.12
N LEU A 704 -29.84 3.52 -14.31
CA LEU A 704 -28.82 3.95 -15.26
C LEU A 704 -27.42 3.46 -14.81
N ARG A 705 -26.72 2.77 -15.72
CA ARG A 705 -25.34 2.33 -15.56
C ARG A 705 -24.52 2.71 -16.78
N PHE A 706 -23.37 3.32 -16.56
CA PHE A 706 -22.40 3.62 -17.60
C PHE A 706 -20.99 3.55 -17.03
N ASN A 707 -20.03 3.20 -17.87
CA ASN A 707 -18.62 3.22 -17.49
C ASN A 707 -17.97 4.46 -18.09
N VAL A 708 -17.10 5.13 -17.35
CA VAL A 708 -16.23 6.19 -17.86
C VAL A 708 -14.85 5.62 -18.02
N TYR A 709 -14.34 5.60 -19.24
CA TYR A 709 -12.98 5.16 -19.54
C TYR A 709 -12.14 6.37 -19.93
N GLY A 710 -10.88 6.36 -19.53
CA GLY A 710 -9.98 7.43 -19.92
C GLY A 710 -8.51 7.06 -19.98
N VAL A 711 -7.81 7.98 -20.63
CA VAL A 711 -6.35 8.07 -20.66
C VAL A 711 -5.95 9.40 -20.07
N ASP A 712 -4.88 9.37 -19.31
CA ASP A 712 -4.29 10.55 -18.71
C ASP A 712 -2.77 10.50 -18.81
N SER A 713 -2.14 11.63 -18.48
CA SER A 713 -0.68 11.75 -18.52
C SER A 713 0.02 11.07 -17.34
N GLU A 714 -0.71 10.62 -16.32
CA GLU A 714 -0.24 9.84 -15.18
C GLU A 714 -0.32 8.33 -15.48
N THR A 715 0.69 7.62 -15.02
CA THR A 715 0.96 6.20 -15.34
C THR A 715 1.54 5.47 -14.13
N SER A 716 1.80 6.16 -13.02
CA SER A 716 2.20 5.54 -11.77
C SER A 716 0.95 5.12 -11.02
N TYR A 717 0.74 3.81 -10.91
CA TYR A 717 -0.29 3.28 -10.03
C TYR A 717 0.13 3.50 -8.56
N PRO A 718 -0.74 3.98 -7.65
CA PRO A 718 -2.20 4.13 -7.75
C PRO A 718 -2.69 5.57 -7.99
N ALA A 719 -1.87 6.48 -8.52
CA ALA A 719 -2.25 7.88 -8.76
C ALA A 719 -3.17 7.96 -10.00
N THR A 720 -4.47 7.90 -9.79
CA THR A 720 -5.48 8.13 -10.84
C THR A 720 -6.31 9.38 -10.50
N PRO A 721 -6.80 10.11 -11.51
CA PRO A 721 -7.76 11.18 -11.26
C PRO A 721 -9.01 10.61 -10.59
N TRP A 722 -9.66 11.42 -9.75
CA TRP A 722 -10.86 11.03 -9.03
C TRP A 722 -12.10 11.44 -9.81
N PHE A 723 -13.06 10.53 -9.94
CA PHE A 723 -14.32 10.76 -10.63
C PHE A 723 -15.50 10.54 -9.70
N ASP A 724 -16.26 11.60 -9.43
CA ASP A 724 -17.42 11.58 -8.54
C ASP A 724 -18.71 11.89 -9.28
N MET A 725 -19.82 11.34 -8.78
CA MET A 725 -21.17 11.66 -9.24
C MET A 725 -22.05 12.00 -8.05
N PHE A 726 -22.84 13.06 -8.15
CA PHE A 726 -23.74 13.48 -7.07
C PHE A 726 -25.09 13.92 -7.60
N SER A 727 -26.16 13.63 -6.84
CA SER A 727 -27.50 14.15 -7.14
C SER A 727 -27.72 15.54 -6.55
N ALA A 728 -28.75 16.22 -7.03
CA ALA A 728 -29.16 17.53 -6.51
C ALA A 728 -29.87 17.45 -5.14
N ASP A 729 -30.11 16.24 -4.61
CA ASP A 729 -30.81 16.03 -3.35
C ASP A 729 -29.97 16.52 -2.17
N THR A 730 -30.36 17.68 -1.63
CA THR A 730 -29.71 18.34 -0.50
C THR A 730 -29.69 17.48 0.77
N SER A 731 -30.64 16.55 0.94
CA SER A 731 -30.69 15.65 2.11
C SER A 731 -29.57 14.61 2.11
N ARG A 732 -28.97 14.35 0.94
CA ARG A 732 -27.89 13.37 0.73
C ARG A 732 -26.54 14.02 0.45
N TRP A 733 -26.49 15.36 0.38
CA TRP A 733 -25.28 16.09 0.02
C TRP A 733 -24.21 16.07 1.12
N ALA A 734 -24.61 16.31 2.37
CA ALA A 734 -23.67 16.56 3.46
C ALA A 734 -22.91 15.31 3.93
N GLY A 735 -21.66 15.50 4.34
CA GLY A 735 -20.81 14.48 4.94
C GLY A 735 -19.81 13.86 3.97
N THR A 736 -19.15 12.81 4.44
CA THR A 736 -18.02 12.17 3.78
C THR A 736 -18.36 10.77 3.25
N ALA A 737 -19.53 10.24 3.60
CA ALA A 737 -20.01 8.95 3.13
C ALA A 737 -20.38 8.99 1.64
N ILE A 738 -20.02 7.97 0.89
CA ILE A 738 -20.40 7.81 -0.52
C ILE A 738 -21.93 7.75 -0.60
N ASP A 739 -22.54 8.52 -1.50
CA ASP A 739 -23.96 8.36 -1.82
C ASP A 739 -24.11 7.09 -2.68
N TYR A 740 -24.45 5.96 -2.07
CA TYR A 740 -24.62 4.71 -2.79
C TYR A 740 -25.68 4.75 -3.90
N SER A 741 -26.57 5.76 -3.89
CA SER A 741 -27.57 5.96 -4.94
C SER A 741 -27.00 6.64 -6.18
N TYR A 742 -25.90 7.39 -6.04
CA TYR A 742 -25.22 8.14 -7.09
C TYR A 742 -23.72 8.06 -6.85
N GLN A 743 -23.06 7.10 -7.49
CA GLN A 743 -21.64 6.86 -7.26
C GLN A 743 -20.94 6.40 -8.53
N CYS A 744 -19.65 6.66 -8.57
CA CYS A 744 -18.71 6.10 -9.53
C CYS A 744 -17.66 5.31 -8.77
N THR A 745 -17.51 4.02 -9.09
CA THR A 745 -16.56 3.11 -8.44
C THR A 745 -15.42 2.79 -9.40
N GLY A 746 -14.17 2.94 -8.96
CA GLY A 746 -13.01 2.64 -9.78
C GLY A 746 -12.95 1.16 -10.15
N GLN A 747 -12.80 0.87 -11.43
CA GLN A 747 -12.56 -0.46 -11.99
C GLN A 747 -11.12 -0.40 -12.52
N ASN A 748 -10.18 -1.19 -11.99
CA ASN A 748 -8.75 -1.14 -12.36
C ASN A 748 -8.50 -1.62 -13.82
N ILE A 749 -9.06 -0.96 -14.84
CA ILE A 749 -9.00 -1.34 -16.25
C ILE A 749 -8.57 -0.12 -17.07
N GLY A 750 -7.46 -0.22 -17.81
CA GLY A 750 -6.88 0.91 -18.56
C GLY A 750 -6.05 1.86 -17.69
N THR A 751 -5.98 3.14 -18.06
CA THR A 751 -5.31 4.19 -17.25
C THR A 751 -6.18 4.60 -16.07
N PHE A 752 -7.47 4.86 -16.34
CA PHE A 752 -8.51 4.88 -15.33
C PHE A 752 -9.85 4.49 -15.96
N ALA A 753 -10.65 3.73 -15.21
CA ALA A 753 -12.02 3.42 -15.55
C ALA A 753 -12.90 3.48 -14.30
N TYR A 754 -14.11 4.02 -14.45
CA TYR A 754 -15.07 4.15 -13.37
C TYR A 754 -16.42 3.59 -13.82
N GLN A 755 -17.01 2.71 -13.03
CA GLN A 755 -18.39 2.31 -13.20
C GLN A 755 -19.29 3.27 -12.41
N CYS A 756 -20.12 4.01 -13.13
CA CYS A 756 -21.08 4.94 -12.56
C CYS A 756 -22.50 4.38 -12.55
N LEU A 757 -23.20 4.58 -11.44
CA LEU A 757 -24.51 4.02 -11.17
C LEU A 757 -25.45 5.07 -10.58
N SER A 758 -26.66 5.16 -11.13
CA SER A 758 -27.78 5.92 -10.58
C SER A 758 -28.92 4.97 -10.21
N LEU A 759 -29.22 4.86 -8.91
CA LEU A 759 -30.35 4.08 -8.38
C LEU A 759 -31.47 4.95 -7.80
N GLY A 760 -31.20 6.23 -7.52
CA GLY A 760 -32.19 7.13 -6.94
C GLY A 760 -33.21 7.67 -7.95
N ASP A 761 -33.99 8.64 -7.49
CA ASP A 761 -35.13 9.26 -8.17
C ASP A 761 -34.84 10.66 -8.77
N ALA A 762 -33.63 11.19 -8.58
CA ALA A 762 -33.20 12.43 -9.23
C ALA A 762 -33.22 12.31 -10.76
N THR A 763 -33.55 13.41 -11.42
CA THR A 763 -33.57 13.51 -12.89
C THR A 763 -32.25 13.99 -13.49
N GLN A 764 -31.37 14.55 -12.64
CA GLN A 764 -30.04 15.03 -13.02
C GLN A 764 -29.01 14.74 -11.93
N ALA A 765 -27.79 14.47 -12.37
CA ALA A 765 -26.61 14.39 -11.52
C ALA A 765 -25.50 15.31 -12.06
N VAL A 766 -24.58 15.71 -11.19
CA VAL A 766 -23.33 16.35 -11.57
C VAL A 766 -22.20 15.31 -11.52
N LEU A 767 -21.34 15.35 -12.52
CA LEU A 767 -20.12 14.57 -12.62
C LEU A 767 -18.94 15.51 -12.39
N ILE A 768 -17.98 15.10 -11.57
CA ILE A 768 -16.79 15.90 -11.24
C ILE A 768 -15.57 15.01 -11.42
N LEU A 769 -14.65 15.44 -12.28
CA LEU A 769 -13.30 14.89 -12.44
C LEU A 769 -12.32 15.86 -11.78
N SER A 770 -11.51 15.39 -10.83
CA SER A 770 -10.42 16.15 -10.20
C SER A 770 -9.11 15.36 -10.25
N PRO A 771 -7.93 16.01 -10.06
CA PRO A 771 -6.65 15.30 -10.03
C PRO A 771 -6.55 14.25 -8.91
N GLY A 772 -7.35 14.37 -7.85
CA GLY A 772 -7.23 13.54 -6.65
C GLY A 772 -5.83 13.69 -6.03
N SER A 773 -5.11 12.57 -5.92
CA SER A 773 -3.72 12.52 -5.43
C SER A 773 -2.66 12.81 -6.50
N THR A 774 -3.09 13.03 -7.75
CA THR A 774 -2.20 13.27 -8.90
C THR A 774 -1.76 14.73 -8.93
N ALA A 775 -0.50 14.96 -9.30
CA ALA A 775 0.02 16.31 -9.49
C ALA A 775 -0.60 16.96 -10.75
N ALA A 776 -0.96 18.23 -10.65
CA ALA A 776 -1.30 19.04 -11.81
C ALA A 776 -0.03 19.67 -12.42
N PRO A 777 0.03 19.93 -13.75
CA PRO A 777 -1.04 19.75 -14.71
C PRO A 777 -1.28 18.28 -15.11
N LEU A 778 -2.54 17.86 -15.10
CA LEU A 778 -2.97 16.52 -15.52
C LEU A 778 -3.78 16.64 -16.82
N GLU A 779 -3.22 16.12 -17.92
CA GLU A 779 -3.99 15.98 -19.16
C GLU A 779 -4.88 14.75 -19.06
N PHE A 780 -6.13 14.86 -19.51
CA PHE A 780 -7.05 13.72 -19.58
C PHE A 780 -7.78 13.68 -20.92
N SER A 781 -8.15 12.49 -21.34
CA SER A 781 -9.18 12.21 -22.33
C SER A 781 -10.08 11.11 -21.79
N MET A 782 -11.39 11.33 -21.81
CA MET A 782 -12.37 10.41 -21.23
C MET A 782 -13.59 10.26 -22.13
N GLN A 783 -14.28 9.13 -22.01
CA GLN A 783 -15.55 8.87 -22.70
C GLN A 783 -16.44 8.03 -21.79
N GLY A 784 -17.74 8.35 -21.75
CA GLY A 784 -18.73 7.49 -21.13
C GLY A 784 -19.29 6.48 -22.11
N VAL A 785 -19.45 5.24 -21.67
CA VAL A 785 -20.01 4.14 -22.43
C VAL A 785 -21.17 3.56 -21.65
N CYS A 786 -22.38 3.70 -22.21
CA CYS A 786 -23.60 3.19 -21.60
C CYS A 786 -23.55 1.66 -21.46
N GLN A 787 -23.94 1.15 -20.29
CA GLN A 787 -24.07 -0.28 -20.01
C GLN A 787 -25.56 -0.69 -19.97
N SER A 788 -26.40 0.05 -19.23
CA SER A 788 -27.84 -0.19 -19.15
C SER A 788 -28.62 1.07 -18.74
N GLY A 789 -29.92 1.12 -19.04
CA GLY A 789 -30.80 2.21 -18.62
C GLY A 789 -30.73 3.50 -19.45
N CYS A 790 -29.96 3.51 -20.55
CA CYS A 790 -29.92 4.59 -21.54
C CYS A 790 -30.88 4.30 -22.71
N ALA A 791 -31.19 5.31 -23.52
CA ALA A 791 -32.11 5.18 -24.65
C ALA A 791 -31.48 4.38 -25.81
N ASN A 792 -30.17 4.51 -26.03
CA ASN A 792 -29.44 3.78 -27.06
C ASN A 792 -28.15 3.19 -26.49
N ARG A 793 -27.99 1.87 -26.57
CA ARG A 793 -26.70 1.21 -26.28
C ARG A 793 -25.76 1.41 -27.47
N PRO A 794 -24.47 1.72 -27.25
CA PRO A 794 -23.50 1.78 -28.34
C PRO A 794 -23.48 0.44 -29.10
N PRO A 795 -23.44 0.46 -30.45
CA PRO A 795 -23.27 -0.75 -31.24
C PRO A 795 -21.96 -1.48 -30.89
N ASN A 796 -21.92 -2.79 -31.14
CA ASN A 796 -20.69 -3.56 -30.95
C ASN A 796 -19.57 -3.02 -31.86
N PRO A 797 -18.32 -2.95 -31.37
CA PRO A 797 -17.18 -2.54 -32.19
C PRO A 797 -16.93 -3.53 -33.33
N VAL A 798 -16.58 -3.01 -34.50
CA VAL A 798 -16.22 -3.81 -35.68
C VAL A 798 -14.79 -3.46 -36.09
N LEU A 799 -13.92 -4.46 -36.15
CA LEU A 799 -12.53 -4.31 -36.56
C LEU A 799 -12.41 -4.46 -38.09
N SER A 800 -11.54 -3.66 -38.71
CA SER A 800 -11.35 -3.66 -40.18
C SER A 800 -9.90 -3.90 -40.62
N SER A 801 -8.91 -3.35 -39.91
CA SER A 801 -7.49 -3.50 -40.24
C SER A 801 -6.57 -3.03 -39.11
N LEU A 802 -5.28 -3.33 -39.22
CA LEU A 802 -4.20 -2.90 -38.31
C LEU A 802 -3.12 -2.14 -39.10
N ASP A 803 -2.52 -1.10 -38.51
CA ASP A 803 -1.36 -0.41 -39.12
C ASP A 803 -0.09 -1.26 -39.08
N THR A 804 0.03 -2.14 -38.08
CA THR A 804 1.17 -3.06 -37.92
C THR A 804 0.65 -4.45 -37.60
N SER A 805 1.12 -5.45 -38.34
CA SER A 805 0.73 -6.85 -38.20
C SER A 805 1.79 -7.73 -37.52
N THR A 806 2.79 -7.15 -36.86
CA THR A 806 3.84 -7.92 -36.16
C THR A 806 4.49 -7.15 -35.01
N GLY A 807 5.01 -7.88 -34.01
CA GLY A 807 5.82 -7.34 -32.92
C GLY A 807 6.50 -8.45 -32.09
N PRO A 808 7.55 -8.17 -31.32
CA PRO A 808 8.22 -9.17 -30.48
C PRO A 808 7.35 -9.60 -29.29
N SER A 809 7.59 -10.82 -28.79
CA SER A 809 7.05 -11.31 -27.51
C SER A 809 7.73 -10.65 -26.30
N GLY A 810 7.09 -10.72 -25.14
CA GLY A 810 7.67 -10.22 -23.88
C GLY A 810 7.64 -8.69 -23.72
N THR A 811 6.76 -8.00 -24.45
CA THR A 811 6.68 -6.53 -24.39
C THR A 811 5.26 -5.99 -24.65
N LEU A 812 5.09 -4.68 -24.46
CA LEU A 812 3.93 -3.92 -24.93
C LEU A 812 4.20 -3.38 -26.34
N ASN A 813 3.48 -3.91 -27.32
CA ASN A 813 3.58 -3.51 -28.73
C ASN A 813 2.56 -2.44 -29.05
N GLN A 814 3.01 -1.30 -29.58
CA GLN A 814 2.10 -0.23 -30.01
C GLN A 814 1.57 -0.52 -31.42
N LEU A 815 0.24 -0.53 -31.58
CA LEU A 815 -0.41 -0.64 -32.89
C LEU A 815 -1.67 0.23 -32.98
N VAL A 816 -2.06 0.58 -34.20
CA VAL A 816 -3.34 1.25 -34.48
C VAL A 816 -4.32 0.23 -35.02
N VAL A 817 -5.48 0.14 -34.38
CA VAL A 817 -6.63 -0.69 -34.77
C VAL A 817 -7.64 0.21 -35.46
N HIS A 818 -8.07 -0.15 -36.66
CA HIS A 818 -9.09 0.59 -37.43
C HIS A 818 -10.41 -0.16 -37.45
N GLY A 819 -11.52 0.58 -37.45
CA GLY A 819 -12.85 -0.01 -37.39
C GLY A 819 -13.99 1.00 -37.36
N THR A 820 -15.16 0.53 -36.95
CA THR A 820 -16.33 1.37 -36.64
C THR A 820 -16.82 1.07 -35.23
N HIS A 821 -17.50 2.04 -34.62
CA HIS A 821 -18.03 1.96 -33.25
C HIS A 821 -16.96 1.67 -32.18
N LEU A 822 -15.73 2.13 -32.43
CA LEU A 822 -14.64 1.99 -31.46
C LEU A 822 -14.85 2.98 -30.31
N THR A 823 -14.53 2.56 -29.08
CA THR A 823 -14.61 3.41 -27.89
C THR A 823 -13.38 3.18 -27.01
N PHE A 824 -13.17 4.00 -25.99
CA PHE A 824 -12.13 3.71 -24.99
C PHE A 824 -12.37 2.40 -24.20
N ASP A 825 -13.59 1.83 -24.25
CA ASP A 825 -13.92 0.50 -23.71
C ASP A 825 -13.52 -0.65 -24.66
N THR A 826 -13.18 -0.36 -25.92
CA THR A 826 -12.83 -1.40 -26.88
C THR A 826 -11.47 -2.00 -26.54
N GLN A 827 -11.48 -3.08 -25.75
CA GLN A 827 -10.32 -3.88 -25.40
C GLN A 827 -10.05 -4.92 -26.50
N VAL A 828 -8.78 -5.08 -26.89
CA VAL A 828 -8.35 -6.07 -27.88
C VAL A 828 -7.31 -7.03 -27.30
N GLU A 829 -7.40 -8.30 -27.66
CA GLU A 829 -6.49 -9.37 -27.24
C GLU A 829 -6.03 -10.22 -28.41
N LEU A 830 -4.93 -10.95 -28.19
CA LEU A 830 -4.51 -12.02 -29.07
C LEU A 830 -5.28 -13.31 -28.73
N THR A 831 -5.85 -13.94 -29.74
CA THR A 831 -6.51 -15.23 -29.62
C THR A 831 -5.94 -16.25 -30.58
N ARG A 832 -6.06 -17.53 -30.22
CA ARG A 832 -5.72 -18.69 -31.04
C ARG A 832 -6.79 -19.74 -30.85
N ASN A 833 -7.40 -20.21 -31.93
CA ASN A 833 -8.51 -21.17 -31.90
C ASN A 833 -9.67 -20.73 -30.99
N GLY A 834 -9.96 -19.42 -30.95
CA GLY A 834 -11.00 -18.83 -30.10
C GLY A 834 -10.63 -18.66 -28.62
N ALA A 835 -9.44 -19.11 -28.18
CA ALA A 835 -8.95 -18.92 -26.82
C ALA A 835 -7.97 -17.74 -26.72
N VAL A 836 -8.07 -16.96 -25.65
CA VAL A 836 -7.12 -15.88 -25.31
C VAL A 836 -5.76 -16.49 -24.95
N VAL A 837 -4.67 -15.91 -25.45
CA VAL A 837 -3.30 -16.42 -25.23
C VAL A 837 -2.41 -15.50 -24.37
N GLY A 838 -2.90 -14.31 -24.01
CA GLY A 838 -2.17 -13.32 -23.18
C GLY A 838 -2.70 -13.24 -21.75
N THR A 839 -1.99 -12.50 -20.89
CA THR A 839 -2.36 -12.32 -19.48
C THR A 839 -3.33 -11.17 -19.24
N SER A 840 -3.49 -10.26 -20.21
CA SER A 840 -4.37 -9.10 -20.10
C SER A 840 -4.70 -8.51 -21.48
N PRO A 841 -5.80 -7.76 -21.58
CA PRO A 841 -6.11 -7.01 -22.78
C PRO A 841 -5.08 -5.93 -23.09
N GLY A 842 -4.99 -5.57 -24.37
CA GLY A 842 -4.22 -4.44 -24.83
C GLY A 842 -4.81 -3.12 -24.32
N ARG A 843 -3.96 -2.23 -23.80
CA ARG A 843 -4.38 -0.95 -23.23
C ARG A 843 -4.57 0.10 -24.32
N VAL A 844 -5.77 0.67 -24.44
CA VAL A 844 -6.01 1.84 -25.30
C VAL A 844 -5.25 3.05 -24.75
N VAL A 845 -4.51 3.74 -25.62
CA VAL A 845 -3.73 4.95 -25.27
C VAL A 845 -4.14 6.19 -26.07
N ALA A 846 -4.86 6.03 -27.17
CA ALA A 846 -5.39 7.13 -27.97
C ALA A 846 -6.60 6.70 -28.82
N MET A 847 -7.48 7.64 -29.13
CA MET A 847 -8.58 7.45 -30.07
C MET A 847 -8.74 8.69 -30.95
N ASN A 848 -9.04 8.49 -32.23
CA ASN A 848 -9.36 9.60 -33.12
C ASN A 848 -10.75 10.19 -32.83
N SER A 849 -10.99 11.44 -33.24
CA SER A 849 -12.26 12.13 -32.99
C SER A 849 -13.48 11.48 -33.67
N SER A 850 -13.26 10.67 -34.70
CA SER A 850 -14.31 9.97 -35.46
C SER A 850 -14.64 8.58 -34.91
N ALA A 851 -13.98 8.12 -33.85
CA ALA A 851 -14.17 6.77 -33.27
C ALA A 851 -13.97 5.63 -34.30
N THR A 852 -13.05 5.83 -35.25
CA THR A 852 -12.70 4.85 -36.29
C THR A 852 -11.29 4.27 -36.16
N SER A 853 -10.46 4.82 -35.28
CA SER A 853 -9.11 4.32 -35.02
C SER A 853 -8.73 4.43 -33.54
N LEU A 854 -8.15 3.37 -32.99
CA LEU A 854 -7.61 3.29 -31.63
C LEU A 854 -6.12 2.95 -31.67
N THR A 855 -5.30 3.68 -30.90
CA THR A 855 -3.94 3.22 -30.62
C THR A 855 -3.95 2.38 -29.35
N VAL A 856 -3.39 1.19 -29.43
CA VAL A 856 -3.37 0.20 -28.35
C VAL A 856 -1.93 -0.23 -28.06
N LEU A 857 -1.60 -0.38 -26.79
CA LEU A 857 -0.44 -1.11 -26.30
C LEU A 857 -0.84 -2.57 -26.07
N LEU A 858 -0.61 -3.41 -27.08
CA LEU A 858 -0.92 -4.83 -27.05
C LEU A 858 0.10 -5.60 -26.20
N ASN A 859 -0.39 -6.30 -25.18
CA ASN A 859 0.46 -7.09 -24.29
C ASN A 859 0.82 -8.44 -24.91
N THR A 860 2.12 -8.69 -25.06
CA THR A 860 2.65 -9.97 -25.58
C THR A 860 3.53 -10.68 -24.55
N ASN A 861 3.47 -10.29 -23.28
CA ASN A 861 4.14 -11.01 -22.20
C ASN A 861 3.57 -12.43 -22.06
N GLY A 862 4.45 -13.43 -22.04
CA GLY A 862 4.06 -14.84 -21.97
C GLY A 862 3.42 -15.39 -23.26
N VAL A 863 3.39 -14.62 -24.36
CA VAL A 863 2.86 -15.08 -25.64
C VAL A 863 4.00 -15.63 -26.50
N ASP A 864 3.88 -16.88 -26.93
CA ASP A 864 4.87 -17.52 -27.80
C ASP A 864 4.93 -16.90 -29.20
N PRO A 865 6.05 -17.04 -29.93
CA PRO A 865 6.11 -16.65 -31.33
C PRO A 865 5.10 -17.43 -32.20
N GLY A 866 4.42 -16.73 -33.11
CA GLY A 866 3.43 -17.31 -34.01
C GLY A 866 2.45 -16.28 -34.56
N THR A 867 1.53 -16.73 -35.42
CA THR A 867 0.44 -15.90 -35.93
C THR A 867 -0.80 -16.10 -35.07
N TYR A 868 -1.50 -15.01 -34.80
CA TYR A 868 -2.64 -14.91 -33.90
C TYR A 868 -3.75 -14.07 -34.55
N ASP A 869 -4.96 -14.34 -34.09
CA ASP A 869 -6.12 -13.51 -34.36
C ASP A 869 -6.11 -12.32 -33.39
N VAL A 870 -6.64 -11.18 -33.84
CA VAL A 870 -6.87 -10.01 -32.96
C VAL A 870 -8.36 -9.88 -32.72
N SER A 871 -8.79 -10.12 -31.48
CA SER A 871 -10.20 -10.16 -31.11
C SER A 871 -10.55 -9.07 -30.10
N VAL A 872 -11.75 -8.51 -30.21
CA VAL A 872 -12.37 -7.69 -29.16
C VAL A 872 -12.84 -8.60 -28.03
N VAL A 873 -12.60 -8.19 -26.79
CA VAL A 873 -12.99 -8.98 -25.61
C VAL A 873 -13.95 -8.22 -24.70
N SER A 874 -14.92 -8.96 -24.15
CA SER A 874 -15.70 -8.57 -22.98
C SER A 874 -15.13 -9.31 -21.77
N TYR A 875 -15.05 -8.65 -20.61
CA TYR A 875 -14.47 -9.24 -19.40
C TYR A 875 -15.18 -10.56 -19.04
N GLY A 876 -14.45 -11.68 -19.10
CA GLY A 876 -14.96 -13.02 -18.78
C GLY A 876 -15.34 -13.93 -19.96
N SER A 877 -15.37 -13.45 -21.21
CA SER A 877 -15.47 -14.29 -22.42
C SER A 877 -15.14 -13.48 -23.69
N PRO A 878 -14.22 -13.92 -24.57
CA PRO A 878 -14.12 -13.35 -25.91
C PRO A 878 -15.48 -13.49 -26.61
N GLY A 879 -16.01 -12.38 -27.10
CA GLY A 879 -17.33 -12.37 -27.74
C GLY A 879 -17.23 -12.93 -29.17
N SER A 880 -18.06 -13.92 -29.51
CA SER A 880 -18.24 -14.40 -30.89
C SER A 880 -19.12 -13.43 -31.69
N TRP A 881 -18.70 -12.18 -31.82
CA TRP A 881 -19.35 -11.22 -32.71
C TRP A 881 -18.70 -11.32 -34.09
N ASP A 882 -19.49 -11.50 -35.17
CA ASP A 882 -18.98 -11.73 -36.54
C ASP A 882 -18.05 -10.61 -37.07
N GLY A 883 -18.03 -9.42 -36.45
CA GLY A 883 -17.13 -8.30 -36.79
C GLY A 883 -16.03 -8.01 -35.77
N GLY A 884 -15.92 -8.79 -34.68
CA GLY A 884 -15.04 -8.51 -33.55
C GLY A 884 -13.64 -9.14 -33.64
N THR A 885 -13.34 -9.91 -34.69
CA THR A 885 -12.05 -10.62 -34.83
C THR A 885 -11.43 -10.41 -36.21
N LEU A 886 -10.15 -10.05 -36.24
CA LEU A 886 -9.31 -10.08 -37.43
C LEU A 886 -8.46 -11.36 -37.42
N HIS A 887 -8.81 -12.31 -38.29
CA HIS A 887 -8.13 -13.61 -38.35
C HIS A 887 -6.71 -13.51 -38.93
N GLY A 888 -5.76 -14.16 -38.28
CA GLY A 888 -4.35 -14.21 -38.67
C GLY A 888 -3.69 -12.85 -38.82
N ALA A 889 -4.21 -11.84 -38.14
CA ALA A 889 -3.87 -10.43 -38.39
C ALA A 889 -2.59 -9.97 -37.70
N TYR A 890 -2.08 -10.72 -36.71
CA TYR A 890 -0.90 -10.33 -35.95
C TYR A 890 0.09 -11.47 -35.75
N THR A 891 1.36 -11.24 -36.09
CA THR A 891 2.46 -12.19 -35.89
C THR A 891 3.34 -11.75 -34.74
N VAL A 892 3.29 -12.50 -33.63
CA VAL A 892 4.25 -12.38 -32.53
C VAL A 892 5.56 -13.03 -32.96
N THR A 893 6.65 -12.29 -32.83
CA THR A 893 8.01 -12.74 -33.14
C THR A 893 8.77 -13.05 -31.86
N ALA A 894 9.91 -13.74 -31.96
CA ALA A 894 10.75 -14.02 -30.79
C ALA A 894 11.16 -12.71 -30.09
N ALA A 895 11.16 -12.73 -28.75
CA ALA A 895 11.62 -11.61 -27.93
C ALA A 895 13.01 -11.18 -28.41
N SER A 896 13.12 -9.93 -28.87
CA SER A 896 14.41 -9.36 -29.22
C SER A 896 15.06 -8.86 -27.94
N THR A 897 16.17 -9.48 -27.50
CA THR A 897 17.05 -8.83 -26.51
C THR A 897 17.75 -7.68 -27.23
N PRO A 898 17.43 -6.41 -26.92
CA PRO A 898 18.00 -5.27 -27.64
C PRO A 898 19.51 -5.28 -27.44
N ALA A 899 20.28 -5.38 -28.52
CA ALA A 899 21.72 -5.43 -28.44
C ALA A 899 22.25 -4.10 -27.87
N ARG A 900 22.76 -4.15 -26.64
CA ARG A 900 23.43 -3.02 -26.00
C ARG A 900 24.71 -2.71 -26.78
N SER A 901 24.88 -1.44 -27.11
CA SER A 901 25.99 -0.96 -27.93
C SER A 901 26.58 0.32 -27.36
N THR A 902 27.89 0.48 -27.55
CA THR A 902 28.65 1.64 -27.10
C THR A 902 29.04 2.50 -28.28
N PHE A 903 29.22 3.81 -28.07
CA PHE A 903 29.44 4.79 -29.12
C PHE A 903 30.92 4.96 -29.44
N VAL A 904 31.27 4.90 -30.72
CA VAL A 904 32.60 5.25 -31.23
C VAL A 904 32.48 6.57 -31.98
N PRO A 905 33.02 7.68 -31.44
CA PRO A 905 32.98 8.97 -32.11
C PRO A 905 33.94 8.99 -33.31
N LEU A 906 33.54 9.65 -34.39
CA LEU A 906 34.36 9.91 -35.57
C LEU A 906 34.47 11.42 -35.80
N SER A 907 35.54 11.84 -36.46
CA SER A 907 35.54 13.18 -37.06
C SER A 907 34.47 13.23 -38.16
N PRO A 908 33.64 14.28 -38.23
CA PRO A 908 32.56 14.37 -39.23
C PRO A 908 33.07 14.09 -40.65
N THR A 909 32.55 13.04 -41.28
CA THR A 909 33.02 12.54 -42.58
C THR A 909 31.86 12.41 -43.56
N ARG A 910 32.04 12.91 -44.79
CA ARG A 910 30.99 12.89 -45.83
C ARG A 910 30.84 11.51 -46.45
N PHE A 911 29.65 10.93 -46.32
CA PHE A 911 29.29 9.63 -46.92
C PHE A 911 28.38 9.79 -48.14
N LEU A 912 27.54 10.83 -48.14
CA LEU A 912 26.57 11.09 -49.20
C LEU A 912 26.63 12.54 -49.66
N ASP A 913 26.64 12.76 -50.97
CA ASP A 913 26.38 14.06 -51.60
C ASP A 913 25.86 13.85 -53.02
N THR A 914 24.55 13.94 -53.19
CA THR A 914 23.88 13.70 -54.48
C THR A 914 24.22 14.76 -55.54
N ARG A 915 24.84 15.89 -55.15
CA ARG A 915 25.21 16.97 -56.07
C ARG A 915 26.48 16.65 -56.86
N ASN A 916 27.35 15.81 -56.30
CA ASN A 916 28.64 15.45 -56.92
C ASN A 916 28.79 13.95 -57.17
N GLY A 917 27.88 13.11 -56.67
CA GLY A 917 27.90 11.66 -56.87
C GLY A 917 28.64 10.88 -55.77
N THR A 918 28.87 11.49 -54.61
CA THR A 918 29.47 10.78 -53.46
C THR A 918 28.41 9.88 -52.83
N GLY A 919 28.69 8.58 -52.70
CA GLY A 919 27.81 7.60 -52.02
C GLY A 919 26.53 7.23 -52.76
N ALA A 920 26.12 8.00 -53.78
CA ALA A 920 24.94 7.76 -54.61
C ALA A 920 25.12 8.40 -56.01
N PRO A 921 24.31 8.04 -57.01
CA PRO A 921 24.33 8.71 -58.31
C PRO A 921 24.17 10.23 -58.20
N LYS A 922 24.83 10.97 -59.10
CA LYS A 922 24.74 12.44 -59.19
C LYS A 922 23.37 12.87 -59.73
N ALA A 923 22.33 12.87 -58.89
CA ALA A 923 20.98 13.25 -59.24
C ALA A 923 20.18 13.70 -58.01
N ARG A 924 19.27 14.67 -58.19
CA ARG A 924 18.29 15.02 -57.17
C ARG A 924 17.34 13.86 -56.89
N VAL A 925 16.97 13.71 -55.62
CA VAL A 925 16.01 12.70 -55.14
C VAL A 925 14.60 13.26 -55.34
N GLY A 926 13.85 12.70 -56.29
CA GLY A 926 12.47 13.07 -56.55
C GLY A 926 11.49 12.64 -55.45
N ALA A 927 10.21 12.98 -55.61
CA ALA A 927 9.17 12.66 -54.64
C ALA A 927 8.99 11.15 -54.51
N GLY A 928 8.99 10.64 -53.28
CA GLY A 928 8.99 9.20 -52.98
C GLY A 928 10.31 8.49 -53.28
N GLY A 929 11.32 9.17 -53.82
CA GLY A 929 12.61 8.59 -54.16
C GLY A 929 13.41 8.17 -52.92
N VAL A 930 14.19 7.09 -53.04
CA VAL A 930 14.99 6.51 -51.96
C VAL A 930 16.46 6.43 -52.38
N VAL A 931 17.35 6.93 -51.52
CA VAL A 931 18.80 6.74 -51.64
C VAL A 931 19.24 5.67 -50.66
N LYS A 932 19.82 4.58 -51.18
CA LYS A 932 20.43 3.53 -50.37
C LYS A 932 21.90 3.87 -50.09
N LEU A 933 22.24 4.11 -48.84
CA LEU A 933 23.57 4.52 -48.41
C LEU A 933 24.29 3.39 -47.66
N LYS A 934 25.37 2.87 -48.25
CA LYS A 934 26.24 1.89 -47.61
C LYS A 934 27.09 2.58 -46.54
N VAL A 935 26.92 2.18 -45.27
CA VAL A 935 27.63 2.79 -44.14
C VAL A 935 28.64 1.84 -43.50
N ALA A 936 28.29 0.56 -43.32
CA ALA A 936 29.22 -0.42 -42.74
C ALA A 936 30.32 -0.79 -43.74
N GLY A 937 31.58 -0.78 -43.26
CA GLY A 937 32.77 -1.05 -44.07
C GLY A 937 33.30 0.15 -44.86
N ALA A 938 32.79 1.35 -44.61
CA ALA A 938 33.18 2.57 -45.30
C ALA A 938 33.73 3.63 -44.33
N HIS A 939 34.75 4.37 -44.79
CA HIS A 939 35.30 5.57 -44.13
C HIS A 939 35.49 5.47 -42.59
N GLY A 940 36.02 4.33 -42.10
CA GLY A 940 36.32 4.11 -40.67
C GLY A 940 35.21 3.45 -39.86
N VAL A 941 34.05 3.17 -40.47
CA VAL A 941 32.98 2.34 -39.86
C VAL A 941 33.27 0.86 -40.16
N PRO A 942 33.29 -0.02 -39.14
CA PRO A 942 33.52 -1.47 -39.32
C PRO A 942 32.50 -2.13 -40.25
N ALA A 943 32.90 -3.23 -40.89
CA ALA A 943 32.03 -3.99 -41.80
C ALA A 943 30.94 -4.79 -41.07
N THR A 944 31.18 -5.16 -39.80
CA THR A 944 30.28 -5.95 -38.96
C THR A 944 30.22 -5.38 -37.53
N GLY A 945 29.22 -5.78 -36.74
CA GLY A 945 29.08 -5.37 -35.34
C GLY A 945 28.64 -3.92 -35.13
N VAL A 946 28.15 -3.25 -36.18
CA VAL A 946 27.58 -1.89 -36.12
C VAL A 946 26.08 -2.01 -35.95
N SER A 947 25.54 -1.52 -34.83
CA SER A 947 24.11 -1.56 -34.52
C SER A 947 23.36 -0.34 -35.06
N ALA A 948 24.00 0.83 -35.03
CA ALA A 948 23.44 2.09 -35.49
C ALA A 948 24.54 3.08 -35.91
N VAL A 949 24.19 4.07 -36.72
CA VAL A 949 25.07 5.17 -37.12
C VAL A 949 24.45 6.51 -36.76
N VAL A 950 25.31 7.47 -36.40
CA VAL A 950 24.93 8.86 -36.12
C VAL A 950 25.43 9.74 -37.25
N MET A 951 24.53 10.39 -37.98
CA MET A 951 24.86 11.22 -39.14
C MET A 951 24.05 12.51 -39.16
N ASN A 952 24.67 13.59 -39.63
CA ASN A 952 23.96 14.83 -39.93
C ASN A 952 23.44 14.76 -41.36
N VAL A 953 22.12 14.76 -41.54
CA VAL A 953 21.47 14.71 -42.86
C VAL A 953 21.02 16.10 -43.23
N THR A 954 21.48 16.61 -44.38
CA THR A 954 21.15 17.95 -44.87
C THR A 954 20.33 17.85 -46.16
N ALA A 955 19.16 18.49 -46.13
CA ALA A 955 18.37 18.76 -47.33
C ALA A 955 18.90 20.03 -48.00
N VAL A 956 19.22 19.96 -49.29
CA VAL A 956 19.78 21.06 -50.08
C VAL A 956 18.91 21.30 -51.31
N ASN A 957 18.66 22.57 -51.65
CA ASN A 957 17.86 22.98 -52.81
C ASN A 957 16.48 22.27 -52.97
N PRO A 958 15.70 22.05 -51.90
CA PRO A 958 14.39 21.41 -52.04
C PRO A 958 13.45 22.26 -52.91
N THR A 959 12.71 21.62 -53.83
CA THR A 959 11.79 22.33 -54.74
C THR A 959 10.39 22.53 -54.17
N ALA A 960 10.06 21.89 -53.05
CA ALA A 960 8.78 21.97 -52.37
C ALA A 960 8.98 21.81 -50.85
N ASN A 961 7.98 22.19 -50.06
CA ASN A 961 7.96 21.85 -48.64
C ASN A 961 7.85 20.32 -48.49
N GLY A 962 8.61 19.75 -47.56
CA GLY A 962 8.59 18.31 -47.36
C GLY A 962 9.50 17.85 -46.24
N PHE A 963 9.81 16.55 -46.27
CA PHE A 963 10.73 15.96 -45.30
C PHE A 963 11.48 14.74 -45.86
N VAL A 964 12.57 14.41 -45.20
CA VAL A 964 13.34 13.17 -45.41
C VAL A 964 13.12 12.22 -44.24
N THR A 965 12.88 10.95 -44.56
CA THR A 965 12.82 9.83 -43.60
C THR A 965 14.05 8.95 -43.77
N VAL A 966 14.72 8.63 -42.67
CA VAL A 966 15.93 7.79 -42.63
C VAL A 966 15.63 6.54 -41.81
N TYR A 967 15.86 5.36 -42.40
CA TYR A 967 15.48 4.08 -41.79
C TYR A 967 16.39 2.94 -42.27
N PRO A 968 16.40 1.77 -41.59
CA PRO A 968 17.23 0.63 -42.01
C PRO A 968 16.79 0.08 -43.38
N ASP A 969 17.74 -0.25 -44.25
CA ASP A 969 17.43 -0.81 -45.58
C ASP A 969 16.60 -2.11 -45.46
N GLY A 970 15.57 -2.24 -46.30
CA GLY A 970 14.64 -3.37 -46.31
C GLY A 970 13.54 -3.33 -45.25
N ALA A 971 13.54 -2.35 -44.33
CA ALA A 971 12.44 -2.15 -43.40
C ALA A 971 11.24 -1.44 -44.09
N ALA A 972 10.03 -1.64 -43.54
CA ALA A 972 8.86 -0.86 -43.95
C ALA A 972 9.09 0.63 -43.64
N VAL A 973 8.64 1.51 -44.54
CA VAL A 973 8.87 2.96 -44.38
C VAL A 973 8.12 3.48 -43.15
N PRO A 974 8.81 4.01 -42.13
CA PRO A 974 8.16 4.53 -40.93
C PRO A 974 7.35 5.80 -41.22
N GLN A 975 6.36 6.09 -40.39
CA GLN A 975 5.64 7.38 -40.43
C GLN A 975 6.46 8.59 -39.92
N ALA A 976 7.71 8.37 -39.53
CA ALA A 976 8.61 9.39 -38.99
C ALA A 976 9.14 10.36 -40.05
N SER A 977 9.43 11.61 -39.63
CA SER A 977 10.09 12.63 -40.46
C SER A 977 11.35 13.12 -39.77
N ASN A 978 12.54 12.78 -40.28
CA ASN A 978 13.80 13.16 -39.66
C ASN A 978 14.19 14.61 -39.98
N VAL A 979 14.18 15.01 -41.25
CA VAL A 979 14.57 16.37 -41.66
C VAL A 979 13.37 17.04 -42.32
N ASN A 980 12.81 18.08 -41.70
CA ASN A 980 11.72 18.87 -42.25
C ASN A 980 12.24 20.15 -42.89
N PHE A 981 11.76 20.51 -44.09
CA PHE A 981 12.27 21.64 -44.86
C PHE A 981 11.19 22.37 -45.65
N ARG A 982 11.44 23.66 -45.91
CA ARG A 982 10.68 24.49 -46.87
C ARG A 982 11.39 24.53 -48.22
N ALA A 983 10.64 24.86 -49.28
CA ALA A 983 11.22 25.07 -50.60
C ALA A 983 12.36 26.11 -50.57
N GLY A 984 13.52 25.78 -51.15
CA GLY A 984 14.71 26.62 -51.17
C GLY A 984 15.53 26.67 -49.87
N GLN A 985 15.05 26.08 -48.77
CA GLN A 985 15.75 26.07 -47.48
C GLN A 985 16.83 24.99 -47.46
N THR A 986 18.06 25.34 -47.05
CA THR A 986 19.10 24.35 -46.74
C THR A 986 19.11 24.12 -45.24
N ILE A 987 18.76 22.92 -44.79
CA ILE A 987 18.58 22.62 -43.37
C ILE A 987 19.10 21.21 -43.02
N PRO A 988 19.90 21.08 -41.95
CA PRO A 988 20.32 19.80 -41.40
C PRO A 988 19.45 19.35 -40.23
N ASN A 989 19.47 18.06 -39.95
CA ASN A 989 19.17 17.52 -38.62
C ASN A 989 20.07 16.30 -38.33
N LEU A 990 20.46 16.13 -37.07
CA LEU A 990 21.19 14.93 -36.64
C LEU A 990 20.24 13.72 -36.61
N VAL A 991 20.71 12.58 -37.09
CA VAL A 991 19.94 11.34 -37.15
C VAL A 991 20.75 10.22 -36.51
N THR A 992 20.13 9.48 -35.60
CA THR A 992 20.61 8.16 -35.15
C THR A 992 19.70 7.11 -35.76
N VAL A 993 20.24 6.19 -36.54
CA VAL A 993 19.45 5.19 -37.27
C VAL A 993 20.09 3.80 -37.15
N PRO A 994 19.31 2.72 -36.93
CA PRO A 994 19.85 1.37 -36.98
C PRO A 994 20.40 1.03 -38.36
N VAL A 995 21.45 0.21 -38.39
CA VAL A 995 22.04 -0.27 -39.65
C VAL A 995 21.47 -1.65 -39.98
N ALA A 996 20.97 -1.84 -41.20
CA ALA A 996 20.48 -3.14 -41.63
C ALA A 996 21.60 -4.19 -41.68
N ALA A 997 21.27 -5.48 -41.67
CA ALA A 997 22.26 -6.56 -41.68
C ALA A 997 23.22 -6.51 -42.89
N ASN A 998 22.79 -5.91 -44.01
CA ASN A 998 23.63 -5.69 -45.18
C ASN A 998 24.55 -4.45 -45.07
N GLY A 999 24.51 -3.71 -43.96
CA GLY A 999 25.32 -2.54 -43.68
C GLY A 999 24.82 -1.23 -44.29
N THR A 1000 23.56 -1.14 -44.70
CA THR A 1000 22.99 -0.02 -45.46
C THR A 1000 21.85 0.66 -44.68
N VAL A 1001 21.64 1.95 -44.96
CA VAL A 1001 20.48 2.74 -44.52
C VAL A 1001 19.81 3.40 -45.72
N ASP A 1002 18.51 3.63 -45.64
CA ASP A 1002 17.70 4.25 -46.69
C ASP A 1002 17.32 5.69 -46.30
N LEU A 1003 17.48 6.63 -47.23
CA LEU A 1003 17.04 8.02 -47.12
C LEU A 1003 15.94 8.28 -48.15
N ARG A 1004 14.70 8.41 -47.71
CA ARG A 1004 13.53 8.65 -48.56
C ARG A 1004 13.13 10.11 -48.54
N ASN A 1005 12.98 10.72 -49.72
CA ASN A 1005 12.35 12.03 -49.86
C ASN A 1005 10.82 11.89 -50.00
N ALA A 1006 10.04 12.63 -49.22
CA ALA A 1006 8.58 12.58 -49.29
C ALA A 1006 8.01 13.35 -50.50
N TYR A 1007 8.48 14.58 -50.75
CA TYR A 1007 7.85 15.50 -51.69
C TYR A 1007 8.88 16.33 -52.47
N GLY A 1008 8.48 16.83 -53.66
CA GLY A 1008 9.35 17.63 -54.52
C GLY A 1008 10.64 16.90 -54.93
N ALA A 1009 11.65 17.65 -55.37
CA ALA A 1009 13.00 17.16 -55.60
C ALA A 1009 13.98 17.83 -54.63
N VAL A 1010 14.95 17.07 -54.11
CA VAL A 1010 15.93 17.56 -53.12
C VAL A 1010 17.31 16.96 -53.38
N ASP A 1011 18.36 17.72 -53.11
CA ASP A 1011 19.72 17.20 -53.00
C ASP A 1011 19.98 16.78 -51.54
N LEU A 1012 20.56 15.59 -51.33
CA LEU A 1012 20.84 15.06 -49.99
C LEU A 1012 22.34 15.01 -49.74
N VAL A 1013 22.74 15.45 -48.55
CA VAL A 1013 24.10 15.31 -48.00
C VAL A 1013 24.00 14.58 -46.67
N ALA A 1014 24.90 13.62 -46.41
CA ALA A 1014 25.00 12.97 -45.11
C ALA A 1014 26.46 12.89 -44.65
N ASP A 1015 26.72 13.46 -43.47
CA ASP A 1015 28.02 13.45 -42.82
C ASP A 1015 27.95 12.59 -41.54
N VAL A 1016 28.69 11.47 -41.48
CA VAL A 1016 28.71 10.54 -40.33
C VAL A 1016 29.64 11.08 -39.24
N THR A 1017 29.15 11.11 -38.00
CA THR A 1017 29.84 11.64 -36.81
C THR A 1017 30.21 10.55 -35.79
N GLY A 1018 29.69 9.34 -35.97
CA GLY A 1018 30.05 8.19 -35.15
C GLY A 1018 29.12 7.00 -35.41
N TYR A 1019 29.39 5.90 -34.73
CA TYR A 1019 28.58 4.69 -34.82
C TYR A 1019 28.49 3.98 -33.47
N TYR A 1020 27.43 3.21 -33.30
CA TYR A 1020 27.24 2.33 -32.16
C TYR A 1020 27.68 0.91 -32.51
N THR A 1021 28.39 0.26 -31.60
CA THR A 1021 28.90 -1.10 -31.79
C THR A 1021 28.71 -1.97 -30.55
N SER A 1022 28.40 -3.24 -30.78
CA SER A 1022 28.33 -4.27 -29.73
C SER A 1022 29.70 -4.88 -29.39
N SER A 1023 30.78 -4.46 -30.07
CA SER A 1023 32.15 -4.98 -29.85
C SER A 1023 32.77 -4.56 -28.51
N GLY A 1024 32.14 -3.65 -27.76
CA GLY A 1024 32.66 -3.11 -26.50
C GLY A 1024 33.80 -2.08 -26.67
N SER A 1025 34.15 -1.71 -27.90
CA SER A 1025 35.23 -0.74 -28.20
C SER A 1025 34.82 0.73 -28.05
N GLY A 1026 33.53 1.01 -27.86
CA GLY A 1026 33.00 2.37 -27.72
C GLY A 1026 32.93 2.85 -26.26
N SER A 1027 32.37 4.05 -26.10
CA SER A 1027 32.07 4.71 -24.84
C SER A 1027 30.56 4.70 -24.53
N SER A 1028 30.20 4.78 -23.27
CA SER A 1028 28.83 4.82 -22.76
C SER A 1028 28.39 6.25 -22.43
N LEU A 1029 27.09 6.52 -22.51
CA LEU A 1029 26.53 7.85 -22.28
C LEU A 1029 26.33 8.12 -20.77
N GLN A 1030 26.72 9.32 -20.35
CA GLN A 1030 26.27 9.98 -19.13
C GLN A 1030 25.32 11.11 -19.54
N ALA A 1031 24.02 10.88 -19.39
CA ALA A 1031 23.00 11.87 -19.72
C ALA A 1031 22.90 12.91 -18.59
N MET A 1032 22.62 14.16 -18.93
CA MET A 1032 22.46 15.24 -17.96
C MET A 1032 21.35 16.20 -18.35
N SER A 1033 20.84 16.96 -17.38
CA SER A 1033 19.90 18.05 -17.68
C SER A 1033 20.57 19.08 -18.59
N PRO A 1034 19.85 19.61 -19.60
CA PRO A 1034 20.39 20.63 -20.50
C PRO A 1034 21.03 21.78 -19.73
N THR A 1035 22.33 21.99 -19.93
CA THR A 1035 23.13 22.98 -19.19
C THR A 1035 23.86 23.88 -20.18
N ARG A 1036 23.76 25.21 -19.98
CA ARG A 1036 24.40 26.20 -20.86
C ARG A 1036 25.90 26.28 -20.63
N PHE A 1037 26.69 25.91 -21.63
CA PHE A 1037 28.16 25.99 -21.60
C PHE A 1037 28.68 27.19 -22.39
N LEU A 1038 27.96 27.61 -23.44
CA LEU A 1038 28.36 28.71 -24.30
C LEU A 1038 27.19 29.66 -24.53
N ASP A 1039 27.43 30.96 -24.38
CA ASP A 1039 26.56 32.03 -24.87
C ASP A 1039 27.37 33.30 -25.12
N THR A 1040 27.70 33.51 -26.40
CA THR A 1040 28.49 34.65 -26.86
C THR A 1040 27.80 36.00 -26.67
N ARG A 1041 26.49 36.03 -26.37
CA ARG A 1041 25.73 37.28 -26.14
C ARG A 1041 25.96 37.84 -24.74
N ASN A 1042 26.27 37.00 -23.77
CA ASN A 1042 26.48 37.40 -22.38
C ASN A 1042 27.89 37.09 -21.85
N GLY A 1043 28.69 36.33 -22.60
CA GLY A 1043 30.06 35.99 -22.24
C GLY A 1043 30.21 34.67 -21.48
N THR A 1044 29.19 33.80 -21.52
CA THR A 1044 29.27 32.46 -20.92
C THR A 1044 30.16 31.58 -21.80
N GLY A 1045 31.23 30.99 -21.23
CA GLY A 1045 32.12 30.04 -21.91
C GLY A 1045 33.02 30.61 -23.01
N ALA A 1046 32.78 31.84 -23.47
CA ALA A 1046 33.57 32.55 -24.46
C ALA A 1046 33.45 34.07 -24.27
N PRO A 1047 34.33 34.90 -24.86
CA PRO A 1047 34.18 36.35 -24.82
C PRO A 1047 32.81 36.81 -25.33
N LYS A 1048 32.26 37.88 -24.72
CA LYS A 1048 31.00 38.51 -25.13
C LYS A 1048 31.16 39.24 -26.47
N ALA A 1049 31.13 38.50 -27.57
CA ALA A 1049 31.28 39.02 -28.92
C ALA A 1049 30.66 38.07 -29.96
N ARG A 1050 30.06 38.66 -31.01
CA ARG A 1050 29.61 37.90 -32.19
C ARG A 1050 30.79 37.24 -32.90
N VAL A 1051 30.58 36.01 -33.38
CA VAL A 1051 31.56 35.23 -34.12
C VAL A 1051 31.54 35.67 -35.59
N GLY A 1052 32.61 36.30 -36.04
CA GLY A 1052 32.75 36.75 -37.43
C GLY A 1052 32.97 35.61 -38.43
N ALA A 1053 33.00 35.95 -39.72
CA ALA A 1053 33.19 34.98 -40.80
C ALA A 1053 34.57 34.31 -40.68
N GLY A 1054 34.58 32.97 -40.72
CA GLY A 1054 35.77 32.16 -40.46
C GLY A 1054 36.21 32.12 -38.98
N GLY A 1055 35.55 32.85 -38.09
CA GLY A 1055 35.86 32.90 -36.67
C GLY A 1055 35.62 31.57 -35.96
N VAL A 1056 36.42 31.28 -34.94
CA VAL A 1056 36.38 30.03 -34.17
C VAL A 1056 36.20 30.35 -32.69
N VAL A 1057 35.23 29.71 -32.06
CA VAL A 1057 35.05 29.71 -30.60
C VAL A 1057 35.58 28.39 -30.05
N LYS A 1058 36.53 28.47 -29.12
CA LYS A 1058 37.03 27.31 -28.38
C LYS A 1058 36.20 27.12 -27.12
N LEU A 1059 35.50 26.00 -27.01
CA LEU A 1059 34.63 25.69 -25.88
C LEU A 1059 35.25 24.59 -25.02
N LYS A 1060 35.60 24.93 -23.78
CA LYS A 1060 36.07 23.97 -22.78
C LYS A 1060 34.90 23.15 -22.25
N VAL A 1061 34.95 21.84 -22.46
CA VAL A 1061 33.88 20.90 -22.05
C VAL A 1061 34.32 20.06 -20.86
N ALA A 1062 35.44 19.34 -20.98
CA ALA A 1062 35.91 18.48 -19.89
C ALA A 1062 36.38 19.32 -18.69
N GLY A 1063 35.88 19.00 -17.50
CA GLY A 1063 36.16 19.73 -16.26
C GLY A 1063 35.24 20.92 -16.00
N ALA A 1064 34.19 21.12 -16.80
CA ALA A 1064 33.23 22.21 -16.64
C ALA A 1064 31.83 21.67 -16.30
N HIS A 1065 31.09 22.40 -15.45
CA HIS A 1065 29.67 22.16 -15.11
C HIS A 1065 29.30 20.68 -14.85
N GLY A 1066 30.14 19.96 -14.10
CA GLY A 1066 29.90 18.56 -13.71
C GLY A 1066 30.41 17.50 -14.71
N VAL A 1067 30.97 17.91 -15.86
CA VAL A 1067 31.65 16.99 -16.78
C VAL A 1067 33.05 16.65 -16.23
N PRO A 1068 33.48 15.37 -16.19
CA PRO A 1068 34.80 14.97 -15.73
C PRO A 1068 35.94 15.69 -16.46
N ALA A 1069 37.04 15.96 -15.76
CA ALA A 1069 38.21 16.63 -16.34
C ALA A 1069 38.95 15.76 -17.38
N THR A 1070 38.80 14.44 -17.30
CA THR A 1070 39.47 13.44 -18.15
C THR A 1070 38.51 12.31 -18.52
N GLY A 1071 38.85 11.54 -19.56
CA GLY A 1071 38.08 10.34 -19.94
C GLY A 1071 36.78 10.61 -20.72
N VAL A 1072 36.59 11.84 -21.20
CA VAL A 1072 35.47 12.25 -22.05
C VAL A 1072 35.86 12.04 -23.51
N SER A 1073 35.22 11.09 -24.19
CA SER A 1073 35.51 10.78 -25.60
C SER A 1073 34.69 11.63 -26.58
N ALA A 1074 33.47 12.00 -26.21
CA ALA A 1074 32.59 12.86 -26.99
C ALA A 1074 31.59 13.62 -26.12
N VAL A 1075 31.06 14.73 -26.63
CA VAL A 1075 30.02 15.53 -25.97
C VAL A 1075 28.77 15.59 -26.85
N VAL A 1076 27.60 15.57 -26.21
CA VAL A 1076 26.28 15.80 -26.82
C VAL A 1076 25.82 17.20 -26.44
N MET A 1077 25.63 18.07 -27.43
CA MET A 1077 25.20 19.45 -27.19
C MET A 1077 24.29 19.98 -28.29
N ASN A 1078 23.31 20.78 -27.92
CA ASN A 1078 22.49 21.52 -28.85
C ASN A 1078 23.17 22.85 -29.17
N VAL A 1079 23.55 23.06 -30.43
CA VAL A 1079 24.21 24.31 -30.88
C VAL A 1079 23.18 25.18 -31.56
N THR A 1080 23.04 26.43 -31.11
CA THR A 1080 22.08 27.39 -31.65
C THR A 1080 22.80 28.60 -32.25
N ALA A 1081 22.46 28.92 -33.50
CA ALA A 1081 22.82 30.18 -34.14
C ALA A 1081 21.74 31.22 -33.82
N VAL A 1082 22.16 32.39 -33.33
CA VAL A 1082 21.30 33.49 -32.97
C VAL A 1082 21.75 34.75 -33.72
N ASN A 1083 20.78 35.52 -34.24
CA ASN A 1083 21.03 36.76 -34.99
C ASN A 1083 22.06 36.66 -36.14
N PRO A 1084 22.07 35.60 -36.98
CA PRO A 1084 23.02 35.53 -38.09
C PRO A 1084 22.79 36.65 -39.11
N THR A 1085 23.86 37.30 -39.57
CA THR A 1085 23.75 38.43 -40.53
C THR A 1085 23.81 38.02 -42.00
N ALA A 1086 24.08 36.74 -42.29
CA ALA A 1086 24.14 36.19 -43.64
C ALA A 1086 23.74 34.71 -43.60
N ASN A 1087 23.34 34.13 -44.73
CA ASN A 1087 23.17 32.68 -44.84
C ASN A 1087 24.52 31.99 -44.62
N GLY A 1088 24.54 30.93 -43.82
CA GLY A 1088 25.78 30.25 -43.50
C GLY A 1088 25.60 28.98 -42.69
N PHE A 1089 26.71 28.52 -42.12
CA PHE A 1089 26.73 27.32 -41.30
C PHE A 1089 27.81 27.37 -40.22
N VAL A 1090 27.61 26.56 -39.19
CA VAL A 1090 28.59 26.27 -38.13
C VAL A 1090 29.15 24.86 -38.34
N THR A 1091 30.47 24.74 -38.26
CA THR A 1091 31.18 23.45 -38.18
C THR A 1091 31.74 23.27 -36.77
N VAL A 1092 31.46 22.12 -36.16
CA VAL A 1092 31.89 21.76 -34.81
C VAL A 1092 32.82 20.55 -34.89
N TYR A 1093 34.01 20.66 -34.28
CA TYR A 1093 35.06 19.65 -34.41
C TYR A 1093 36.00 19.64 -33.19
N PRO A 1094 36.80 18.59 -32.98
CA PRO A 1094 37.77 18.55 -31.89
C PRO A 1094 38.83 19.66 -32.03
N ASP A 1095 39.17 20.34 -30.93
CA ASP A 1095 40.21 21.40 -30.95
C ASP A 1095 41.55 20.86 -31.49
N GLY A 1096 42.17 21.66 -32.36
CA GLY A 1096 43.43 21.31 -33.03
C GLY A 1096 43.31 20.35 -34.22
N ALA A 1097 42.13 19.84 -34.54
CA ALA A 1097 41.89 19.05 -35.75
C ALA A 1097 41.75 19.94 -37.01
N ALA A 1098 41.98 19.36 -38.19
CA ALA A 1098 41.69 20.04 -39.45
C ALA A 1098 40.17 20.25 -39.61
N VAL A 1099 39.76 21.44 -40.07
CA VAL A 1099 38.33 21.76 -40.21
C VAL A 1099 37.66 20.80 -41.20
N PRO A 1100 36.64 20.04 -40.78
CA PRO A 1100 35.90 19.15 -41.67
C PRO A 1100 35.16 19.91 -42.78
N GLN A 1101 34.87 19.23 -43.90
CA GLN A 1101 33.95 19.76 -44.93
C GLN A 1101 32.47 19.65 -44.52
N ALA A 1102 32.18 19.08 -43.36
CA ALA A 1102 30.83 18.94 -42.82
C ALA A 1102 30.30 20.27 -42.25
N SER A 1103 29.00 20.51 -42.42
CA SER A 1103 28.26 21.54 -41.70
C SER A 1103 27.41 20.86 -40.64
N ASN A 1104 27.49 21.30 -39.38
CA ASN A 1104 26.64 20.79 -38.31
C ASN A 1104 25.31 21.54 -38.27
N LEU A 1105 25.35 22.87 -38.33
CA LEU A 1105 24.17 23.73 -38.27
C LEU A 1105 24.15 24.65 -39.48
N ASN A 1106 23.03 24.73 -40.19
CA ASN A 1106 22.87 25.68 -41.30
C ASN A 1106 21.75 26.65 -40.95
N PHE A 1107 21.95 27.93 -41.30
CA PHE A 1107 21.03 29.01 -40.93
C PHE A 1107 20.86 30.00 -42.07
N THR A 1108 19.69 30.63 -42.12
CA THR A 1108 19.44 31.80 -42.96
C THR A 1108 19.58 33.11 -42.16
N ALA A 1109 19.85 34.22 -42.85
CA ALA A 1109 20.01 35.51 -42.18
C ALA A 1109 18.75 35.89 -41.36
N GLY A 1110 18.94 36.26 -40.09
CA GLY A 1110 17.87 36.62 -39.16
C GLY A 1110 17.14 35.45 -38.49
N GLU A 1111 17.42 34.20 -38.89
CA GLU A 1111 16.79 33.00 -38.32
C GLU A 1111 17.54 32.52 -37.08
N THR A 1112 16.83 32.27 -35.98
CA THR A 1112 17.39 31.56 -34.82
C THR A 1112 17.08 30.08 -34.95
N ILE A 1113 18.11 29.25 -35.06
CA ILE A 1113 17.95 27.83 -35.38
C ILE A 1113 18.99 26.98 -34.63
N PRO A 1114 18.56 25.85 -34.02
CA PRO A 1114 19.44 24.89 -33.39
C PRO A 1114 19.64 23.61 -34.22
N ASN A 1115 20.69 22.86 -33.92
CA ASN A 1115 20.83 21.45 -34.28
C ASN A 1115 21.62 20.72 -33.18
N LEU A 1116 21.24 19.47 -32.89
CA LEU A 1116 22.00 18.63 -31.97
C LEU A 1116 23.34 18.21 -32.61
N VAL A 1117 24.40 18.21 -31.82
CA VAL A 1117 25.75 17.84 -32.23
C VAL A 1117 26.31 16.80 -31.27
N ILE A 1118 26.82 15.71 -31.82
CA ILE A 1118 27.71 14.78 -31.12
C ILE A 1118 29.10 14.91 -31.75
N VAL A 1119 30.09 15.31 -30.95
CA VAL A 1119 31.45 15.60 -31.45
C VAL A 1119 32.49 15.01 -30.51
N PRO A 1120 33.60 14.45 -31.03
CA PRO A 1120 34.71 14.04 -30.18
C PRO A 1120 35.29 15.24 -29.41
N VAL A 1121 35.72 15.00 -28.17
CA VAL A 1121 36.40 16.01 -27.35
C VAL A 1121 37.91 15.82 -27.50
N ALA A 1122 38.65 16.90 -27.78
CA ALA A 1122 40.11 16.81 -27.91
C ALA A 1122 40.76 16.45 -26.56
N ALA A 1123 42.01 15.98 -26.59
CA ALA A 1123 42.74 15.57 -25.38
C ALA A 1123 42.88 16.69 -24.32
N ASN A 1124 42.83 17.95 -24.74
CA ASN A 1124 42.81 19.10 -23.83
C ASN A 1124 41.40 19.42 -23.25
N GLY A 1125 40.39 18.63 -23.58
CA GLY A 1125 39.01 18.77 -23.12
C GLY A 1125 38.17 19.80 -23.87
N THR A 1126 38.59 20.24 -25.06
CA THR A 1126 37.99 21.38 -25.80
C THR A 1126 37.42 20.95 -27.15
N VAL A 1127 36.40 21.66 -27.60
CA VAL A 1127 35.81 21.57 -28.96
C VAL A 1127 35.79 22.95 -29.62
N ASP A 1128 35.92 22.99 -30.94
CA ASP A 1128 35.95 24.22 -31.73
C ASP A 1128 34.62 24.38 -32.50
N LEU A 1129 34.03 25.58 -32.43
CA LEU A 1129 32.85 25.98 -33.20
C LEU A 1129 33.26 27.07 -34.19
N ARG A 1130 33.29 26.75 -35.48
CA ARG A 1130 33.66 27.67 -36.56
C ARG A 1130 32.43 28.20 -37.28
N ASN A 1131 32.30 29.53 -37.36
CA ASN A 1131 31.32 30.17 -38.23
C ASN A 1131 31.90 30.32 -39.65
N ALA A 1132 31.16 29.90 -40.69
CA ALA A 1132 31.61 30.01 -42.07
C ALA A 1132 31.49 31.44 -42.64
N PHE A 1133 30.35 32.11 -42.41
CA PHE A 1133 29.99 33.37 -43.11
C PHE A 1133 29.25 34.35 -42.20
N GLY A 1134 29.28 35.64 -42.55
CA GLY A 1134 28.60 36.69 -41.78
C GLY A 1134 29.09 36.80 -40.33
N THR A 1135 28.27 37.39 -39.47
CA THR A 1135 28.46 37.37 -38.01
C THR A 1135 27.28 36.66 -37.35
N VAL A 1136 27.53 35.93 -36.26
CA VAL A 1136 26.51 35.15 -35.55
C VAL A 1136 26.80 35.11 -34.05
N ASP A 1137 25.76 35.11 -33.23
CA ASP A 1137 25.85 34.75 -31.82
C ASP A 1137 25.66 33.23 -31.69
N LEU A 1138 26.59 32.53 -31.02
CA LEU A 1138 26.51 31.10 -30.74
C LEU A 1138 26.09 30.84 -29.30
N VAL A 1139 25.20 29.86 -29.14
CA VAL A 1139 24.80 29.25 -27.85
C VAL A 1139 25.03 27.75 -27.94
N ALA A 1140 25.53 27.12 -26.87
CA ALA A 1140 25.63 25.67 -26.77
C ALA A 1140 25.16 25.18 -25.39
N ASP A 1141 24.15 24.30 -25.42
CA ASP A 1141 23.58 23.66 -24.23
C ASP A 1141 23.93 22.15 -24.26
N VAL A 1142 24.69 21.67 -23.27
CA VAL A 1142 25.16 20.27 -23.17
C VAL A 1142 24.08 19.41 -22.52
N THR A 1143 23.77 18.26 -23.12
CA THR A 1143 22.75 17.30 -22.63
C THR A 1143 23.32 15.93 -22.28
N GLY A 1144 24.62 15.71 -22.50
CA GLY A 1144 25.32 14.51 -22.06
C GLY A 1144 26.73 14.42 -22.60
N TYR A 1145 27.48 13.42 -22.14
CA TYR A 1145 28.85 13.16 -22.58
C TYR A 1145 29.14 11.65 -22.54
N TYR A 1146 30.11 11.22 -23.35
CA TYR A 1146 30.51 9.81 -23.44
C TYR A 1146 31.80 9.55 -22.66
N THR A 1147 31.82 8.48 -21.86
CA THR A 1147 33.01 8.00 -21.14
C THR A 1147 33.11 6.48 -21.16
N ALA A 1148 34.14 5.89 -20.55
CA ALA A 1148 34.28 4.44 -20.44
C ALA A 1148 33.14 3.78 -19.62
N SER A 1149 32.43 4.52 -18.77
CA SER A 1149 31.31 4.02 -17.96
C SER A 1149 30.04 4.84 -18.19
N GLY A 1150 28.89 4.23 -17.94
CA GLY A 1150 27.57 4.85 -18.14
C GLY A 1150 26.60 3.92 -18.86
N ALA A 1151 25.57 4.50 -19.44
CA ALA A 1151 24.51 3.76 -20.08
C ALA A 1151 24.85 3.37 -21.53
N ALA A 1152 24.52 2.13 -21.90
CA ALA A 1152 24.67 1.61 -23.25
C ALA A 1152 23.42 1.90 -24.08
N PHE A 1153 23.60 2.12 -25.39
CA PHE A 1153 22.54 2.42 -26.33
C PHE A 1153 21.93 1.15 -26.92
N SER A 1154 20.61 1.15 -27.01
CA SER A 1154 19.81 0.20 -27.77
C SER A 1154 19.03 0.96 -28.83
N ALA A 1155 19.28 0.62 -30.10
CA ALA A 1155 18.58 1.25 -31.21
C ALA A 1155 17.11 0.78 -31.23
N SER A 1156 16.18 1.72 -31.35
CA SER A 1156 14.73 1.45 -31.41
C SER A 1156 14.10 2.46 -32.35
N GLY A 1157 13.73 2.03 -33.56
CA GLY A 1157 12.96 2.86 -34.48
C GLY A 1157 13.68 3.39 -35.71
N PRO A 1158 12.99 4.27 -36.46
CA PRO A 1158 12.01 5.26 -35.95
C PRO A 1158 10.66 4.70 -35.46
N VAL A 1159 10.20 5.06 -34.24
CA VAL A 1159 8.87 4.72 -33.69
C VAL A 1159 8.18 5.96 -33.10
N ARG A 1160 6.93 6.25 -33.47
CA ARG A 1160 6.21 7.42 -32.95
C ARG A 1160 5.70 7.20 -31.52
N LEU A 1161 6.11 8.06 -30.58
CA LEU A 1161 5.66 8.05 -29.19
C LEU A 1161 4.67 9.17 -28.87
N LEU A 1162 4.77 10.30 -29.58
CA LEU A 1162 3.92 11.47 -29.38
C LEU A 1162 3.42 12.02 -30.70
N ASP A 1163 2.12 12.27 -30.80
CA ASP A 1163 1.51 13.10 -31.83
C ASP A 1163 0.27 13.80 -31.28
N THR A 1164 0.46 15.05 -30.89
CA THR A 1164 -0.63 15.90 -30.37
C THR A 1164 -1.73 16.18 -31.41
N ARG A 1165 -1.54 15.84 -32.69
CA ARG A 1165 -2.61 15.98 -33.71
C ARG A 1165 -3.61 14.83 -33.66
N SER A 1166 -3.13 13.63 -33.35
CA SER A 1166 -3.96 12.42 -33.27
C SER A 1166 -4.30 12.00 -31.84
N GLY A 1167 -3.66 12.61 -30.84
CA GLY A 1167 -3.83 12.24 -29.43
C GLY A 1167 -2.95 11.06 -29.01
N LEU A 1168 -1.93 10.71 -29.78
CA LEU A 1168 -0.97 9.66 -29.41
C LEU A 1168 -0.01 10.18 -28.33
N GLY A 1169 0.06 9.51 -27.19
CA GLY A 1169 0.98 9.81 -26.09
C GLY A 1169 0.59 11.03 -25.24
N ALA A 1170 -0.30 11.90 -25.73
CA ALA A 1170 -0.81 13.09 -25.06
C ALA A 1170 -2.20 13.44 -25.62
N ARG A 1171 -2.92 14.40 -25.04
CA ARG A 1171 -4.24 14.79 -25.58
C ARG A 1171 -4.15 15.32 -27.01
N ALA A 1172 -5.21 15.12 -27.79
CA ALA A 1172 -5.33 15.74 -29.11
C ALA A 1172 -5.58 17.25 -28.98
N GLY A 1173 -4.79 18.06 -29.70
CA GLY A 1173 -4.89 19.52 -29.71
C GLY A 1173 -3.54 20.22 -29.76
N THR A 1174 -3.55 21.54 -29.82
CA THR A 1174 -2.32 22.34 -29.75
C THR A 1174 -1.86 22.55 -28.31
N VAL A 1175 -0.55 22.54 -28.08
CA VAL A 1175 0.08 22.95 -26.83
C VAL A 1175 0.16 24.48 -26.80
N GLY A 1176 -0.51 25.11 -25.84
CA GLY A 1176 -0.57 26.58 -25.70
C GLY A 1176 0.72 27.20 -25.14
N PRO A 1177 0.74 28.53 -24.96
CA PRO A 1177 1.90 29.23 -24.39
C PRO A 1177 2.07 28.86 -22.91
N GLY A 1178 3.29 28.54 -22.49
CA GLY A 1178 3.56 27.97 -21.17
C GLY A 1178 3.04 26.54 -20.97
N GLY A 1179 2.40 25.95 -21.99
CA GLY A 1179 1.83 24.62 -21.93
C GLY A 1179 2.92 23.54 -21.88
N VAL A 1180 2.67 22.51 -21.09
CA VAL A 1180 3.54 21.34 -20.96
C VAL A 1180 2.81 20.07 -21.40
N VAL A 1181 3.55 19.16 -21.99
CA VAL A 1181 3.10 17.80 -22.34
C VAL A 1181 4.11 16.83 -21.74
N SER A 1182 3.66 15.89 -20.91
CA SER A 1182 4.50 14.83 -20.37
C SER A 1182 4.01 13.48 -20.90
N ILE A 1183 4.94 12.64 -21.35
CA ILE A 1183 4.59 11.32 -21.91
C ILE A 1183 5.36 10.22 -21.17
N PRO A 1184 4.73 9.05 -20.95
CA PRO A 1184 5.46 7.84 -20.58
C PRO A 1184 6.33 7.37 -21.74
N VAL A 1185 7.56 7.01 -21.44
CA VAL A 1185 8.48 6.36 -22.37
C VAL A 1185 8.90 4.99 -21.87
N ALA A 1186 8.96 4.77 -20.55
CA ALA A 1186 9.27 3.46 -19.98
C ALA A 1186 8.12 2.46 -20.22
N GLY A 1187 8.45 1.25 -20.65
CA GLY A 1187 7.47 0.21 -20.94
C GLY A 1187 6.62 0.45 -22.19
N VAL A 1188 6.89 1.52 -22.95
CA VAL A 1188 6.13 1.87 -24.16
C VAL A 1188 6.93 1.47 -25.39
N ALA A 1189 6.28 0.79 -26.35
CA ALA A 1189 6.83 0.47 -27.66
C ALA A 1189 8.24 -0.18 -27.63
N GLY A 1190 8.44 -1.16 -26.76
CA GLY A 1190 9.70 -1.91 -26.64
C GLY A 1190 10.82 -1.20 -25.85
N VAL A 1191 10.54 -0.03 -25.27
CA VAL A 1191 11.43 0.60 -24.30
C VAL A 1191 11.27 -0.11 -22.94
N PRO A 1192 12.37 -0.48 -22.25
CA PRO A 1192 12.29 -1.14 -20.95
C PRO A 1192 11.64 -0.26 -19.88
N SER A 1193 11.21 -0.89 -18.78
CA SER A 1193 10.73 -0.15 -17.60
C SER A 1193 11.88 0.65 -16.94
N GLN A 1194 11.55 1.61 -16.08
CA GLN A 1194 12.55 2.35 -15.30
C GLN A 1194 13.40 1.40 -14.45
N ALA A 1195 12.77 0.38 -13.83
CA ALA A 1195 13.45 -0.68 -13.07
C ALA A 1195 14.39 -1.53 -13.93
N GLY A 1196 14.14 -1.62 -15.25
CA GLY A 1196 15.04 -2.22 -16.24
C GLY A 1196 16.29 -1.39 -16.55
N GLY A 1197 16.55 -0.33 -15.77
CA GLY A 1197 17.73 0.51 -15.88
C GLY A 1197 17.66 1.57 -16.98
N LEU A 1198 16.46 1.97 -17.43
CA LEU A 1198 16.28 3.05 -18.40
C LEU A 1198 16.82 4.38 -17.83
N THR A 1199 17.67 5.07 -18.60
CA THR A 1199 18.34 6.31 -18.15
C THR A 1199 18.06 7.51 -19.06
N ALA A 1200 17.95 7.30 -20.37
CA ALA A 1200 17.70 8.36 -21.35
C ALA A 1200 17.05 7.80 -22.62
N VAL A 1201 16.38 8.65 -23.39
CA VAL A 1201 15.86 8.33 -24.74
C VAL A 1201 16.40 9.31 -25.79
N VAL A 1202 16.49 8.83 -27.03
CA VAL A 1202 16.83 9.63 -28.21
C VAL A 1202 15.58 9.80 -29.04
N LEU A 1203 15.12 11.03 -29.20
CA LEU A 1203 13.91 11.37 -29.94
C LEU A 1203 14.22 12.36 -31.05
N ASN A 1204 13.59 12.17 -32.20
CA ASN A 1204 13.44 13.23 -33.18
C ASN A 1204 12.14 13.97 -32.89
N VAL A 1205 12.23 15.24 -32.53
CA VAL A 1205 11.08 16.06 -32.10
C VAL A 1205 10.76 17.07 -33.19
N THR A 1206 9.49 17.14 -33.57
CA THR A 1206 8.99 18.02 -34.63
C THR A 1206 7.92 18.94 -34.09
N VAL A 1207 8.08 20.24 -34.33
CA VAL A 1207 7.03 21.24 -34.15
C VAL A 1207 6.35 21.48 -35.50
N THR A 1208 5.02 21.57 -35.51
CA THR A 1208 4.24 21.90 -36.71
C THR A 1208 3.07 22.84 -36.40
N ALA A 1209 2.68 23.63 -37.41
CA ALA A 1209 1.66 24.66 -37.34
C ALA A 1209 1.79 25.65 -36.14
N PRO A 1210 3.01 26.16 -35.83
CA PRO A 1210 3.17 27.16 -34.77
C PRO A 1210 2.44 28.46 -35.13
N SER A 1211 1.60 28.97 -34.23
CA SER A 1211 0.84 30.21 -34.49
C SER A 1211 1.69 31.48 -34.39
N THR A 1212 2.85 31.41 -33.73
CA THR A 1212 3.85 32.47 -33.59
C THR A 1212 5.25 31.86 -33.57
N SER A 1213 6.30 32.64 -33.87
CA SER A 1213 7.69 32.20 -33.65
C SER A 1213 7.98 31.96 -32.17
N GLY A 1214 8.82 30.98 -31.86
CA GLY A 1214 9.09 30.56 -30.48
C GLY A 1214 10.11 29.43 -30.37
N TYR A 1215 10.09 28.72 -29.24
CA TYR A 1215 10.91 27.52 -29.04
C TYR A 1215 10.24 26.49 -28.14
N LEU A 1216 10.69 25.25 -28.27
CA LEU A 1216 10.29 24.09 -27.47
C LEU A 1216 11.48 23.60 -26.65
N THR A 1217 11.22 23.24 -25.38
CA THR A 1217 12.19 22.59 -24.48
C THR A 1217 11.74 21.17 -24.16
N VAL A 1218 12.64 20.20 -24.26
CA VAL A 1218 12.42 18.80 -23.90
C VAL A 1218 13.39 18.44 -22.77
N HIS A 1219 12.86 17.99 -21.64
CA HIS A 1219 13.63 17.79 -20.41
C HIS A 1219 13.11 16.61 -19.58
N ALA A 1220 13.89 16.24 -18.57
CA ALA A 1220 13.54 15.20 -17.61
C ALA A 1220 12.27 15.58 -16.84
N HIS A 1221 11.35 14.62 -16.67
CA HIS A 1221 10.09 14.84 -15.97
C HIS A 1221 10.29 15.23 -14.50
N GLY A 1222 9.39 16.07 -13.97
CA GLY A 1222 9.41 16.51 -12.57
C GLY A 1222 10.60 17.39 -12.18
N ARG A 1223 11.45 17.80 -13.13
CA ARG A 1223 12.60 18.69 -12.88
C ARG A 1223 12.29 20.12 -13.27
N PRO A 1224 12.94 21.13 -12.63
CA PRO A 1224 12.77 22.53 -13.02
C PRO A 1224 13.06 22.73 -14.52
N LEU A 1225 12.23 23.53 -15.17
CA LEU A 1225 12.35 23.82 -16.60
C LEU A 1225 13.73 24.45 -16.91
N PRO A 1226 14.56 23.81 -17.76
CA PRO A 1226 15.87 24.36 -18.10
C PRO A 1226 15.76 25.65 -18.92
N GLY A 1227 16.71 26.57 -18.76
CA GLY A 1227 16.84 27.78 -19.59
C GLY A 1227 17.36 27.53 -21.02
N ALA A 1228 17.22 26.30 -21.53
CA ALA A 1228 17.71 25.85 -22.83
C ALA A 1228 16.56 25.61 -23.81
N SER A 1229 16.77 25.95 -25.08
CA SER A 1229 15.85 25.61 -26.17
C SER A 1229 16.38 24.39 -26.92
N ASN A 1230 15.55 23.37 -27.12
CA ASN A 1230 15.91 22.24 -27.99
C ASN A 1230 15.60 22.57 -29.44
N LEU A 1231 14.50 23.26 -29.70
CA LEU A 1231 14.03 23.51 -31.06
C LEU A 1231 13.48 24.93 -31.15
N ASN A 1232 13.95 25.72 -32.12
CA ASN A 1232 13.44 27.07 -32.38
C ASN A 1232 12.69 27.03 -33.70
N PHE A 1233 11.56 27.73 -33.78
CA PHE A 1233 10.66 27.69 -34.93
C PHE A 1233 10.13 29.07 -35.25
N THR A 1234 9.84 29.29 -36.53
CA THR A 1234 9.13 30.48 -37.02
C THR A 1234 7.64 30.19 -37.21
N GLN A 1235 6.80 31.23 -37.22
CA GLN A 1235 5.36 31.10 -37.48
C GLN A 1235 5.07 30.26 -38.74
N GLY A 1236 4.14 29.31 -38.62
CA GLY A 1236 3.72 28.41 -39.69
C GLY A 1236 4.78 27.39 -40.15
N GLU A 1237 5.92 27.27 -39.48
CA GLU A 1237 6.99 26.32 -39.83
C GLU A 1237 6.72 24.89 -39.36
N THR A 1238 7.17 23.91 -40.15
CA THR A 1238 7.37 22.55 -39.65
C THR A 1238 8.87 22.30 -39.59
N ILE A 1239 9.40 22.08 -38.39
CA ILE A 1239 10.83 21.92 -38.15
C ILE A 1239 11.09 20.83 -37.10
N SER A 1240 12.17 20.10 -37.29
CA SER A 1240 12.60 18.99 -36.44
C SER A 1240 13.99 19.20 -35.85
N ASN A 1241 14.25 18.64 -34.68
CA ASN A 1241 15.58 18.50 -34.11
C ASN A 1241 15.67 17.20 -33.29
N LEU A 1242 16.83 16.55 -33.29
CA LEU A 1242 17.11 15.42 -32.42
C LEU A 1242 17.34 15.89 -30.99
N VAL A 1243 16.89 15.12 -30.01
CA VAL A 1243 17.13 15.35 -28.59
C VAL A 1243 17.59 14.06 -27.91
N VAL A 1244 18.49 14.22 -26.94
CA VAL A 1244 18.83 13.18 -25.96
C VAL A 1244 18.38 13.70 -24.61
N VAL A 1245 17.44 13.01 -23.98
CA VAL A 1245 16.78 13.47 -22.76
C VAL A 1245 16.83 12.40 -21.67
N PRO A 1246 17.25 12.75 -20.44
CA PRO A 1246 17.17 11.83 -19.31
C PRO A 1246 15.72 11.45 -19.00
N VAL A 1247 15.49 10.20 -18.60
CA VAL A 1247 14.18 9.70 -18.19
C VAL A 1247 14.12 9.63 -16.67
N VAL A 1248 13.10 10.26 -16.08
CA VAL A 1248 12.82 10.25 -14.64
C VAL A 1248 11.41 9.73 -14.45
N ASP A 1249 11.24 8.79 -13.52
CA ASP A 1249 9.96 8.11 -13.23
C ASP A 1249 9.29 7.53 -14.48
N GLY A 1250 10.10 7.09 -15.44
CA GLY A 1250 9.65 6.54 -16.72
C GLY A 1250 9.12 7.56 -17.73
N ARG A 1251 9.27 8.87 -17.48
CA ARG A 1251 8.72 9.96 -18.30
C ARG A 1251 9.73 11.01 -18.74
N ILE A 1252 9.27 11.82 -19.70
CA ILE A 1252 9.90 13.05 -20.17
C ILE A 1252 8.84 14.16 -20.35
N THR A 1253 9.27 15.42 -20.42
CA THR A 1253 8.38 16.58 -20.57
C THR A 1253 8.81 17.52 -21.70
N PHE A 1254 7.83 17.94 -22.50
CA PHE A 1254 7.91 18.96 -23.54
C PHE A 1254 7.26 20.25 -23.02
N ALA A 1255 7.91 21.39 -23.18
CA ALA A 1255 7.40 22.69 -22.75
C ALA A 1255 7.40 23.66 -23.92
N ASN A 1256 6.22 24.19 -24.26
CA ASN A 1256 6.05 25.25 -25.23
C ASN A 1256 6.04 26.61 -24.54
N HIS A 1257 6.80 27.57 -25.06
CA HIS A 1257 6.94 28.89 -24.42
C HIS A 1257 6.04 29.96 -25.04
N PHE A 1258 5.73 29.86 -26.34
CA PHE A 1258 5.02 30.92 -27.06
C PHE A 1258 3.99 30.35 -28.05
N GLY A 1259 2.91 31.11 -28.26
CA GLY A 1259 1.84 30.73 -29.18
C GLY A 1259 1.30 29.33 -28.94
N THR A 1260 0.78 28.72 -29.99
CA THR A 1260 0.22 27.37 -29.99
C THR A 1260 0.98 26.51 -30.98
N VAL A 1261 1.34 25.28 -30.61
CA VAL A 1261 2.07 24.34 -31.49
C VAL A 1261 1.48 22.94 -31.44
N HIS A 1262 1.65 22.17 -32.51
CA HIS A 1262 1.60 20.71 -32.41
C HIS A 1262 3.00 20.15 -32.23
N VAL A 1263 3.14 19.18 -31.34
CA VAL A 1263 4.37 18.43 -31.08
C VAL A 1263 4.21 16.99 -31.56
N VAL A 1264 5.23 16.49 -32.25
CA VAL A 1264 5.40 15.09 -32.66
C VAL A 1264 6.76 14.62 -32.18
N ALA A 1265 6.86 13.41 -31.63
CA ALA A 1265 8.15 12.83 -31.23
C ALA A 1265 8.28 11.37 -31.66
N ASP A 1266 9.37 11.09 -32.39
CA ASP A 1266 9.71 9.78 -32.91
C ASP A 1266 10.98 9.24 -32.22
N LEU A 1267 10.88 8.11 -31.52
CA LEU A 1267 11.98 7.39 -30.87
C LEU A 1267 12.95 6.82 -31.90
N SER A 1268 14.24 7.08 -31.68
CA SER A 1268 15.37 6.51 -32.44
C SER A 1268 16.14 5.45 -31.63
N GLY A 1269 16.02 5.48 -30.31
CA GLY A 1269 16.62 4.50 -29.40
C GLY A 1269 16.64 5.00 -27.97
N TYR A 1270 17.19 4.19 -27.07
CA TYR A 1270 17.23 4.47 -25.64
C TYR A 1270 18.51 3.98 -24.99
N PHE A 1271 18.80 4.49 -23.80
CA PHE A 1271 19.98 4.17 -23.02
C PHE A 1271 19.60 3.44 -21.74
N THR A 1272 20.29 2.32 -21.48
CA THR A 1272 20.13 1.57 -20.24
C THR A 1272 21.44 1.43 -19.50
N SER A 1273 21.40 1.57 -18.18
CA SER A 1273 22.53 1.21 -17.33
C SER A 1273 22.78 -0.30 -17.42
N PRO A 1274 24.04 -0.77 -17.44
CA PRO A 1274 24.34 -2.09 -16.91
C PRO A 1274 23.76 -2.10 -15.49
N THR A 1275 22.74 -2.91 -15.23
CA THR A 1275 22.12 -3.00 -13.90
C THR A 1275 23.17 -3.33 -12.86
N ALA A 1276 23.08 -2.69 -11.69
CA ALA A 1276 23.79 -3.11 -10.47
C ALA A 1276 23.34 -4.52 -10.07
#